data_AF-A0A0Q4Y775-F1
#
_entry.id   AF-A0A0Q4Y775-F1
#
_cell.length_a   1.000
_cell.length_b   1.000
_cell.length_c   1.000
_cell.angle_alpha   90.00
_cell.angle_beta   90.00
_cell.angle_gamma   90.00
#
_symmetry.space_group_name_H-M   'P 1'
#
loop_
_entity.id
_entity.type
_entity.pdbx_description
1 polymer ?
#
loop_
_entity_poly.entity_id
_entity_poly.type
_entity_poly.pdbx_seq_one_letter_code
_entity_poly.pdbx_strand_id
1 'polypeptide(L)'
;MTPVDTARSSTWEGPRLAFTRLACALTALLGIVVLFGWALDLPALRSVIPGAVEMKANTAIGLLTSAAALWIMAVRPSPPLRAAATVLAIAVGLLGAVTLLSYAFGWGSALDEWLFHDTGAAFNQARGRMSPYTALAFVALGVGLANLPHPGRHLLTRAACACTLAVGLVALVGYLWNVSEIVTDRIAPPVALHTAWALMLLGLGTWLMAGRAGEQAPSRARSRIETLVLRGFIPTIIFVVFGGGLTYATGAKFAETARLVAHTQEVRAKLAGAYGSVADAELALRNQILTLQPRFEDEFLAYSQAARHDLVDLGRLVADNALQSKRQRDLGQLIEARILALEFVGQVLSSEGPSMARDALLADTGNGVMVQIRQVIAQMDGAEVSLLDGRLQQAESGRSSTLLALLATLAVLTVLFVLLFRSIQKEVEARMLVEDHLQSLNAELEQRVQDRTAALEFQQAFLRRVIDLNRNLIFAKDIKGRFVLANQAVATAYGTTVDGLIGRTDHELNADAEQVRRFQADDRHVIESGREIVIAEEQLTDAQGHTRWMSTVKRPILSLDGKSSILLGIATDITQRKTAEDELRQMAASLERRVQERTLALEQANAQLLAARQEADAASRAKSAFLANMSHEIRTPMNAIIGLTHLMTRDARDRTQRDRLDKVGGAAQHLLQVINDILDVSKIEAGKLTLDDVEFSIEDMLGKASTLVAGQARSKGLELILDQDHLPRRMRGDPTRLSQILINLLTNAVKFTDTGWVRLRGEVLRDEGRRMLLRFEVQDTGPGISAERQAALFNAFEQADSSSSRRHGGTGLGLALSRQLARAMGGDAGVTSAPGSGSAFWFTAWLGHAAEAPRPTEPAALQGLRALVVDDLPEALAVMGEQLQLLGLHVDAVGSSDMALRKVEARMAARQAYDVVLIDWRMEPLDGIATLAQLRSVLGEGMPPSILVTAFDEQTLVKRAKAAHFDAVMLKPLTAAALHEQLAILLRAREAPAQDDERAEASNNASLLQVRHAGQRVLLAEDNPVNREVAQDLLELVGLTVETAWDGGRAVEMALSRQYDLILMDVQMPVMDGLEASRAIRQAAGRALPIIAMTANAFAEDRQACLDAGMNDHVGKPVDPELLYAKLLRWLPLREPTPSSLMALLDNPPQPDATREPLYDRLARIPGFDVDMALRNVAGQIPILERALGRFADTYGLGLPELLDASGAPHEVLARWGKVCHSVRGALTTVGAPALLDELVAFEQQLGQGGPLQGLVPLAQRLHRHLVQLVARLTHELTR
;
A
#
# COMPACT_ATOMS: atom_id res chain seq x y z
N MET A 1 -33.55 39.54 -80.84
CA MET A 1 -34.28 38.86 -79.74
C MET A 1 -33.41 38.93 -78.49
N THR A 2 -33.97 39.53 -77.44
CA THR A 2 -33.62 39.41 -76.01
C THR A 2 -33.65 37.94 -75.53
N PRO A 3 -33.31 37.62 -74.25
CA PRO A 3 -32.46 38.29 -73.26
C PRO A 3 -31.42 37.33 -72.62
N VAL A 4 -30.32 37.83 -72.06
CA VAL A 4 -29.77 37.29 -70.80
C VAL A 4 -29.23 38.44 -69.98
N ASP A 5 -29.92 38.69 -68.88
CA ASP A 5 -29.77 39.80 -67.97
C ASP A 5 -29.15 39.30 -66.64
N THR A 6 -28.36 40.17 -66.01
CA THR A 6 -28.19 40.31 -64.54
C THR A 6 -28.09 39.06 -63.63
N ALA A 7 -26.87 38.60 -63.35
CA ALA A 7 -26.54 37.92 -62.07
C ALA A 7 -25.03 37.89 -61.78
N ARG A 8 -24.43 39.04 -61.41
CA ARG A 8 -23.07 39.07 -60.81
C ARG A 8 -23.00 40.08 -59.66
N SER A 9 -23.62 39.75 -58.53
CA SER A 9 -23.22 40.29 -57.21
C SER A 9 -24.02 39.64 -56.07
N SER A 10 -23.64 38.44 -55.63
CA SER A 10 -24.04 37.98 -54.29
C SER A 10 -23.06 36.95 -53.72
N THR A 11 -22.68 37.23 -52.47
CA THR A 11 -22.28 36.28 -51.40
C THR A 11 -21.01 35.44 -51.57
N TRP A 12 -19.85 36.07 -51.38
CA TRP A 12 -18.77 35.43 -50.61
C TRP A 12 -18.26 36.44 -49.58
N GLU A 13 -18.88 36.44 -48.40
CA GLU A 13 -18.42 37.23 -47.26
C GLU A 13 -17.12 36.62 -46.73
N GLY A 14 -16.03 37.39 -46.74
CA GLY A 14 -14.75 36.89 -46.23
C GLY A 14 -14.83 36.48 -44.74
N PRO A 15 -14.05 35.48 -44.28
CA PRO A 15 -14.13 34.90 -42.94
C PRO A 15 -14.02 35.92 -41.80
N ARG A 16 -13.19 36.96 -41.97
CA ARG A 16 -13.07 38.08 -41.01
C ARG A 16 -14.41 38.79 -40.77
N LEU A 17 -15.23 38.97 -41.81
CA LEU A 17 -16.55 39.63 -41.70
C LEU A 17 -17.59 38.73 -41.02
N ALA A 18 -17.58 37.44 -41.35
CA ALA A 18 -18.47 36.46 -40.73
C ALA A 18 -18.22 36.39 -39.22
N PHE A 19 -16.94 36.37 -38.80
CA PHE A 19 -16.58 36.41 -37.38
C PHE A 19 -17.05 37.70 -36.70
N THR A 20 -16.75 38.88 -37.27
CA THR A 20 -17.15 40.16 -36.67
C THR A 20 -18.67 40.25 -36.47
N ARG A 21 -19.47 39.76 -37.45
CA ARG A 21 -20.92 39.71 -37.30
C ARG A 21 -21.36 38.77 -36.19
N LEU A 22 -20.80 37.56 -36.14
CA LEU A 22 -21.12 36.61 -35.07
C LEU A 22 -20.77 37.18 -33.69
N ALA A 23 -19.59 37.79 -33.55
CA ALA A 23 -19.16 38.46 -32.33
C ALA A 23 -20.15 39.56 -31.89
N CYS A 24 -20.58 40.42 -32.82
CA CYS A 24 -21.61 41.43 -32.56
C CYS A 24 -22.95 40.81 -32.15
N ALA A 25 -23.41 39.76 -32.83
CA ALA A 25 -24.69 39.12 -32.53
C ALA A 25 -24.71 38.48 -31.13
N LEU A 26 -23.62 37.77 -30.76
CA LEU A 26 -23.47 37.15 -29.45
C LEU A 26 -23.39 38.20 -28.33
N THR A 27 -22.61 39.26 -28.52
CA THR A 27 -22.50 40.35 -27.54
C THR A 27 -23.81 41.13 -27.39
N ALA A 28 -24.54 41.36 -28.48
CA ALA A 28 -25.86 41.99 -28.41
C ALA A 28 -26.88 41.11 -27.68
N LEU A 29 -26.93 39.82 -27.99
CA LEU A 29 -27.80 38.87 -27.29
C LEU A 29 -27.52 38.88 -25.78
N LEU A 30 -26.24 38.81 -25.40
CA LEU A 30 -25.82 38.84 -24.00
C LEU A 30 -26.28 40.13 -23.29
N GLY A 31 -26.10 41.29 -23.93
CA GLY A 31 -26.57 42.56 -23.39
C GLY A 31 -28.09 42.63 -23.22
N ILE A 32 -28.87 42.10 -24.18
CA ILE A 32 -30.34 42.03 -24.08
C ILE A 32 -30.76 41.12 -22.93
N VAL A 33 -30.16 39.94 -22.80
CA VAL A 33 -30.47 38.98 -21.74
C VAL A 33 -30.24 39.58 -20.36
N VAL A 34 -29.12 40.27 -20.16
CA VAL A 34 -28.83 40.93 -18.87
C VAL A 34 -29.79 42.08 -18.60
N LEU A 35 -30.12 42.90 -19.60
CA LEU A 35 -31.13 43.95 -19.43
C LEU A 35 -32.51 43.38 -19.08
N PHE A 36 -32.87 42.24 -19.65
CA PHE A 36 -34.08 41.52 -19.29
C PHE A 36 -34.02 40.98 -17.85
N GLY A 37 -32.85 40.50 -17.42
CA GLY A 37 -32.58 40.13 -16.02
C GLY A 37 -32.72 41.30 -15.04
N TRP A 38 -32.32 42.50 -15.45
CA TRP A 38 -32.57 43.73 -14.68
C TRP A 38 -34.05 44.09 -14.67
N ALA A 39 -34.74 44.04 -15.81
CA ALA A 39 -36.16 44.38 -15.93
C ALA A 39 -37.11 43.43 -15.18
N LEU A 40 -36.76 42.13 -15.09
CA LEU A 40 -37.57 41.10 -14.44
C LEU A 40 -37.12 40.73 -13.02
N ASP A 41 -36.09 41.39 -12.51
CA ASP A 41 -35.46 41.04 -11.22
C ASP A 41 -35.02 39.58 -11.09
N LEU A 42 -34.33 39.08 -12.12
CA LEU A 42 -33.83 37.70 -12.20
C LEU A 42 -32.29 37.66 -12.08
N PRO A 43 -31.73 37.37 -10.89
CA PRO A 43 -30.27 37.33 -10.67
C PRO A 43 -29.54 36.33 -11.58
N ALA A 44 -30.21 35.23 -11.94
CA ALA A 44 -29.69 34.19 -12.84
C ALA A 44 -29.46 34.69 -14.28
N LEU A 45 -30.11 35.78 -14.68
CA LEU A 45 -29.88 36.41 -15.99
C LEU A 45 -28.84 37.54 -15.91
N ARG A 46 -28.50 38.01 -14.71
CA ARG A 46 -27.48 39.04 -14.46
C ARG A 46 -26.08 38.45 -14.26
N SER A 47 -25.97 37.15 -13.99
CA SER A 47 -24.71 36.44 -13.78
C SER A 47 -24.68 35.08 -14.49
N VAL A 48 -23.52 34.65 -14.99
CA VAL A 48 -23.35 33.32 -15.63
C VAL A 48 -23.19 32.20 -14.60
N ILE A 49 -22.70 32.52 -13.40
CA ILE A 49 -22.46 31.57 -12.32
C ILE A 49 -23.18 32.10 -11.08
N PRO A 50 -24.02 31.29 -10.40
CA PRO A 50 -24.66 31.69 -9.15
C PRO A 50 -23.62 32.14 -8.11
N GLY A 51 -23.79 33.34 -7.56
CA GLY A 51 -22.85 33.94 -6.59
C GLY A 51 -21.64 34.65 -7.20
N ALA A 52 -21.47 34.64 -8.52
CA ALA A 52 -20.46 35.45 -9.20
C ALA A 52 -20.92 36.89 -9.43
N VAL A 53 -19.98 37.75 -9.82
CA VAL A 53 -20.22 39.17 -10.07
C VAL A 53 -21.24 39.36 -11.19
N GLU A 54 -22.31 40.09 -10.88
CA GLU A 54 -23.38 40.43 -11.81
C GLU A 54 -22.96 41.54 -12.79
N MET A 55 -23.34 41.41 -14.06
CA MET A 55 -23.20 42.49 -15.03
C MET A 55 -24.22 43.58 -14.77
N LYS A 56 -23.73 44.82 -14.63
CA LYS A 56 -24.55 46.00 -14.38
C LYS A 56 -25.26 46.49 -15.65
N ALA A 57 -26.38 47.20 -15.49
CA ALA A 57 -27.24 47.61 -16.60
C ALA A 57 -26.51 48.54 -17.60
N ASN A 58 -25.77 49.55 -17.14
CA ASN A 58 -24.90 50.39 -17.96
C ASN A 58 -23.87 49.59 -18.77
N THR A 59 -23.38 48.47 -18.22
CA THR A 59 -22.40 47.60 -18.88
C THR A 59 -23.07 46.85 -20.03
N ALA A 60 -24.29 46.36 -19.80
CA ALA A 60 -25.09 45.74 -20.84
C ALA A 60 -25.42 46.72 -21.98
N ILE A 61 -25.78 47.97 -21.66
CA ILE A 61 -26.03 49.05 -22.63
C ILE A 61 -24.75 49.37 -23.41
N GLY A 62 -23.60 49.49 -22.74
CA GLY A 62 -22.30 49.73 -23.36
C GLY A 62 -21.90 48.64 -24.35
N LEU A 63 -22.13 47.37 -24.00
CA LEU A 63 -21.89 46.22 -24.90
C LEU A 63 -22.82 46.23 -26.12
N LEU A 64 -24.11 46.51 -25.91
CA LEU A 64 -25.11 46.60 -26.98
C LEU A 64 -24.80 47.70 -27.98
N THR A 65 -24.49 48.90 -27.48
CA THR A 65 -24.13 50.06 -28.29
C THR A 65 -22.83 49.83 -29.05
N SER A 66 -21.84 49.19 -28.42
CA SER A 66 -20.59 48.79 -29.08
C SER A 66 -20.82 47.76 -30.19
N ALA A 67 -21.64 46.74 -29.94
CA ALA A 67 -22.00 45.72 -30.91
C ALA A 67 -22.74 46.31 -32.12
N ALA A 68 -23.66 47.24 -31.88
CA ALA A 68 -24.39 47.95 -32.93
C ALA A 68 -23.45 48.83 -33.78
N ALA A 69 -22.57 49.61 -33.15
CA ALA A 69 -21.58 50.44 -33.84
C ALA A 69 -20.67 49.59 -34.75
N LEU A 70 -20.13 48.49 -34.22
CA LEU A 70 -19.27 47.57 -34.98
C LEU A 70 -20.03 46.87 -36.11
N TRP A 71 -21.27 46.44 -35.88
CA TRP A 71 -22.11 45.80 -36.89
C TRP A 71 -22.36 46.74 -38.07
N ILE A 72 -22.73 47.99 -37.80
CA ILE A 72 -22.94 48.99 -38.84
C ILE A 72 -21.65 49.20 -39.65
N MET A 73 -20.50 49.34 -38.98
CA MET A 73 -19.19 49.48 -39.65
C MET A 73 -18.80 48.27 -40.49
N ALA A 74 -19.23 47.05 -40.11
CA ALA A 74 -18.90 45.82 -40.81
C ALA A 74 -19.64 45.68 -42.18
N VAL A 75 -20.77 46.35 -42.38
CA VAL A 75 -21.68 46.17 -43.53
C VAL A 75 -21.42 47.16 -44.69
N ARG A 76 -20.25 47.80 -44.76
CA ARG A 76 -19.94 48.89 -45.72
C ARG A 76 -21.00 50.02 -45.69
N PRO A 77 -21.11 50.75 -44.57
CA PRO A 77 -22.16 51.72 -44.36
C PRO A 77 -22.08 52.95 -45.29
N SER A 78 -23.26 53.44 -45.70
CA SER A 78 -23.42 54.74 -46.37
C SER A 78 -22.89 55.88 -45.46
N PRO A 79 -22.55 57.06 -46.00
CA PRO A 79 -22.08 58.21 -45.19
C PRO A 79 -22.92 58.52 -43.93
N PRO A 80 -24.27 58.53 -43.97
CA PRO A 80 -25.07 58.78 -42.77
C PRO A 80 -24.99 57.64 -41.75
N LEU A 81 -24.95 56.38 -42.21
CA LEU A 81 -24.79 55.22 -41.32
C LEU A 81 -23.40 55.17 -40.67
N ARG A 82 -22.35 55.63 -41.38
CA ARG A 82 -21.01 55.81 -40.80
C ARG A 82 -21.02 56.86 -39.70
N ALA A 83 -21.63 58.01 -39.95
CA ALA A 83 -21.76 59.05 -38.94
C ALA A 83 -22.52 58.53 -37.70
N ALA A 84 -23.63 57.82 -37.89
CA ALA A 84 -24.39 57.20 -36.81
C ALA A 84 -23.55 56.19 -36.00
N ALA A 85 -22.79 55.32 -36.66
CA ALA A 85 -21.92 54.35 -35.99
C ALA A 85 -20.76 55.03 -35.23
N THR A 86 -20.21 56.13 -35.76
CA THR A 86 -19.21 56.93 -35.06
C THR A 86 -19.82 57.62 -33.83
N VAL A 87 -21.06 58.12 -33.92
CA VAL A 87 -21.78 58.69 -32.76
C VAL A 87 -21.99 57.64 -31.67
N LEU A 88 -22.42 56.43 -32.03
CA LEU A 88 -22.54 55.31 -31.08
C LEU A 88 -21.19 54.95 -30.44
N ALA A 89 -20.11 54.92 -31.22
CA ALA A 89 -18.76 54.67 -30.71
C ALA A 89 -18.29 55.77 -29.73
N ILE A 90 -18.57 57.03 -30.02
CA ILE A 90 -18.30 58.16 -29.11
C ILE A 90 -19.13 58.02 -27.84
N ALA A 91 -20.41 57.64 -27.93
CA ALA A 91 -21.27 57.43 -26.78
C ALA A 91 -20.75 56.33 -25.84
N VAL A 92 -20.25 55.21 -26.39
CA VAL A 92 -19.57 54.15 -25.62
C VAL A 92 -18.33 54.69 -24.90
N GLY A 93 -17.49 55.45 -25.62
CA GLY A 93 -16.30 56.05 -25.04
C GLY A 93 -16.61 57.05 -23.92
N LEU A 94 -17.66 57.87 -24.10
CA LEU A 94 -18.14 58.81 -23.09
C LEU A 94 -18.71 58.09 -21.86
N LEU A 95 -19.47 57.01 -22.05
CA LEU A 95 -19.99 56.20 -20.94
C LEU A 95 -18.84 55.66 -20.05
N GLY A 96 -17.80 55.14 -20.68
CA GLY A 96 -16.57 54.70 -19.99
C GLY A 96 -15.84 55.87 -19.31
N ALA A 97 -15.64 56.99 -20.00
CA ALA A 97 -14.93 58.15 -19.47
C ALA A 97 -15.64 58.80 -18.27
N VAL A 98 -16.97 58.95 -18.34
CA VAL A 98 -17.81 59.46 -17.24
C VAL A 98 -17.71 58.55 -16.03
N THR A 99 -17.69 57.23 -16.23
CA THR A 99 -17.52 56.26 -15.15
C THR A 99 -16.12 56.36 -14.53
N LEU A 100 -15.06 56.48 -15.32
CA LEU A 100 -13.69 56.67 -14.79
C LEU A 100 -13.54 57.99 -14.02
N LEU A 101 -14.12 59.08 -14.52
CA LEU A 101 -14.16 60.37 -13.81
C LEU A 101 -14.94 60.27 -12.51
N SER A 102 -16.03 59.49 -12.46
CA SER A 102 -16.80 59.27 -11.24
C SER A 102 -16.00 58.52 -10.16
N TYR A 103 -15.09 57.61 -10.56
CA TYR A 103 -14.10 57.00 -9.66
C TYR A 103 -13.02 58.01 -9.23
N ALA A 104 -12.49 58.81 -10.14
CA ALA A 104 -11.42 59.77 -9.85
C ALA A 104 -11.85 60.92 -8.92
N PHE A 105 -13.08 61.39 -9.05
CA PHE A 105 -13.63 62.52 -8.29
C PHE A 105 -14.59 62.10 -7.15
N GLY A 106 -14.82 60.80 -6.98
CA GLY A 106 -15.69 60.26 -5.92
C GLY A 106 -17.19 60.53 -6.09
N TRP A 107 -17.64 61.08 -7.23
CA TRP A 107 -19.05 61.40 -7.46
C TRP A 107 -19.87 60.18 -7.88
N GLY A 108 -21.12 60.09 -7.43
CA GLY A 108 -22.06 59.03 -7.84
C GLY A 108 -22.67 59.31 -9.20
N SER A 109 -22.19 58.64 -10.25
CA SER A 109 -22.90 58.61 -11.53
C SER A 109 -24.09 57.66 -11.40
N ALA A 110 -25.25 58.16 -10.99
CA ALA A 110 -26.49 57.40 -10.79
C ALA A 110 -27.14 56.89 -12.10
N LEU A 111 -26.34 56.58 -13.12
CA LEU A 111 -26.82 56.14 -14.43
C LEU A 111 -27.61 54.83 -14.34
N ASP A 112 -27.17 53.88 -13.51
CA ASP A 112 -27.88 52.61 -13.30
C ASP A 112 -29.14 52.76 -12.45
N GLU A 113 -29.09 53.59 -11.38
CA GLU A 113 -30.23 53.87 -10.49
C GLU A 113 -31.38 54.59 -11.22
N TRP A 114 -31.07 55.39 -12.24
CA TRP A 114 -32.07 56.04 -13.08
C TRP A 114 -32.83 55.06 -13.99
N LEU A 115 -32.17 53.97 -14.41
CA LEU A 115 -32.72 52.97 -15.32
C LEU A 115 -33.43 51.80 -14.60
N PHE A 116 -32.87 51.32 -13.48
CA PHE A 116 -33.45 50.24 -12.68
C PHE A 116 -33.19 50.48 -11.18
N HIS A 117 -34.23 50.43 -10.35
CA HIS A 117 -34.10 50.57 -8.90
C HIS A 117 -33.59 49.25 -8.29
N ASP A 118 -32.41 49.27 -7.67
CA ASP A 118 -31.78 48.10 -7.03
C ASP A 118 -32.22 47.99 -5.55
N THR A 119 -32.94 46.92 -5.19
CA THR A 119 -33.44 46.65 -3.83
C THR A 119 -32.58 45.63 -3.05
N GLY A 120 -31.45 45.18 -3.61
CA GLY A 120 -30.62 44.12 -3.03
C GLY A 120 -29.72 44.56 -1.87
N ALA A 121 -29.75 43.81 -0.77
CA ALA A 121 -28.79 43.90 0.33
C ALA A 121 -27.56 42.98 0.07
N ALA A 122 -26.39 43.48 0.47
CA ALA A 122 -25.11 42.78 0.73
C ALA A 122 -24.04 42.67 -0.39
N PHE A 123 -22.81 43.04 0.03
CA PHE A 123 -21.47 42.66 -0.45
C PHE A 123 -20.65 43.52 -1.44
N ASN A 124 -21.06 44.71 -1.89
CA ASN A 124 -20.13 45.63 -2.57
C ASN A 124 -20.35 47.09 -2.15
N GLN A 125 -19.35 47.71 -1.52
CA GLN A 125 -19.37 49.10 -1.01
C GLN A 125 -19.38 50.19 -2.11
N ALA A 126 -19.37 49.84 -3.41
CA ALA A 126 -19.56 50.79 -4.51
C ALA A 126 -20.94 50.58 -5.16
N ARG A 127 -21.95 51.33 -4.69
CA ARG A 127 -23.32 51.30 -5.23
C ARG A 127 -23.35 51.57 -6.74
N GLY A 128 -23.97 50.67 -7.51
CA GLY A 128 -24.47 50.94 -8.88
C GLY A 128 -23.43 51.37 -9.92
N ARG A 129 -22.16 50.96 -9.81
CA ARG A 129 -21.10 51.37 -10.76
C ARG A 129 -20.52 50.19 -11.54
N MET A 130 -20.33 50.40 -12.85
CA MET A 130 -19.53 49.53 -13.71
C MET A 130 -18.07 49.50 -13.23
N SER A 131 -17.41 48.33 -13.30
CA SER A 131 -15.99 48.19 -12.97
C SER A 131 -15.11 49.22 -13.68
N PRO A 132 -14.11 49.83 -13.01
CA PRO A 132 -13.20 50.80 -13.65
C PRO A 132 -12.41 50.16 -14.80
N TYR A 133 -12.15 48.85 -14.74
CA TYR A 133 -11.51 48.11 -15.83
C TYR A 133 -12.43 48.00 -17.06
N THR A 134 -13.72 47.69 -16.85
CA THR A 134 -14.73 47.70 -17.93
C THR A 134 -14.88 49.10 -18.52
N ALA A 135 -14.87 50.14 -17.68
CA ALA A 135 -14.93 51.53 -18.13
C ALA A 135 -13.72 51.90 -19.00
N LEU A 136 -12.52 51.53 -18.60
CA LEU A 136 -11.29 51.67 -19.40
C LEU A 136 -11.39 50.92 -20.73
N ALA A 137 -11.92 49.70 -20.71
CA ALA A 137 -12.12 48.90 -21.92
C ALA A 137 -13.14 49.55 -22.88
N PHE A 138 -14.20 50.20 -22.38
CA PHE A 138 -15.14 50.96 -23.22
C PHE A 138 -14.55 52.25 -23.77
N VAL A 139 -13.71 52.97 -23.02
CA VAL A 139 -12.96 54.11 -23.57
C VAL A 139 -12.08 53.64 -24.73
N ALA A 140 -11.29 52.58 -24.52
CA ALA A 140 -10.44 52.01 -25.56
C ALA A 140 -11.28 51.54 -26.77
N LEU A 141 -12.35 50.79 -26.53
CA LEU A 141 -13.21 50.25 -27.58
C LEU A 141 -13.92 51.37 -28.38
N GLY A 142 -14.39 52.42 -27.72
CA GLY A 142 -14.98 53.60 -28.34
C GLY A 142 -13.99 54.34 -29.23
N VAL A 143 -12.74 54.53 -28.76
CA VAL A 143 -11.65 55.10 -29.56
C VAL A 143 -11.33 54.23 -30.77
N GLY A 144 -11.26 52.90 -30.59
CA GLY A 144 -11.01 51.96 -31.67
C GLY A 144 -12.10 51.99 -32.75
N LEU A 145 -13.37 51.95 -32.34
CA LEU A 145 -14.53 52.00 -33.22
C LEU A 145 -14.66 53.33 -33.96
N ALA A 146 -14.45 54.46 -33.28
CA ALA A 146 -14.56 55.79 -33.89
C ALA A 146 -13.47 56.05 -34.94
N ASN A 147 -12.29 55.44 -34.78
CA ASN A 147 -11.17 55.59 -35.73
C ASN A 147 -11.13 54.51 -36.81
N LEU A 148 -11.96 53.47 -36.72
CA LEU A 148 -12.07 52.39 -37.70
C LEU A 148 -12.28 52.89 -39.15
N PRO A 149 -13.04 53.97 -39.42
CA PRO A 149 -13.23 54.50 -40.78
C PRO A 149 -12.02 55.27 -41.35
N HIS A 150 -10.98 55.54 -40.55
CA HIS A 150 -9.87 56.42 -40.91
C HIS A 150 -8.57 55.64 -41.14
N PRO A 151 -8.15 55.42 -42.40
CA PRO A 151 -6.99 54.58 -42.71
C PRO A 151 -5.66 55.10 -42.13
N GLY A 152 -5.52 56.42 -41.93
CA GLY A 152 -4.32 57.00 -41.34
C GLY A 152 -4.13 56.73 -39.84
N ARG A 153 -5.11 56.11 -39.16
CA ARG A 153 -5.12 55.94 -37.69
C ARG A 153 -5.11 54.47 -37.25
N HIS A 154 -4.70 53.55 -38.11
CA HIS A 154 -4.68 52.11 -37.81
C HIS A 154 -3.87 51.72 -36.57
N LEU A 155 -2.78 52.44 -36.28
CA LEU A 155 -1.98 52.20 -35.08
C LEU A 155 -2.80 52.47 -33.82
N LEU A 156 -3.58 53.56 -33.82
CA LEU A 156 -4.46 53.95 -32.71
C LEU A 156 -5.58 52.92 -32.52
N THR A 157 -6.20 52.47 -33.62
CA THR A 157 -7.21 51.42 -33.57
C THR A 157 -6.65 50.10 -33.03
N ARG A 158 -5.46 49.68 -33.45
CA ARG A 158 -4.82 48.46 -32.95
C ARG A 158 -4.45 48.56 -31.47
N ALA A 159 -3.91 49.69 -31.03
CA ALA A 159 -3.60 49.92 -29.63
C ALA A 159 -4.88 49.88 -28.76
N ALA A 160 -5.94 50.54 -29.21
CA ALA A 160 -7.26 50.48 -28.57
C ALA A 160 -7.79 49.04 -28.46
N CYS A 161 -7.76 48.27 -29.55
CA CYS A 161 -8.17 46.87 -29.54
C CYS A 161 -7.30 46.00 -28.61
N ALA A 162 -5.98 46.23 -28.58
CA ALA A 162 -5.06 45.54 -27.68
C ALA A 162 -5.44 45.79 -26.21
N CYS A 163 -5.73 47.03 -25.83
CA CYS A 163 -6.16 47.38 -24.49
C CYS A 163 -7.49 46.71 -24.12
N THR A 164 -8.50 46.75 -24.99
CA THR A 164 -9.77 46.07 -24.74
C THR A 164 -9.60 44.55 -24.58
N LEU A 165 -8.77 43.92 -25.43
CA LEU A 165 -8.46 42.50 -25.35
C LEU A 165 -7.71 42.16 -24.05
N ALA A 166 -6.72 42.97 -23.68
CA ALA A 166 -5.94 42.77 -22.46
C ALA A 166 -6.82 42.81 -21.21
N VAL A 167 -7.73 43.78 -21.10
CA VAL A 167 -8.68 43.86 -19.98
C VAL A 167 -9.56 42.62 -19.91
N GLY A 168 -10.12 42.17 -21.04
CA GLY A 168 -10.94 40.95 -21.08
C GLY A 168 -10.16 39.69 -20.72
N LEU A 169 -8.90 39.59 -21.17
CA LEU A 169 -8.03 38.43 -20.97
C LEU A 169 -7.53 38.34 -19.53
N VAL A 170 -7.13 39.46 -18.93
CA VAL A 170 -6.75 39.54 -17.50
C VAL A 170 -7.91 39.15 -16.60
N ALA A 171 -9.13 39.66 -16.88
CA ALA A 171 -10.32 39.30 -16.12
C ALA A 171 -10.64 37.80 -16.25
N LEU A 172 -10.54 37.22 -17.45
CA LEU A 172 -10.78 35.79 -17.68
C LEU A 172 -9.78 34.90 -16.95
N VAL A 173 -8.49 35.24 -17.00
CA VAL A 173 -7.41 34.51 -16.29
C VAL A 173 -7.62 34.58 -14.78
N GLY A 174 -8.01 35.74 -14.26
CA GLY A 174 -8.33 35.92 -12.84
C GLY A 174 -9.41 34.94 -12.35
N TYR A 175 -10.47 34.73 -13.13
CA TYR A 175 -11.51 33.74 -12.80
C TYR A 175 -11.03 32.30 -12.93
N LEU A 176 -10.24 31.97 -13.96
CA LEU A 176 -9.76 30.60 -14.19
C LEU A 176 -8.81 30.11 -13.10
N TRP A 177 -8.01 31.01 -12.52
CA TRP A 177 -7.00 30.66 -11.53
C TRP A 177 -7.46 30.86 -10.08
N ASN A 178 -8.73 31.23 -9.88
CA ASN A 178 -9.32 31.57 -8.57
C ASN A 178 -8.46 32.56 -7.76
N VAL A 179 -7.72 33.44 -8.44
CA VAL A 179 -6.87 34.45 -7.79
C VAL A 179 -7.79 35.61 -7.42
N SER A 180 -8.40 35.48 -6.25
CA SER A 180 -9.23 36.51 -5.65
C SER A 180 -8.48 37.84 -5.49
N GLU A 181 -7.16 37.88 -5.51
CA GLU A 181 -6.41 39.15 -5.44
C GLU A 181 -6.36 39.92 -6.77
N ILE A 182 -6.46 39.23 -7.92
CA ILE A 182 -6.50 39.84 -9.26
C ILE A 182 -7.94 40.25 -9.62
N VAL A 183 -8.93 39.51 -9.09
CA VAL A 183 -10.36 39.72 -9.37
C VAL A 183 -11.02 40.61 -8.31
N THR A 184 -10.67 40.42 -7.04
CA THR A 184 -11.26 41.11 -5.88
C THR A 184 -10.18 41.82 -5.06
N ASP A 185 -9.60 42.87 -5.63
CA ASP A 185 -8.88 43.85 -4.81
C ASP A 185 -9.90 44.69 -4.03
N ARG A 186 -9.64 45.00 -2.76
CA ARG A 186 -10.59 45.66 -1.82
C ARG A 186 -11.06 47.06 -2.27
N ILE A 187 -10.53 47.58 -3.37
CA ILE A 187 -10.62 48.97 -3.81
C ILE A 187 -11.56 49.14 -5.04
N ALA A 188 -11.77 48.12 -5.87
CA ALA A 188 -12.55 48.24 -7.12
C ALA A 188 -13.42 47.00 -7.43
N PRO A 189 -14.67 47.18 -7.92
CA PRO A 189 -15.53 46.05 -8.24
C PRO A 189 -14.99 45.24 -9.45
N PRO A 190 -15.10 43.90 -9.44
CA PRO A 190 -14.54 43.05 -10.48
C PRO A 190 -15.30 43.18 -11.82
N VAL A 191 -14.64 42.80 -12.92
CA VAL A 191 -15.32 42.64 -14.22
C VAL A 191 -16.11 41.35 -14.22
N ALA A 192 -17.41 41.37 -14.52
CA ALA A 192 -18.19 40.13 -14.62
C ALA A 192 -17.65 39.22 -15.75
N LEU A 193 -17.64 37.90 -15.52
CA LEU A 193 -17.03 36.91 -16.43
C LEU A 193 -17.55 37.01 -17.88
N HIS A 194 -18.85 37.23 -18.04
CA HIS A 194 -19.49 37.37 -19.34
C HIS A 194 -19.22 38.72 -19.99
N THR A 195 -19.01 39.79 -19.20
CA THR A 195 -18.50 41.08 -19.70
C THR A 195 -17.09 40.92 -20.27
N ALA A 196 -16.20 40.20 -19.57
CA ALA A 196 -14.84 39.94 -20.05
C ALA A 196 -14.84 39.26 -21.42
N TRP A 197 -15.69 38.24 -21.60
CA TRP A 197 -15.83 37.54 -22.87
C TRP A 197 -16.36 38.43 -24.00
N ALA A 198 -17.37 39.25 -23.71
CA ALA A 198 -17.93 40.19 -24.67
C ALA A 198 -16.92 41.27 -25.12
N LEU A 199 -16.09 41.76 -24.21
CA LEU A 199 -14.99 42.68 -24.52
C LEU A 199 -13.94 42.03 -25.43
N MET A 200 -13.60 40.75 -25.19
CA MET A 200 -12.67 40.02 -26.07
C MET A 200 -13.24 39.84 -27.48
N LEU A 201 -14.51 39.46 -27.61
CA LEU A 201 -15.18 39.32 -28.91
C LEU A 201 -15.21 40.64 -29.68
N LEU A 202 -15.60 41.74 -29.04
CA LEU A 202 -15.67 43.06 -29.67
C LEU A 202 -14.27 43.60 -29.99
N GLY A 203 -13.28 43.40 -29.11
CA GLY A 203 -11.88 43.77 -29.33
C GLY A 203 -11.24 43.02 -30.50
N LEU A 204 -11.49 41.71 -30.63
CA LEU A 204 -10.99 40.92 -31.76
C LEU A 204 -11.75 41.25 -33.06
N GLY A 205 -13.07 41.45 -32.98
CA GLY A 205 -13.90 41.85 -34.12
C GLY A 205 -13.51 43.20 -34.70
N THR A 206 -13.18 44.17 -33.84
CA THR A 206 -12.65 45.50 -34.24
C THR A 206 -11.25 45.39 -34.84
N TRP A 207 -10.35 44.60 -34.23
CA TRP A 207 -9.01 44.35 -34.75
C TRP A 207 -9.02 43.78 -36.16
N LEU A 208 -9.86 42.76 -36.40
CA LEU A 208 -9.99 42.09 -37.70
C LEU A 208 -10.54 43.03 -38.78
N MET A 209 -11.40 43.98 -38.41
CA MET A 209 -11.90 45.01 -39.33
C MET A 209 -10.86 46.10 -39.61
N ALA A 210 -9.99 46.44 -38.66
CA ALA A 210 -8.90 47.39 -38.86
C ALA A 210 -7.87 46.90 -39.90
N GLY A 211 -7.65 45.57 -40.00
CA GLY A 211 -6.74 44.96 -40.99
C GLY A 211 -7.23 44.99 -42.44
N ARG A 212 -8.48 45.38 -42.72
CA ARG A 212 -9.04 45.42 -44.09
C ARG A 212 -8.59 46.60 -44.94
N ALA A 213 -8.06 47.65 -44.35
CA ALA A 213 -7.82 48.92 -45.04
C ALA A 213 -6.37 49.10 -45.56
N GLY A 214 -5.47 48.13 -45.32
CA GLY A 214 -4.07 48.20 -45.76
C GLY A 214 -3.50 46.97 -46.49
N GLU A 215 -4.25 45.88 -46.69
CA GLU A 215 -3.73 44.64 -47.31
C GLU A 215 -4.34 44.38 -48.70
N GLN A 216 -3.48 44.11 -49.69
CA GLN A 216 -3.87 43.55 -51.00
C GLN A 216 -4.61 42.22 -50.81
N ALA A 217 -5.57 41.92 -51.71
CA ALA A 217 -6.50 40.82 -51.59
C ALA A 217 -5.80 39.46 -51.29
N PRO A 218 -6.16 38.75 -50.20
CA PRO A 218 -5.54 37.47 -49.88
C PRO A 218 -5.92 36.40 -50.92
N SER A 219 -4.97 35.51 -51.22
CA SER A 219 -5.19 34.38 -52.14
C SER A 219 -6.34 33.47 -51.66
N ARG A 220 -7.10 32.91 -52.62
CA ARG A 220 -8.27 32.03 -52.36
C ARG A 220 -8.00 30.86 -51.39
N ALA A 221 -6.74 30.43 -51.28
CA ALA A 221 -6.32 29.35 -50.38
C ALA A 221 -6.27 29.76 -48.89
N ARG A 222 -5.88 31.01 -48.60
CA ARG A 222 -5.74 31.51 -47.22
C ARG A 222 -7.11 31.70 -46.55
N SER A 223 -8.13 32.10 -47.32
CA SER A 223 -9.48 32.30 -46.79
C SER A 223 -10.22 31.00 -46.51
N ARG A 224 -9.92 29.88 -47.18
CA ARG A 224 -10.57 28.59 -46.91
C ARG A 224 -10.10 27.97 -45.60
N ILE A 225 -8.80 28.01 -45.34
CA ILE A 225 -8.21 27.50 -44.09
C ILE A 225 -8.70 28.30 -42.89
N GLU A 226 -8.71 29.64 -42.98
CA GLU A 226 -9.28 30.50 -41.94
C GLU A 226 -10.76 30.15 -41.67
N THR A 227 -11.55 29.89 -42.73
CA THR A 227 -12.97 29.53 -42.59
C THR A 227 -13.17 28.17 -41.91
N LEU A 228 -12.31 27.18 -42.22
CA LEU A 228 -12.35 25.83 -41.64
C LEU A 228 -11.92 25.81 -40.17
N VAL A 229 -10.88 26.57 -39.82
CA VAL A 229 -10.43 26.74 -38.43
C VAL A 229 -11.54 27.40 -37.60
N LEU A 230 -12.14 28.48 -38.09
CA LEU A 230 -13.22 29.15 -37.38
C LEU A 230 -14.46 28.27 -37.18
N ARG A 231 -14.83 27.43 -38.15
CA ARG A 231 -15.98 26.52 -38.04
C ARG A 231 -15.80 25.43 -36.98
N GLY A 232 -14.57 24.99 -36.72
CA GLY A 232 -14.27 24.00 -35.67
C GLY A 232 -14.01 24.61 -34.29
N PHE A 233 -13.50 25.85 -34.24
CA PHE A 233 -13.12 26.50 -32.98
C PHE A 233 -14.34 26.96 -32.16
N ILE A 234 -15.37 27.48 -32.82
CA ILE A 234 -16.55 28.06 -32.16
C ILE A 234 -17.36 27.00 -31.38
N PRO A 235 -17.74 25.83 -31.95
CA PRO A 235 -18.46 24.79 -31.22
C PRO A 235 -17.64 24.23 -30.05
N THR A 236 -16.33 24.10 -30.23
CA THR A 236 -15.41 23.60 -29.22
C THR A 236 -15.34 24.54 -28.02
N ILE A 237 -15.27 25.85 -28.25
CA ILE A 237 -15.30 26.85 -27.17
C ILE A 237 -16.64 26.83 -26.43
N ILE A 238 -17.77 26.82 -27.15
CA ILE A 238 -19.10 26.76 -26.54
C ILE A 238 -19.22 25.51 -25.65
N PHE A 239 -18.73 24.37 -26.14
CA PHE A 239 -18.77 23.12 -25.40
C PHE A 239 -17.86 23.12 -24.16
N VAL A 240 -16.66 23.69 -24.24
CA VAL A 240 -15.76 23.86 -23.08
C VAL A 240 -16.40 24.74 -22.01
N VAL A 241 -17.12 25.80 -22.40
CA VAL A 241 -17.79 26.70 -21.45
C VAL A 241 -18.98 26.00 -20.76
N PHE A 242 -19.85 25.32 -21.51
CA PHE A 242 -21.00 24.62 -20.92
C PHE A 242 -20.57 23.37 -20.12
N GLY A 243 -19.66 22.56 -20.66
CA GLY A 243 -19.13 21.38 -19.98
C GLY A 243 -18.31 21.74 -18.74
N GLY A 244 -17.49 22.79 -18.83
CA GLY A 244 -16.75 23.34 -17.69
C GLY A 244 -17.68 23.89 -16.61
N GLY A 245 -18.72 24.63 -16.98
CA GLY A 245 -19.71 25.16 -16.05
C GLY A 245 -20.50 24.07 -15.31
N LEU A 246 -20.93 23.01 -16.01
CA LEU A 246 -21.63 21.88 -15.40
C LEU A 246 -20.71 21.08 -14.46
N THR A 247 -19.46 20.85 -14.87
CA THR A 247 -18.45 20.14 -14.07
C THR A 247 -18.09 20.94 -12.82
N TYR A 248 -17.97 22.26 -12.93
CA TYR A 248 -17.74 23.15 -11.79
C TYR A 248 -18.92 23.15 -10.82
N ALA A 249 -20.16 23.27 -11.31
CA ALA A 249 -21.36 23.30 -10.46
C ALA A 249 -21.56 21.98 -9.68
N THR A 250 -21.30 20.85 -10.32
CA THR A 250 -21.36 19.53 -9.65
C THR A 250 -20.18 19.34 -8.69
N GLY A 251 -18.97 19.76 -9.07
CA GLY A 251 -17.80 19.73 -8.18
C GLY A 251 -17.93 20.61 -6.95
N ALA A 252 -18.53 21.79 -7.06
CA ALA A 252 -18.77 22.70 -5.94
C ALA A 252 -19.73 22.09 -4.89
N LYS A 253 -20.83 21.46 -5.34
CA LYS A 253 -21.76 20.74 -4.45
C LYS A 253 -21.09 19.56 -3.74
N PHE A 254 -20.22 18.82 -4.45
CA PHE A 254 -19.44 17.75 -3.84
C PHE A 254 -18.49 18.28 -2.76
N ALA A 255 -17.77 19.38 -3.03
CA ALA A 255 -16.85 19.99 -2.07
C ALA A 255 -17.58 20.56 -0.82
N GLU A 256 -18.80 21.07 -0.98
CA GLU A 256 -19.65 21.49 0.13
C GLU A 256 -20.09 20.29 0.98
N THR A 257 -20.55 19.20 0.35
CA THR A 257 -20.96 17.97 1.05
C THR A 257 -19.79 17.32 1.79
N ALA A 258 -18.59 17.32 1.18
CA ALA A 258 -17.38 16.79 1.80
C ALA A 258 -16.96 17.60 3.05
N ARG A 259 -17.09 18.93 3.01
CA ARG A 259 -16.85 19.78 4.18
C ARG A 259 -17.83 19.49 5.32
N LEU A 260 -19.10 19.24 5.01
CA LEU A 260 -20.11 18.87 6.01
C LEU A 260 -19.84 17.49 6.64
N VAL A 261 -19.32 16.53 5.86
CA VAL A 261 -18.88 15.21 6.38
C VAL A 261 -17.68 15.38 7.31
N ALA A 262 -16.68 16.17 6.93
CA ALA A 262 -15.52 16.45 7.77
C ALA A 262 -15.91 17.13 9.09
N HIS A 263 -16.81 18.11 9.02
CA HIS A 263 -17.34 18.80 10.20
C HIS A 263 -18.07 17.84 11.16
N THR A 264 -18.91 16.94 10.65
CA THR A 264 -19.57 15.92 11.49
C THR A 264 -18.57 14.97 12.16
N GLN A 265 -17.49 14.58 11.47
CA GLN A 265 -16.44 13.75 12.07
C GLN A 265 -15.66 14.50 13.17
N GLU A 266 -15.42 15.79 12.98
CA GLU A 266 -14.76 16.65 13.98
C GLU A 266 -15.60 16.79 15.27
N VAL A 267 -16.92 16.97 15.13
CA VAL A 267 -17.85 16.97 16.27
C VAL A 267 -17.78 15.66 17.06
N ARG A 268 -17.78 14.51 16.36
CA ARG A 268 -17.70 13.18 16.99
C ARG A 268 -16.35 12.93 17.67
N ALA A 269 -15.25 13.36 17.07
CA ALA A 269 -13.93 13.28 17.67
C ALA A 269 -13.85 14.09 18.98
N LYS A 270 -14.41 15.31 18.99
CA LYS A 270 -14.46 16.15 20.19
C LYS A 270 -15.39 15.60 21.28
N LEU A 271 -16.51 14.98 20.91
CA LEU A 271 -17.37 14.25 21.86
C LEU A 271 -16.64 13.09 22.54
N ALA A 272 -15.86 12.30 21.78
CA ALA A 272 -15.06 11.22 22.33
C ALA A 272 -13.90 11.73 23.21
N GLY A 273 -13.22 12.79 22.78
CA GLY A 273 -12.12 13.43 23.53
C GLY A 273 -12.56 14.00 24.89
N ALA A 274 -13.73 14.64 24.94
CA ALA A 274 -14.30 15.15 26.18
C ALA A 274 -14.61 14.02 27.19
N TYR A 275 -15.09 12.86 26.74
CA TYR A 275 -15.30 11.70 27.62
C TYR A 275 -13.98 11.10 28.12
N GLY A 276 -13.04 10.89 27.20
CA GLY A 276 -11.73 10.31 27.48
C GLY A 276 -10.99 11.13 28.53
N SER A 277 -10.90 12.44 28.33
CA SER A 277 -10.21 13.35 29.24
C SER A 277 -10.78 13.33 30.67
N VAL A 278 -12.10 13.18 30.85
CA VAL A 278 -12.71 13.06 32.18
C VAL A 278 -12.41 11.69 32.82
N ALA A 279 -12.41 10.61 32.03
CA ALA A 279 -12.06 9.29 32.50
C ALA A 279 -10.57 9.19 32.89
N ASP A 280 -9.69 9.81 32.11
CA ASP A 280 -8.25 9.88 32.36
C ASP A 280 -7.92 10.74 33.58
N ALA A 281 -8.65 11.85 33.79
CA ALA A 281 -8.57 12.63 35.02
C ALA A 281 -8.95 11.78 36.25
N GLU A 282 -10.06 11.04 36.19
CA GLU A 282 -10.46 10.14 37.29
C GLU A 282 -9.41 9.04 37.56
N LEU A 283 -8.82 8.48 36.50
CA LEU A 283 -7.78 7.47 36.60
C LEU A 283 -6.49 8.02 37.22
N ALA A 284 -6.06 9.21 36.80
CA ALA A 284 -4.89 9.90 37.35
C ALA A 284 -5.07 10.15 38.85
N LEU A 285 -6.23 10.64 39.28
CA LEU A 285 -6.51 10.85 40.69
C LEU A 285 -6.53 9.54 41.50
N ARG A 286 -7.09 8.46 40.94
CA ARG A 286 -7.05 7.12 41.57
C ARG A 286 -5.60 6.62 41.73
N ASN A 287 -4.77 6.80 40.70
CA ASN A 287 -3.36 6.45 40.75
C ASN A 287 -2.60 7.30 41.76
N GLN A 288 -2.92 8.58 41.89
CA GLN A 288 -2.35 9.47 42.92
C GLN A 288 -2.69 8.98 44.33
N ILE A 289 -3.95 8.61 44.60
CA ILE A 289 -4.37 8.06 45.90
C ILE A 289 -3.64 6.75 46.23
N LEU A 290 -3.42 5.89 45.23
CA LEU A 290 -2.79 4.58 45.41
C LEU A 290 -1.26 4.65 45.57
N THR A 291 -0.61 5.55 44.84
CA THR A 291 0.87 5.57 44.72
C THR A 291 1.53 6.74 45.42
N LEU A 292 0.76 7.78 45.78
CA LEU A 292 1.24 9.05 46.36
C LEU A 292 2.30 9.78 45.53
N GLN A 293 2.39 9.48 44.23
CA GLN A 293 3.37 10.12 43.36
C GLN A 293 2.84 11.47 42.83
N PRO A 294 3.61 12.56 42.96
CA PRO A 294 3.18 13.91 42.53
C PRO A 294 2.83 14.02 41.05
N ARG A 295 3.46 13.21 40.18
CA ARG A 295 3.19 13.24 38.72
C ARG A 295 1.72 13.05 38.35
N PHE A 296 0.98 12.29 39.16
CA PHE A 296 -0.43 12.00 38.88
C PHE A 296 -1.34 13.20 39.21
N GLU A 297 -0.86 14.15 40.02
CA GLU A 297 -1.52 15.43 40.27
C GLU A 297 -1.44 16.32 39.02
N ASP A 298 -0.26 16.40 38.41
CA ASP A 298 -0.03 17.14 37.17
C ASP A 298 -0.85 16.54 36.01
N GLU A 299 -0.90 15.21 35.91
CA GLU A 299 -1.76 14.51 34.93
C GLU A 299 -3.24 14.80 35.16
N PHE A 300 -3.72 14.75 36.41
CA PHE A 300 -5.12 15.09 36.74
C PHE A 300 -5.49 16.52 36.31
N LEU A 301 -4.62 17.50 36.58
CA LEU A 301 -4.82 18.89 36.17
C LEU A 301 -4.82 19.04 34.64
N ALA A 302 -3.90 18.37 33.95
CA ALA A 302 -3.81 18.39 32.49
C ALA A 302 -5.06 17.81 31.83
N TYR A 303 -5.53 16.64 32.28
CA TYR A 303 -6.73 16.00 31.73
C TYR A 303 -8.01 16.78 32.06
N SER A 304 -8.11 17.39 33.24
CA SER A 304 -9.23 18.25 33.62
C SER A 304 -9.29 19.51 32.75
N GLN A 305 -8.14 20.11 32.41
CA GLN A 305 -8.08 21.23 31.47
C GLN A 305 -8.41 20.81 30.04
N ALA A 306 -7.93 19.64 29.59
CA ALA A 306 -8.24 19.10 28.28
C ALA A 306 -9.75 18.87 28.09
N ALA A 307 -10.43 18.31 29.10
CA ALA A 307 -11.88 18.13 29.10
C ALA A 307 -12.65 19.46 28.96
N ARG A 308 -12.23 20.51 29.69
CA ARG A 308 -12.83 21.85 29.58
C ARG A 308 -12.57 22.49 28.21
N HIS A 309 -11.38 22.30 27.65
CA HIS A 309 -11.02 22.82 26.33
C HIS A 309 -11.85 22.14 25.21
N ASP A 310 -11.95 20.82 25.24
CA ASP A 310 -12.74 20.07 24.26
C ASP A 310 -14.24 20.42 24.32
N LEU A 311 -14.77 20.76 25.49
CA LEU A 311 -16.14 21.28 25.65
C LEU A 311 -16.34 22.64 24.98
N VAL A 312 -15.37 23.55 25.08
CA VAL A 312 -15.42 24.87 24.43
C VAL A 312 -15.37 24.72 22.91
N ASP A 313 -14.47 23.88 22.42
CA ASP A 313 -14.36 23.57 20.99
C ASP A 313 -15.64 22.91 20.46
N LEU A 314 -16.18 21.93 21.17
CA LEU A 314 -17.45 21.29 20.84
C LEU A 314 -18.58 22.33 20.77
N GLY A 315 -18.62 23.28 21.71
CA GLY A 315 -19.61 24.37 21.72
C GLY A 315 -19.54 25.27 20.50
N ARG A 316 -18.34 25.53 19.96
CA ARG A 316 -18.17 26.28 18.70
C ARG A 316 -18.63 25.47 17.49
N LEU A 317 -18.33 24.17 17.48
CA LEU A 317 -18.67 23.28 16.37
C LEU A 317 -20.17 23.06 16.23
N VAL A 318 -20.92 22.98 17.34
CA VAL A 318 -22.37 22.73 17.32
C VAL A 318 -23.23 23.99 17.45
N ALA A 319 -22.63 25.18 17.29
CA ALA A 319 -23.30 26.46 17.50
C ALA A 319 -24.45 26.72 16.51
N ASP A 320 -24.40 26.10 15.33
CA ASP A 320 -25.40 26.19 14.28
C ASP A 320 -26.65 25.33 14.55
N ASN A 321 -26.55 24.36 15.45
CA ASN A 321 -27.62 23.43 15.80
C ASN A 321 -28.15 23.69 17.21
N ALA A 322 -29.30 24.35 17.31
CA ALA A 322 -29.91 24.73 18.60
C ALA A 322 -30.15 23.54 19.57
N LEU A 323 -30.42 22.34 19.04
CA LEU A 323 -30.64 21.14 19.84
C LEU A 323 -29.30 20.57 20.36
N GLN A 324 -28.28 20.50 19.50
CA GLN A 324 -26.94 20.07 19.90
C GLN A 324 -26.27 21.08 20.85
N SER A 325 -26.48 22.38 20.62
CA SER A 325 -26.01 23.46 21.50
C SER A 325 -26.70 23.42 22.89
N LYS A 326 -27.93 22.92 22.98
CA LYS A 326 -28.57 22.62 24.28
C LYS A 326 -27.89 21.42 24.95
N ARG A 327 -27.72 20.31 24.23
CA ARG A 327 -27.10 19.08 24.77
C ARG A 327 -25.64 19.29 25.18
N GLN A 328 -24.89 20.11 24.44
CA GLN A 328 -23.51 20.48 24.78
C GLN A 328 -23.46 21.28 26.10
N ARG A 329 -24.42 22.17 26.36
CA ARG A 329 -24.52 22.87 27.64
C ARG A 329 -24.85 21.92 28.79
N ASP A 330 -25.79 20.99 28.57
CA ASP A 330 -26.14 19.96 29.56
C ASP A 330 -24.93 19.05 29.84
N LEU A 331 -24.17 18.67 28.81
CA LEU A 331 -22.93 17.90 28.92
C LEU A 331 -21.85 18.68 29.70
N GLY A 332 -21.68 19.97 29.41
CA GLY A 332 -20.74 20.83 30.10
C GLY A 332 -21.03 20.97 31.60
N GLN A 333 -22.30 21.05 31.99
CA GLN A 333 -22.70 21.06 33.40
C GLN A 333 -22.34 19.76 34.12
N LEU A 334 -22.57 18.61 33.46
CA LEU A 334 -22.25 17.30 34.05
C LEU A 334 -20.73 17.07 34.18
N ILE A 335 -19.97 17.43 33.15
CA ILE A 335 -18.51 17.30 33.17
C ILE A 335 -17.89 18.23 34.21
N GLU A 336 -18.33 19.48 34.30
CA GLU A 336 -17.82 20.42 35.30
C GLU A 336 -18.17 19.96 36.73
N ALA A 337 -19.39 19.48 36.95
CA ALA A 337 -19.77 18.89 38.23
C ALA A 337 -18.90 17.68 38.60
N ARG A 338 -18.50 16.87 37.61
CA ARG A 338 -17.61 15.72 37.82
C ARG A 338 -16.20 16.15 38.17
N ILE A 339 -15.63 17.11 37.44
CA ILE A 339 -14.29 17.64 37.70
C ILE A 339 -14.23 18.26 39.11
N LEU A 340 -15.22 19.06 39.50
CA LEU A 340 -15.27 19.66 40.84
C LEU A 340 -15.33 18.62 41.96
N ALA A 341 -16.06 17.50 41.76
CA ALA A 341 -16.09 16.41 42.72
C ALA A 341 -14.72 15.72 42.85
N LEU A 342 -14.01 15.52 41.75
CA LEU A 342 -12.65 14.95 41.73
C LEU A 342 -11.63 15.92 42.35
N GLU A 343 -11.73 17.23 42.07
CA GLU A 343 -10.90 18.27 42.70
C GLU A 343 -11.08 18.28 44.22
N PHE A 344 -12.31 18.09 44.72
CA PHE A 344 -12.58 17.95 46.17
C PHE A 344 -11.87 16.73 46.76
N VAL A 345 -11.91 15.57 46.08
CA VAL A 345 -11.18 14.37 46.52
C VAL A 345 -9.66 14.60 46.52
N GLY A 346 -9.13 15.32 45.53
CA GLY A 346 -7.73 15.74 45.49
C GLY A 346 -7.37 16.68 46.66
N GLN A 347 -8.25 17.61 47.03
CA GLN A 347 -8.05 18.47 48.20
C GLN A 347 -8.02 17.66 49.50
N VAL A 348 -8.94 16.72 49.69
CA VAL A 348 -8.96 15.82 50.85
C VAL A 348 -7.68 14.98 50.90
N LEU A 349 -7.17 14.52 49.75
CA LEU A 349 -5.89 13.81 49.68
C LEU A 349 -4.73 14.66 50.20
N SER A 350 -4.70 15.94 49.84
CA SER A 350 -3.65 16.88 50.25
C SER A 350 -3.77 17.35 51.70
N SER A 351 -5.00 17.46 52.25
CA SER A 351 -5.22 18.00 53.61
C SER A 351 -5.37 16.94 54.70
N GLU A 352 -5.98 15.80 54.39
CA GLU A 352 -6.42 14.78 55.37
C GLU A 352 -5.78 13.40 55.10
N GLY A 353 -5.11 13.23 53.96
CA GLY A 353 -4.34 12.04 53.61
C GLY A 353 -5.12 10.96 52.86
N PRO A 354 -4.43 9.90 52.38
CA PRO A 354 -4.97 8.93 51.42
C PRO A 354 -6.14 8.10 51.94
N SER A 355 -6.23 7.85 53.26
CA SER A 355 -7.35 7.11 53.84
C SER A 355 -8.65 7.89 53.76
N MET A 356 -8.64 9.19 54.10
CA MET A 356 -9.84 10.02 54.01
C MET A 356 -10.21 10.34 52.56
N ALA A 357 -9.22 10.52 51.67
CA ALA A 357 -9.47 10.68 50.24
C ALA A 357 -10.12 9.45 49.61
N ARG A 358 -9.69 8.24 50.01
CA ARG A 358 -10.31 6.99 49.57
C ARG A 358 -11.75 6.88 50.04
N ASP A 359 -12.03 7.25 51.29
CA ASP A 359 -13.39 7.20 51.83
C ASP A 359 -14.29 8.27 51.18
N ALA A 360 -13.76 9.45 50.87
CA ALA A 360 -14.44 10.48 50.07
C ALA A 360 -14.74 10.00 48.64
N LEU A 361 -13.80 9.31 48.00
CA LEU A 361 -13.98 8.71 46.67
C LEU A 361 -15.01 7.56 46.67
N LEU A 362 -15.09 6.80 47.76
CA LEU A 362 -16.07 5.71 47.93
C LEU A 362 -17.47 6.25 48.30
N ALA A 363 -17.55 7.37 49.01
CA ALA A 363 -18.79 8.07 49.32
C ALA A 363 -19.33 8.87 48.14
N ASP A 364 -18.48 9.17 47.16
CA ASP A 364 -18.84 9.90 45.95
C ASP A 364 -19.81 9.09 45.07
N THR A 365 -20.90 9.72 44.67
CA THR A 365 -21.93 9.15 43.78
C THR A 365 -21.52 9.21 42.30
N GLY A 366 -20.24 9.45 42.03
CA GLY A 366 -19.62 9.72 40.74
C GLY A 366 -19.95 8.75 39.59
N ASN A 367 -20.22 7.48 39.90
CA ASN A 367 -20.68 6.51 38.91
C ASN A 367 -21.99 6.95 38.23
N GLY A 368 -22.89 7.63 38.94
CA GLY A 368 -24.13 8.15 38.38
C GLY A 368 -23.90 9.29 37.37
N VAL A 369 -22.98 10.19 37.68
CA VAL A 369 -22.64 11.34 36.80
C VAL A 369 -21.93 10.86 35.55
N MET A 370 -20.99 9.91 35.65
CA MET A 370 -20.31 9.33 34.48
C MET A 370 -21.28 8.56 33.56
N VAL A 371 -22.31 7.92 34.12
CA VAL A 371 -23.40 7.31 33.34
C VAL A 371 -24.23 8.37 32.61
N GLN A 372 -24.54 9.50 33.26
CA GLN A 372 -25.27 10.61 32.63
C GLN A 372 -24.43 11.28 31.52
N ILE A 373 -23.14 11.52 31.75
CA ILE A 373 -22.21 12.02 30.73
C ILE A 373 -22.21 11.08 29.52
N ARG A 374 -22.07 9.77 29.75
CA ARG A 374 -22.10 8.76 28.68
C ARG A 374 -23.42 8.76 27.92
N GLN A 375 -24.55 8.93 28.60
CA GLN A 375 -25.88 9.00 27.97
C GLN A 375 -26.03 10.24 27.08
N VAL A 376 -25.62 11.42 27.56
CA VAL A 376 -25.70 12.65 26.77
C VAL A 376 -24.78 12.56 25.55
N ILE A 377 -23.56 12.05 25.71
CA ILE A 377 -22.63 11.82 24.60
C ILE A 377 -23.20 10.83 23.59
N ALA A 378 -23.79 9.71 24.04
CA ALA A 378 -24.43 8.75 23.14
C ALA A 378 -25.62 9.34 22.37
N GLN A 379 -26.40 10.24 22.99
CA GLN A 379 -27.49 10.94 22.30
C GLN A 379 -26.98 11.96 21.27
N MET A 380 -25.89 12.64 21.57
CA MET A 380 -25.25 13.59 20.65
C MET A 380 -24.58 12.85 19.48
N ASP A 381 -23.84 11.77 19.75
CA ASP A 381 -23.19 10.94 18.74
C ASP A 381 -24.21 10.23 17.85
N GLY A 382 -25.30 9.69 18.41
CA GLY A 382 -26.37 9.07 17.62
C GLY A 382 -27.05 10.04 16.64
N ALA A 383 -27.19 11.32 17.02
CA ALA A 383 -27.71 12.35 16.12
C ALA A 383 -26.73 12.68 14.99
N GLU A 384 -25.43 12.75 15.28
CA GLU A 384 -24.38 12.96 14.27
C GLU A 384 -24.23 11.77 13.32
N VAL A 385 -24.34 10.53 13.81
CA VAL A 385 -24.31 9.32 12.98
C VAL A 385 -25.46 9.31 11.97
N SER A 386 -26.67 9.67 12.41
CA SER A 386 -27.83 9.76 11.50
C SER A 386 -27.67 10.85 10.43
N LEU A 387 -26.99 11.95 10.75
CA LEU A 387 -26.66 13.01 9.79
C LEU A 387 -25.54 12.58 8.83
N LEU A 388 -24.56 11.84 9.33
CA LEU A 388 -23.40 11.37 8.58
C LEU A 388 -23.81 10.41 7.46
N ASP A 389 -24.69 9.44 7.74
CA ASP A 389 -25.16 8.48 6.74
C ASP A 389 -25.86 9.16 5.56
N GLY A 390 -26.73 10.14 5.84
CA GLY A 390 -27.40 10.93 4.81
C GLY A 390 -26.43 11.77 3.98
N ARG A 391 -25.42 12.37 4.62
CA ARG A 391 -24.38 13.19 3.96
C ARG A 391 -23.41 12.35 3.13
N LEU A 392 -23.06 11.14 3.58
CA LEU A 392 -22.21 10.20 2.83
C LEU A 392 -22.91 9.71 1.56
N GLN A 393 -24.19 9.35 1.63
CA GLN A 393 -24.97 8.98 0.43
C GLN A 393 -25.06 10.15 -0.57
N GLN A 394 -25.26 11.38 -0.09
CA GLN A 394 -25.26 12.56 -0.95
C GLN A 394 -23.88 12.83 -1.56
N ALA A 395 -22.79 12.65 -0.80
CA ALA A 395 -21.43 12.82 -1.28
C ALA A 395 -21.07 11.80 -2.37
N GLU A 396 -21.49 10.54 -2.20
CA GLU A 396 -21.23 9.47 -3.16
C GLU A 396 -22.00 9.64 -4.47
N SER A 397 -23.28 10.05 -4.37
CA SER A 397 -24.10 10.44 -5.53
C SER A 397 -23.53 11.67 -6.24
N GLY A 398 -23.06 12.66 -5.47
CA GLY A 398 -22.36 13.85 -5.99
C GLY A 398 -21.08 13.48 -6.74
N ARG A 399 -20.22 12.62 -6.16
CA ARG A 399 -18.99 12.13 -6.78
C ARG A 399 -19.25 11.47 -8.13
N SER A 400 -20.24 10.57 -8.18
CA SER A 400 -20.61 9.84 -9.40
C SER A 400 -21.13 10.78 -10.48
N SER A 401 -21.93 11.77 -10.09
CA SER A 401 -22.46 12.79 -11.01
C SER A 401 -21.36 13.68 -11.58
N THR A 402 -20.39 14.10 -10.77
CA THR A 402 -19.23 14.90 -11.22
C THR A 402 -18.34 14.09 -12.17
N LEU A 403 -18.05 12.83 -11.86
CA LEU A 403 -17.26 11.95 -12.73
C LEU A 403 -17.92 11.72 -14.08
N LEU A 404 -19.24 11.46 -14.09
CA LEU A 404 -20.00 11.30 -15.34
C LEU A 404 -20.01 12.59 -16.18
N ALA A 405 -20.18 13.76 -15.56
CA ALA A 405 -20.11 15.04 -16.27
C ALA A 405 -18.72 15.28 -16.89
N LEU A 406 -17.65 14.92 -16.18
CA LEU A 406 -16.27 15.08 -16.62
C LEU A 406 -15.94 14.12 -17.78
N LEU A 407 -16.36 12.86 -17.68
CA LEU A 407 -16.22 11.86 -18.75
C LEU A 407 -17.02 12.24 -20.00
N ALA A 408 -18.26 12.71 -19.84
CA ALA A 408 -19.08 13.18 -20.96
C ALA A 408 -18.44 14.38 -21.66
N THR A 409 -17.89 15.33 -20.89
CA THR A 409 -17.18 16.49 -21.44
C THR A 409 -15.93 16.06 -22.22
N LEU A 410 -15.13 15.14 -21.67
CA LEU A 410 -13.93 14.62 -22.33
C LEU A 410 -14.26 13.87 -23.63
N ALA A 411 -15.30 13.04 -23.61
CA ALA A 411 -15.73 12.26 -24.78
C ALA A 411 -16.13 13.16 -25.95
N VAL A 412 -16.95 14.18 -25.70
CA VAL A 412 -17.38 15.12 -26.75
C VAL A 412 -16.22 15.98 -27.25
N LEU A 413 -15.31 16.43 -26.37
CA LEU A 413 -14.11 17.16 -26.78
C LEU A 413 -13.23 16.32 -27.72
N THR A 414 -13.10 15.02 -27.42
CA THR A 414 -12.37 14.06 -28.25
C THR A 414 -13.02 13.89 -29.62
N VAL A 415 -14.35 13.76 -29.67
CA VAL A 415 -15.10 13.68 -30.94
C VAL A 415 -14.90 14.94 -31.79
N LEU A 416 -15.01 16.13 -31.18
CA LEU A 416 -14.78 17.41 -31.86
C LEU A 416 -13.35 17.52 -32.42
N PHE A 417 -12.35 17.08 -31.65
CA PHE A 417 -10.96 17.04 -32.10
C PHE A 417 -10.75 16.10 -33.29
N VAL A 418 -11.32 14.89 -33.25
CA VAL A 418 -11.24 13.92 -34.35
C VAL A 418 -11.89 14.45 -35.62
N LEU A 419 -13.04 15.12 -35.51
CA LEU A 419 -13.72 15.74 -36.65
C LEU A 419 -12.88 16.88 -37.25
N LEU A 420 -12.26 17.71 -36.42
CA LEU A 420 -11.34 18.77 -36.86
C LEU A 420 -10.13 18.17 -37.60
N PHE A 421 -9.51 17.14 -37.02
CA PHE A 421 -8.33 16.48 -37.56
C PHE A 421 -8.62 15.81 -38.92
N ARG A 422 -9.74 15.09 -39.04
CA ARG A 422 -10.19 14.49 -40.31
C ARG A 422 -10.45 15.52 -41.39
N SER A 423 -11.00 16.68 -41.02
CA SER A 423 -11.24 17.78 -41.96
C SER A 423 -9.93 18.34 -42.53
N ILE A 424 -8.89 18.44 -41.69
CA ILE A 424 -7.56 18.91 -42.11
C ILE A 424 -6.87 17.88 -43.01
N GLN A 425 -6.91 16.59 -42.68
CA GLN A 425 -6.26 15.54 -43.48
C GLN A 425 -6.79 15.48 -44.93
N LYS A 426 -8.11 15.55 -45.13
CA LYS A 426 -8.72 15.54 -46.47
C LYS A 426 -8.23 16.69 -47.36
N GLU A 427 -7.94 17.84 -46.78
CA GLU A 427 -7.45 19.00 -47.53
C GLU A 427 -5.96 18.85 -47.92
N VAL A 428 -5.17 18.15 -47.12
CA VAL A 428 -3.76 17.85 -47.45
C VAL A 428 -3.66 16.86 -48.60
N GLU A 429 -4.49 15.82 -48.60
CA GLU A 429 -4.56 14.84 -49.69
C GLU A 429 -4.95 15.48 -51.04
N ALA A 430 -5.89 16.43 -51.03
CA ALA A 430 -6.30 17.15 -52.22
C ALA A 430 -5.17 18.00 -52.84
N ARG A 431 -4.18 18.43 -52.06
CA ARG A 431 -3.04 19.22 -52.56
C ARG A 431 -1.99 18.36 -53.26
N MET A 432 -1.70 17.17 -52.72
CA MET A 432 -0.71 16.27 -53.32
C MET A 432 -1.11 15.86 -54.74
N LEU A 433 -2.41 15.67 -55.00
CA LEU A 433 -2.93 15.27 -56.31
C LEU A 433 -2.80 16.36 -57.40
N VAL A 434 -2.74 17.64 -57.01
CA VAL A 434 -2.59 18.77 -57.96
C VAL A 434 -1.12 19.00 -58.31
N GLU A 435 -0.23 18.75 -57.35
CA GLU A 435 1.22 18.94 -57.51
C GLU A 435 1.82 17.89 -58.46
N ASP A 436 1.33 16.65 -58.38
CA ASP A 436 1.74 15.53 -59.24
C ASP A 436 1.32 15.74 -60.72
N HIS A 437 0.15 16.33 -60.94
CA HIS A 437 -0.34 16.63 -62.29
C HIS A 437 0.49 17.71 -63.01
N LEU A 438 0.97 18.72 -62.25
CA LEU A 438 1.82 19.81 -62.75
C LEU A 438 3.24 19.34 -63.13
N GLN A 439 3.79 18.35 -62.42
CA GLN A 439 5.10 17.79 -62.72
C GLN A 439 5.12 16.97 -64.03
N SER A 440 4.03 16.25 -64.33
CA SER A 440 3.93 15.47 -65.57
C SER A 440 3.91 16.31 -66.85
N LEU A 441 3.30 17.51 -66.81
CA LEU A 441 3.18 18.41 -67.97
C LEU A 441 4.49 19.14 -68.31
N ASN A 442 5.34 19.42 -67.31
CA ASN A 442 6.64 20.05 -67.55
C ASN A 442 7.65 19.07 -68.18
N ALA A 443 7.61 17.80 -67.79
CA ALA A 443 8.51 16.78 -68.35
C ALA A 443 8.26 16.51 -69.85
N GLU A 444 7.02 16.57 -70.32
CA GLU A 444 6.68 16.34 -71.73
C GLU A 444 7.12 17.50 -72.65
N LEU A 445 7.18 18.73 -72.14
CA LEU A 445 7.55 19.93 -72.90
C LEU A 445 9.07 20.05 -73.09
N GLU A 446 9.85 19.65 -72.08
CA GLU A 446 11.32 19.66 -72.12
C GLU A 446 11.89 18.66 -73.15
N GLN A 447 11.21 17.52 -73.33
CA GLN A 447 11.68 16.46 -74.21
C GLN A 447 11.53 16.78 -75.71
N ARG A 448 10.52 17.58 -76.10
CA ARG A 448 10.32 17.95 -77.53
C ARG A 448 11.23 19.09 -78.02
N VAL A 449 11.78 19.90 -77.12
CA VAL A 449 12.68 21.02 -77.47
C VAL A 449 14.15 20.57 -77.53
N GLN A 450 14.54 19.54 -76.77
CA GLN A 450 15.90 19.00 -76.77
C GLN A 450 16.27 18.26 -78.05
N ASP A 451 15.34 17.53 -78.68
CA ASP A 451 15.68 16.62 -79.78
C ASP A 451 16.07 17.29 -81.12
N ARG A 452 15.73 18.57 -81.35
CA ARG A 452 15.92 19.21 -82.67
C ARG A 452 17.06 20.23 -82.75
N THR A 453 17.48 20.80 -81.63
CA THR A 453 18.55 21.82 -81.57
C THR A 453 19.91 21.21 -81.17
N ALA A 454 19.89 19.98 -80.63
CA ALA A 454 21.03 19.33 -79.99
C ALA A 454 22.05 18.64 -80.92
N ALA A 455 21.90 18.66 -82.25
CA ALA A 455 22.84 17.94 -83.10
C ALA A 455 23.95 18.81 -83.71
N LEU A 456 23.66 20.03 -84.18
CA LEU A 456 24.59 20.78 -85.04
C LEU A 456 24.97 22.18 -84.51
N GLU A 457 24.11 22.84 -83.74
CA GLU A 457 24.53 23.99 -82.91
C GLU A 457 25.26 23.52 -81.64
N PHE A 458 24.96 22.31 -81.18
CA PHE A 458 25.56 21.66 -80.01
C PHE A 458 27.06 21.36 -80.12
N GLN A 459 27.76 21.69 -81.21
CA GLN A 459 29.22 21.54 -81.21
C GLN A 459 29.93 22.89 -81.25
N GLN A 460 29.51 23.80 -82.15
CA GLN A 460 30.10 25.12 -82.28
C GLN A 460 29.50 26.18 -81.34
N ALA A 461 28.16 26.20 -81.19
CA ALA A 461 27.56 26.97 -80.11
C ALA A 461 27.94 26.31 -78.79
N PHE A 462 27.99 24.98 -78.67
CA PHE A 462 28.40 24.36 -77.40
C PHE A 462 29.76 24.84 -76.91
N LEU A 463 30.84 24.92 -77.70
CA LEU A 463 32.12 25.42 -77.16
C LEU A 463 32.10 26.91 -76.81
N ARG A 464 31.54 27.77 -77.67
CA ARG A 464 31.49 29.22 -77.41
C ARG A 464 30.49 29.57 -76.31
N ARG A 465 29.36 28.87 -76.26
CA ARG A 465 28.32 28.94 -75.24
C ARG A 465 28.72 28.21 -73.96
N VAL A 466 29.61 27.22 -73.97
CA VAL A 466 30.19 26.65 -72.74
C VAL A 466 31.09 27.70 -72.06
N ILE A 467 31.82 28.51 -72.83
CA ILE A 467 32.60 29.64 -72.30
C ILE A 467 31.69 30.81 -71.91
N ASP A 468 30.69 31.19 -72.72
CA ASP A 468 29.77 32.31 -72.48
C ASP A 468 28.66 32.04 -71.45
N LEU A 469 28.22 30.78 -71.27
CA LEU A 469 27.33 30.37 -70.16
C LEU A 469 28.09 30.17 -68.87
N ASN A 470 29.43 30.10 -68.92
CA ASN A 470 30.19 30.06 -67.69
C ASN A 470 29.96 31.38 -66.95
N ARG A 471 29.39 31.27 -65.74
CA ARG A 471 29.11 32.43 -64.89
C ARG A 471 30.39 33.09 -64.37
N ASN A 472 31.51 32.36 -64.43
CA ASN A 472 32.80 32.92 -64.12
C ASN A 472 33.23 33.86 -65.24
N LEU A 473 33.89 34.94 -64.87
CA LEU A 473 34.50 35.87 -65.82
C LEU A 473 35.72 35.18 -66.41
N ILE A 474 35.59 34.69 -67.64
CA ILE A 474 36.68 34.06 -68.37
C ILE A 474 37.20 35.05 -69.40
N PHE A 475 38.46 35.41 -69.29
CA PHE A 475 39.11 36.33 -70.21
C PHE A 475 40.52 35.87 -70.52
N ALA A 476 40.99 36.18 -71.72
CA ALA A 476 42.40 36.13 -72.05
C ALA A 476 42.90 37.46 -72.57
N LYS A 477 44.13 37.84 -72.23
CA LYS A 477 44.76 39.11 -72.63
C LYS A 477 46.12 38.89 -73.29
N ASP A 478 46.46 39.73 -74.25
CA ASP A 478 47.80 39.76 -74.86
C ASP A 478 48.85 40.36 -73.91
N ILE A 479 50.13 40.31 -74.30
CA ILE A 479 51.26 40.86 -73.52
C ILE A 479 51.16 42.38 -73.26
N LYS A 480 50.27 43.10 -73.96
CA LYS A 480 50.01 44.52 -73.77
C LYS A 480 48.73 44.76 -72.94
N GLY A 481 48.13 43.71 -72.39
CA GLY A 481 46.94 43.77 -71.55
C GLY A 481 45.62 43.93 -72.32
N ARG A 482 45.60 43.67 -73.64
CA ARG A 482 44.36 43.76 -74.43
C ARG A 482 43.61 42.45 -74.44
N PHE A 483 42.29 42.49 -74.28
CA PHE A 483 41.45 41.29 -74.34
C PHE A 483 41.52 40.63 -75.73
N VAL A 484 41.91 39.37 -75.77
CA VAL A 484 41.91 38.52 -76.98
C VAL A 484 40.80 37.48 -76.94
N LEU A 485 40.31 37.17 -75.75
CA LEU A 485 39.11 36.38 -75.51
C LEU A 485 38.40 36.99 -74.30
N ALA A 486 37.10 37.12 -74.35
CA ALA A 486 36.29 37.47 -73.20
C ALA A 486 34.94 36.78 -73.36
N ASN A 487 34.43 36.23 -72.27
CA ASN A 487 33.10 35.65 -72.28
C ASN A 487 32.04 36.71 -71.96
N GLN A 488 30.78 36.38 -72.20
CA GLN A 488 29.66 37.30 -71.98
C GLN A 488 29.58 37.82 -70.53
N ALA A 489 30.05 37.05 -69.54
CA ALA A 489 30.09 37.49 -68.14
C ALA A 489 31.05 38.68 -67.93
N VAL A 490 32.23 38.68 -68.57
CA VAL A 490 33.17 39.83 -68.53
C VAL A 490 32.54 41.04 -69.23
N ALA A 491 31.93 40.85 -70.40
CA ALA A 491 31.27 41.94 -71.14
C ALA A 491 30.19 42.62 -70.30
N THR A 492 29.37 41.83 -69.62
CA THR A 492 28.30 42.34 -68.75
C THR A 492 28.87 43.07 -67.54
N ALA A 493 29.94 42.55 -66.94
CA ALA A 493 30.60 43.19 -65.80
C ALA A 493 31.17 44.57 -66.17
N TYR A 494 31.71 44.73 -67.37
CA TYR A 494 32.21 46.00 -67.89
C TYR A 494 31.13 46.84 -68.59
N GLY A 495 29.87 46.40 -68.61
CA GLY A 495 28.74 47.13 -69.19
C GLY A 495 28.82 47.32 -70.70
N THR A 496 29.52 46.43 -71.40
CA THR A 496 29.74 46.49 -72.85
C THR A 496 29.39 45.15 -73.52
N THR A 497 29.68 45.00 -74.81
CA THR A 497 29.53 43.74 -75.54
C THR A 497 30.86 42.99 -75.61
N VAL A 498 30.83 41.67 -75.81
CA VAL A 498 32.06 40.87 -75.99
C VAL A 498 32.92 41.44 -77.10
N ASP A 499 32.33 41.77 -78.24
CA ASP A 499 33.04 42.39 -79.37
C ASP A 499 33.60 43.78 -79.02
N GLY A 500 32.96 44.50 -78.10
CA GLY A 500 33.43 45.78 -77.58
C GLY A 500 34.60 45.66 -76.59
N LEU A 501 34.87 44.46 -76.05
CA LEU A 501 36.03 44.19 -75.21
C LEU A 501 37.27 43.81 -76.01
N ILE A 502 37.10 43.01 -77.06
CA ILE A 502 38.22 42.45 -77.81
C ILE A 502 39.09 43.57 -78.42
N GLY A 503 40.40 43.49 -78.18
CA GLY A 503 41.38 44.46 -78.64
C GLY A 503 41.57 45.68 -77.73
N ARG A 504 40.82 45.82 -76.64
CA ARG A 504 40.89 46.94 -75.68
C ARG A 504 41.51 46.51 -74.35
N THR A 505 42.01 47.48 -73.57
CA THR A 505 42.59 47.24 -72.23
C THR A 505 41.62 47.63 -71.10
N ASP A 506 41.83 47.15 -69.87
CA ASP A 506 40.98 47.52 -68.73
C ASP A 506 40.91 49.03 -68.48
N HIS A 507 42.01 49.76 -68.74
CA HIS A 507 42.06 51.22 -68.59
C HIS A 507 41.11 51.95 -69.55
N GLU A 508 40.83 51.36 -70.72
CA GLU A 508 39.92 51.92 -71.70
C GLU A 508 38.45 51.59 -71.39
N LEU A 509 38.20 50.68 -70.46
CA LEU A 509 36.90 50.03 -70.26
C LEU A 509 36.35 50.16 -68.83
N ASN A 510 37.19 50.43 -67.83
CA ASN A 510 36.78 50.59 -66.43
C ASN A 510 37.22 51.95 -65.87
N ALA A 511 36.27 52.68 -65.30
CA ALA A 511 36.46 54.04 -64.77
C ALA A 511 37.06 54.07 -63.36
N ASP A 512 37.07 52.95 -62.63
CA ASP A 512 37.71 52.83 -61.32
C ASP A 512 39.23 52.66 -61.47
N ALA A 513 39.94 53.77 -61.36
CA ALA A 513 41.40 53.81 -61.52
C ALA A 513 42.16 52.99 -60.46
N GLU A 514 41.59 52.73 -59.28
CA GLU A 514 42.24 51.93 -58.24
C GLU A 514 42.11 50.44 -58.57
N GLN A 515 40.92 50.00 -58.97
CA GLN A 515 40.65 48.63 -59.40
C GLN A 515 41.45 48.26 -60.67
N VAL A 516 41.52 49.15 -61.67
CA VAL A 516 42.32 48.95 -62.88
C VAL A 516 43.81 48.78 -62.56
N ARG A 517 44.36 49.60 -61.65
CA ARG A 517 45.76 49.49 -61.23
C ARG A 517 46.05 48.14 -60.58
N ARG A 518 45.15 47.63 -59.74
CA ARG A 518 45.29 46.30 -59.12
C ARG A 518 45.29 45.20 -60.17
N PHE A 519 44.30 45.20 -61.08
CA PHE A 519 44.22 44.20 -62.15
C PHE A 519 45.47 44.19 -63.04
N GLN A 520 45.99 45.36 -63.42
CA GLN A 520 47.19 45.46 -64.25
C GLN A 520 48.47 45.01 -63.53
N ALA A 521 48.60 45.29 -62.24
CA ALA A 521 49.74 44.83 -61.45
C ALA A 521 49.77 43.29 -61.38
N ASP A 522 48.61 42.69 -61.15
CA ASP A 522 48.43 41.23 -61.11
C ASP A 522 48.66 40.59 -62.48
N ASP A 523 48.08 41.15 -63.55
CA ASP A 523 48.24 40.64 -64.92
C ASP A 523 49.71 40.70 -65.37
N ARG A 524 50.41 41.81 -65.06
CA ARG A 524 51.83 41.98 -65.35
C ARG A 524 52.69 40.98 -64.59
N HIS A 525 52.41 40.77 -63.30
CA HIS A 525 53.16 39.82 -62.49
C HIS A 525 53.07 38.39 -63.04
N VAL A 526 51.90 37.96 -63.52
CA VAL A 526 51.73 36.62 -64.12
C VAL A 526 52.48 36.49 -65.44
N ILE A 527 52.43 37.52 -66.28
CA ILE A 527 53.10 37.52 -67.59
C ILE A 527 54.63 37.54 -67.44
N GLU A 528 55.16 38.37 -66.53
CA GLU A 528 56.62 38.51 -66.33
C GLU A 528 57.22 37.34 -65.54
N SER A 529 56.52 36.83 -64.52
CA SER A 529 57.02 35.71 -63.71
C SER A 529 56.82 34.34 -64.39
N GLY A 530 55.89 34.25 -65.34
CA GLY A 530 55.49 32.99 -65.98
C GLY A 530 54.80 32.02 -65.02
N ARG A 531 54.38 32.46 -63.82
CA ARG A 531 53.73 31.63 -62.81
C ARG A 531 52.28 32.06 -62.62
N GLU A 532 51.41 31.09 -62.33
CA GLU A 532 50.03 31.39 -61.98
C GLU A 532 49.92 32.09 -60.63
N ILE A 533 48.89 32.92 -60.49
CA ILE A 533 48.47 33.46 -59.19
C ILE A 533 47.02 33.09 -58.92
N VAL A 534 46.72 32.90 -57.63
CA VAL A 534 45.37 32.63 -57.12
C VAL A 534 45.05 33.71 -56.10
N ILE A 535 44.02 34.49 -56.38
CA ILE A 535 43.50 35.53 -55.51
C ILE A 535 42.22 34.96 -54.90
N ALA A 536 42.30 34.57 -53.62
CA ALA A 536 41.23 33.84 -52.95
C ALA A 536 39.92 34.64 -52.87
N GLU A 537 40.03 35.94 -52.58
CA GLU A 537 38.90 36.87 -52.49
C GLU A 537 39.28 38.22 -53.10
N GLU A 538 38.53 38.64 -54.12
CA GLU A 538 38.73 39.87 -54.86
C GLU A 538 37.37 40.57 -55.03
N GLN A 539 37.30 41.87 -54.71
CA GLN A 539 36.08 42.65 -54.94
C GLN A 539 36.10 43.24 -56.35
N LEU A 540 35.09 42.88 -57.14
CA LEU A 540 34.81 43.48 -58.44
C LEU A 540 33.59 44.39 -58.31
N THR A 541 33.70 45.61 -58.81
CA THR A 541 32.57 46.52 -58.94
C THR A 541 32.17 46.52 -60.40
N ASP A 542 30.95 46.06 -60.69
CA ASP A 542 30.47 46.02 -62.07
C ASP A 542 30.08 47.43 -62.57
N ALA A 543 29.85 47.56 -63.88
CA ALA A 543 29.50 48.83 -64.52
C ALA A 543 28.17 49.45 -64.03
N GLN A 544 27.36 48.69 -63.28
CA GLN A 544 26.14 49.18 -62.63
C GLN A 544 26.40 49.68 -61.20
N GLY A 545 27.64 49.58 -60.71
CA GLY A 545 28.05 49.99 -59.38
C GLY A 545 27.87 48.93 -58.30
N HIS A 546 27.54 47.68 -58.65
CA HIS A 546 27.38 46.61 -57.66
C HIS A 546 28.71 45.94 -57.34
N THR A 547 29.03 45.82 -56.05
CA THR A 547 30.19 45.06 -55.58
C THR A 547 29.86 43.58 -55.49
N ARG A 548 30.65 42.74 -56.15
CA ARG A 548 30.58 41.27 -56.11
C ARG A 548 31.89 40.69 -55.61
N TRP A 549 31.81 39.54 -54.94
CA TRP A 549 32.97 38.82 -54.45
C TRP A 549 33.41 37.76 -55.45
N MET A 550 34.66 37.85 -55.88
CA MET A 550 35.26 36.97 -56.87
C MET A 550 36.40 36.16 -56.26
N SER A 551 36.62 34.95 -56.76
CA SER A 551 37.85 34.18 -56.56
C SER A 551 38.55 34.04 -57.91
N THR A 552 39.73 34.64 -58.06
CA THR A 552 40.36 34.84 -59.38
C THR A 552 41.63 34.04 -59.51
N VAL A 553 41.71 33.21 -60.56
CA VAL A 553 42.94 32.50 -60.95
C VAL A 553 43.42 33.08 -62.28
N LYS A 554 44.69 33.46 -62.34
CA LYS A 554 45.33 34.01 -63.55
C LYS A 554 46.54 33.15 -63.91
N ARG A 555 46.60 32.67 -65.15
CA ARG A 555 47.65 31.74 -65.64
C ARG A 555 48.19 32.19 -66.99
N PRO A 556 49.48 32.01 -67.28
CA PRO A 556 50.00 32.18 -68.63
C PRO A 556 49.67 30.94 -69.48
N ILE A 557 49.19 31.14 -70.71
CA ILE A 557 48.97 30.10 -71.71
C ILE A 557 49.61 30.51 -73.05
N LEU A 558 49.88 29.54 -73.93
CA LEU A 558 50.36 29.82 -75.28
C LEU A 558 49.19 30.17 -76.21
N SER A 559 49.39 31.15 -77.08
CA SER A 559 48.47 31.51 -78.16
C SER A 559 48.31 30.36 -79.18
N LEU A 560 47.20 30.36 -79.95
CA LEU A 560 46.86 29.32 -80.94
C LEU A 560 47.90 29.15 -82.07
N ASP A 561 48.72 30.17 -82.31
CA ASP A 561 49.85 30.18 -83.25
C ASP A 561 51.16 29.66 -82.63
N GLY A 562 51.16 29.33 -81.34
CA GLY A 562 52.27 28.73 -80.60
C GLY A 562 53.44 29.67 -80.29
N LYS A 563 53.33 30.98 -80.61
CA LYS A 563 54.49 31.90 -80.63
C LYS A 563 54.51 32.97 -79.53
N SER A 564 53.38 33.24 -78.87
CA SER A 564 53.27 34.29 -77.85
C SER A 564 52.58 33.78 -76.58
N SER A 565 53.04 34.23 -75.40
CA SER A 565 52.37 33.98 -74.12
C SER A 565 51.21 34.97 -73.96
N ILE A 566 50.00 34.45 -73.72
CA ILE A 566 48.82 35.24 -73.38
C ILE A 566 48.38 34.88 -71.95
N LEU A 567 47.77 35.83 -71.25
CA LEU A 567 47.22 35.61 -69.93
C LEU A 567 45.82 35.02 -70.06
N LEU A 568 45.47 33.97 -69.31
CA LEU A 568 44.11 33.50 -69.12
C LEU A 568 43.71 33.74 -67.66
N GLY A 569 42.70 34.57 -67.45
CA GLY A 569 42.06 34.81 -66.17
C GLY A 569 40.69 34.14 -66.09
N ILE A 570 40.41 33.51 -64.95
CA ILE A 570 39.09 32.99 -64.59
C ILE A 570 38.74 33.54 -63.22
N ALA A 571 37.72 34.39 -63.13
CA ALA A 571 37.20 34.89 -61.86
C ALA A 571 35.81 34.29 -61.57
N THR A 572 35.70 33.51 -60.50
CA THR A 572 34.47 32.83 -60.08
C THR A 572 33.71 33.69 -59.08
N ASP A 573 32.43 33.97 -59.35
CA ASP A 573 31.56 34.69 -58.42
C ASP A 573 31.22 33.79 -57.22
N ILE A 574 31.71 34.17 -56.05
CA ILE A 574 31.50 33.46 -54.79
C ILE A 574 30.46 34.17 -53.90
N THR A 575 29.71 35.14 -54.44
CA THR A 575 28.73 35.92 -53.67
C THR A 575 27.62 35.03 -53.11
N GLN A 576 27.05 34.10 -53.91
CA GLN A 576 26.04 33.15 -53.42
C GLN A 576 26.58 32.20 -52.33
N ARG A 577 27.86 31.82 -52.43
CA ARG A 577 28.52 31.01 -51.41
C ARG A 577 28.62 31.79 -50.09
N LYS A 578 29.02 33.07 -50.15
CA LYS A 578 29.08 33.94 -48.95
C LYS A 578 27.69 34.18 -48.35
N THR A 579 26.65 34.39 -49.16
CA THR A 579 25.28 34.51 -48.64
C THR A 579 24.76 33.20 -48.06
N ALA A 580 25.06 32.05 -48.68
CA ALA A 580 24.68 30.73 -48.16
C ALA A 580 25.43 30.38 -46.86
N GLU A 581 26.70 30.76 -46.73
CA GLU A 581 27.47 30.66 -45.48
C GLU A 581 26.82 31.49 -44.36
N ASP A 582 26.33 32.69 -44.67
CA ASP A 582 25.62 33.52 -43.71
C ASP A 582 24.21 32.99 -43.37
N GLU A 583 23.46 32.45 -44.33
CA GLU A 583 22.19 31.74 -44.10
C GLU A 583 22.39 30.49 -43.24
N LEU A 584 23.44 29.71 -43.49
CA LEU A 584 23.83 28.56 -42.67
C LEU A 584 24.17 28.97 -41.24
N ARG A 585 24.89 30.08 -41.04
CA ARG A 585 25.14 30.64 -39.70
C ARG A 585 23.84 31.03 -39.00
N GLN A 586 22.90 31.64 -39.71
CA GLN A 586 21.60 32.01 -39.14
C GLN A 586 20.73 30.79 -38.80
N MET A 587 20.73 29.76 -39.66
CA MET A 587 20.05 28.49 -39.39
C MET A 587 20.68 27.75 -38.21
N ALA A 588 22.02 27.72 -38.11
CA ALA A 588 22.72 27.12 -36.97
C ALA A 588 22.35 27.80 -35.65
N ALA A 589 22.34 29.14 -35.61
CA ALA A 589 21.92 29.90 -34.43
C ALA A 589 20.43 29.70 -34.07
N SER A 590 19.58 29.52 -35.09
CA SER A 590 18.16 29.16 -34.89
C SER A 590 18.01 27.74 -34.32
N LEU A 591 18.84 26.80 -34.74
CA LEU A 591 18.79 25.41 -34.29
C LEU A 591 19.27 25.30 -32.84
N GLU A 592 20.38 25.96 -32.51
CA GLU A 592 20.91 26.01 -31.13
C GLU A 592 19.88 26.56 -30.14
N ARG A 593 19.19 27.65 -30.51
CA ARG A 593 18.12 28.21 -29.67
C ARG A 593 16.99 27.21 -29.42
N ARG A 594 16.55 26.51 -30.46
CA ARG A 594 15.53 25.44 -30.34
C ARG A 594 16.00 24.26 -29.50
N VAL A 595 17.28 23.89 -29.61
CA VAL A 595 17.87 22.82 -28.79
C VAL A 595 17.91 23.25 -27.32
N GLN A 596 18.30 24.49 -27.01
CA GLN A 596 18.27 25.03 -25.65
C GLN A 596 16.85 25.09 -25.07
N GLU A 597 15.87 25.59 -25.84
CA GLU A 597 14.46 25.63 -25.41
C GLU A 597 13.91 24.21 -25.13
N ARG A 598 14.21 23.25 -26.01
CA ARG A 598 13.85 21.84 -25.83
C ARG A 598 14.52 21.22 -24.60
N THR A 599 15.80 21.51 -24.39
CA THR A 599 16.58 20.97 -23.26
C THR A 599 16.04 21.49 -21.95
N LEU A 600 15.75 22.80 -21.86
CA LEU A 600 15.13 23.40 -20.68
C LEU A 600 13.73 22.84 -20.40
N ALA A 601 12.90 22.65 -21.43
CA ALA A 601 11.58 22.04 -21.28
C ALA A 601 11.67 20.57 -20.82
N LEU A 602 12.67 19.82 -21.30
CA LEU A 602 12.96 18.46 -20.86
C LEU A 602 13.42 18.42 -19.40
N GLU A 603 14.32 19.32 -18.99
CA GLU A 603 14.78 19.44 -17.61
C GLU A 603 13.63 19.78 -16.66
N GLN A 604 12.74 20.69 -17.04
CA GLN A 604 11.56 21.04 -16.26
C GLN A 604 10.57 19.87 -16.15
N ALA A 605 10.30 19.16 -17.24
CA ALA A 605 9.44 17.98 -17.21
C ALA A 605 10.03 16.85 -16.36
N ASN A 606 11.35 16.66 -16.43
CA ASN A 606 12.05 15.64 -15.65
C ASN A 606 12.07 16.00 -14.15
N ALA A 607 12.22 17.29 -13.81
CA ALA A 607 12.13 17.78 -12.44
C ALA A 607 10.70 17.61 -11.87
N GLN A 608 9.65 17.87 -12.66
CA GLN A 608 8.27 17.63 -12.26
C GLN A 608 7.99 16.13 -12.04
N LEU A 609 8.50 15.26 -12.91
CA LEU A 609 8.41 13.82 -12.75
C LEU A 609 9.14 13.33 -11.49
N LEU A 610 10.32 13.86 -11.20
CA LEU A 610 11.08 13.56 -9.99
C LEU A 610 10.34 14.00 -8.73
N ALA A 611 9.74 15.21 -8.74
CA ALA A 611 8.96 15.71 -7.62
C ALA A 611 7.71 14.85 -7.36
N ALA A 612 6.93 14.54 -8.41
CA ALA A 612 5.75 13.69 -8.29
C ALA A 612 6.09 12.27 -7.80
N ARG A 613 7.22 11.72 -8.26
CA ARG A 613 7.73 10.42 -7.79
C ARG A 613 8.16 10.48 -6.32
N GLN A 614 8.87 11.54 -5.92
CA GLN A 614 9.29 11.71 -4.53
C GLN A 614 8.10 11.84 -3.58
N GLU A 615 7.04 12.52 -4.00
CA GLU A 615 5.80 12.67 -3.23
C GLU A 615 5.05 11.34 -3.09
N ALA A 616 4.94 10.57 -4.18
CA ALA A 616 4.36 9.22 -4.14
C ALA A 616 5.18 8.25 -3.26
N ASP A 617 6.51 8.27 -3.38
CA ASP A 617 7.41 7.45 -2.56
C ASP A 617 7.36 7.87 -1.08
N ALA A 618 7.21 9.17 -0.79
CA ALA A 618 7.04 9.68 0.57
C ALA A 618 5.71 9.23 1.19
N ALA A 619 4.60 9.30 0.45
CA ALA A 619 3.31 8.81 0.90
C ALA A 619 3.31 7.29 1.15
N SER A 620 3.96 6.51 0.28
CA SER A 620 4.12 5.06 0.43
C SER A 620 4.98 4.69 1.67
N ARG A 621 6.07 5.41 1.90
CA ARG A 621 6.91 5.26 3.10
C ARG A 621 6.15 5.63 4.37
N ALA A 622 5.39 6.72 4.36
CA ALA A 622 4.56 7.13 5.49
C ALA A 622 3.49 6.09 5.83
N LYS A 623 2.80 5.54 4.82
CA LYS A 623 1.84 4.43 4.99
C LYS A 623 2.50 3.20 5.62
N SER A 624 3.68 2.82 5.14
CA SER A 624 4.43 1.66 5.66
C SER A 624 4.91 1.87 7.10
N ALA A 625 5.42 3.06 7.42
CA ALA A 625 5.87 3.40 8.77
C ALA A 625 4.70 3.48 9.76
N PHE A 626 3.56 4.04 9.35
CA PHE A 626 2.33 4.05 10.14
C PHE A 626 1.87 2.63 10.51
N LEU A 627 1.84 1.72 9.53
CA LEU A 627 1.44 0.33 9.77
C LEU A 627 2.45 -0.42 10.66
N ALA A 628 3.75 -0.20 10.45
CA ALA A 628 4.78 -0.79 11.31
C ALA A 628 4.66 -0.32 12.78
N ASN A 629 4.42 0.98 13.01
CA ASN A 629 4.25 1.53 14.34
C ASN A 629 2.95 1.02 15.00
N MET A 630 1.84 1.00 14.26
CA MET A 630 0.57 0.45 14.73
C MET A 630 0.68 -1.03 15.11
N SER A 631 1.51 -1.81 14.43
CA SER A 631 1.78 -3.21 14.81
C SER A 631 2.31 -3.33 16.23
N HIS A 632 3.31 -2.53 16.59
CA HIS A 632 3.93 -2.56 17.90
C HIS A 632 2.99 -2.02 18.99
N GLU A 633 2.22 -0.98 18.69
CA GLU A 633 1.25 -0.40 19.63
C GLU A 633 0.04 -1.30 19.87
N ILE A 634 -0.35 -2.16 18.92
CA ILE A 634 -1.43 -3.13 19.11
C ILE A 634 -0.89 -4.44 19.71
N ARG A 635 0.33 -4.87 19.34
CA ARG A 635 0.91 -6.13 19.84
C ARG A 635 1.15 -6.09 21.34
N THR A 636 1.60 -4.96 21.87
CA THR A 636 1.91 -4.80 23.30
C THR A 636 0.69 -5.04 24.21
N PRO A 637 -0.48 -4.38 24.01
CA PRO A 637 -1.67 -4.69 24.79
C PRO A 637 -2.23 -6.08 24.49
N MET A 638 -2.09 -6.60 23.26
CA MET A 638 -2.55 -7.95 22.94
C MET A 638 -1.74 -9.05 23.65
N ASN A 639 -0.43 -8.91 23.73
CA ASN A 639 0.44 -9.83 24.47
C ASN A 639 0.16 -9.79 25.97
N ALA A 640 -0.17 -8.61 26.52
CA ALA A 640 -0.61 -8.48 27.91
C ALA A 640 -1.96 -9.18 28.14
N ILE A 641 -2.93 -9.03 27.23
CA ILE A 641 -4.22 -9.75 27.29
C ILE A 641 -4.01 -11.26 27.22
N ILE A 642 -3.16 -11.75 26.32
CA ILE A 642 -2.85 -13.18 26.19
C ILE A 642 -2.17 -13.69 27.46
N GLY A 643 -1.16 -12.97 27.97
CA GLY A 643 -0.46 -13.34 29.20
C GLY A 643 -1.36 -13.36 30.43
N LEU A 644 -2.17 -12.32 30.64
CA LEU A 644 -3.14 -12.25 31.75
C LEU A 644 -4.21 -13.32 31.62
N THR A 645 -4.71 -13.59 30.40
CA THR A 645 -5.70 -14.64 30.19
C THR A 645 -5.11 -16.01 30.51
N HIS A 646 -3.86 -16.27 30.14
CA HIS A 646 -3.17 -17.51 30.48
C HIS A 646 -2.98 -17.69 31.99
N LEU A 647 -2.54 -16.63 32.69
CA LEU A 647 -2.43 -16.61 34.16
C LEU A 647 -3.79 -16.83 34.84
N MET A 648 -4.83 -16.16 34.36
CA MET A 648 -6.19 -16.32 34.87
C MET A 648 -6.77 -17.71 34.57
N THR A 649 -6.47 -18.33 33.42
CA THR A 649 -6.91 -19.70 33.09
C THR A 649 -6.27 -20.71 34.04
N ARG A 650 -4.99 -20.50 34.38
CA ARG A 650 -4.26 -21.31 35.36
C ARG A 650 -4.91 -21.23 36.75
N ASP A 651 -5.27 -20.02 37.17
CA ASP A 651 -5.84 -19.77 38.50
C ASP A 651 -7.36 -19.99 38.57
N ALA A 652 -8.04 -20.11 37.43
CA ALA A 652 -9.48 -20.33 37.33
C ALA A 652 -9.85 -21.75 37.79
N ARG A 653 -10.70 -21.80 38.83
CA ARG A 653 -11.22 -23.04 39.44
C ARG A 653 -12.58 -23.47 38.87
N ASP A 654 -13.31 -22.57 38.21
CA ASP A 654 -14.59 -22.85 37.54
C ASP A 654 -14.38 -23.23 36.07
N ARG A 655 -14.95 -24.36 35.65
CA ARG A 655 -14.91 -24.86 34.27
C ARG A 655 -15.51 -23.83 33.30
N THR A 656 -16.52 -23.08 33.73
CA THR A 656 -17.16 -22.02 32.93
C THR A 656 -16.27 -20.79 32.78
N GLN A 657 -15.47 -20.45 33.80
CA GLN A 657 -14.47 -19.37 33.73
C GLN A 657 -13.31 -19.77 32.82
N ARG A 658 -12.78 -20.99 32.93
CA ARG A 658 -11.77 -21.50 31.99
C ARG A 658 -12.28 -21.46 30.55
N ASP A 659 -13.50 -21.95 30.31
CA ASP A 659 -14.10 -21.94 28.97
C ASP A 659 -14.25 -20.51 28.40
N ARG A 660 -14.52 -19.51 29.25
CA ARG A 660 -14.57 -18.09 28.86
C ARG A 660 -13.19 -17.51 28.61
N LEU A 661 -12.21 -17.84 29.45
CA LEU A 661 -10.84 -17.37 29.31
C LEU A 661 -10.17 -18.00 28.09
N ASP A 662 -10.40 -19.28 27.81
CA ASP A 662 -9.93 -19.93 26.58
C ASP A 662 -10.53 -19.28 25.33
N LYS A 663 -11.81 -18.87 25.39
CA LYS A 663 -12.44 -18.08 24.30
C LYS A 663 -11.81 -16.69 24.15
N VAL A 664 -11.49 -16.01 25.25
CA VAL A 664 -10.80 -14.70 25.23
C VAL A 664 -9.39 -14.85 24.66
N GLY A 665 -8.64 -15.86 25.10
CA GLY A 665 -7.30 -16.17 24.60
C GLY A 665 -7.31 -16.53 23.12
N GLY A 666 -8.27 -17.36 22.70
CA GLY A 666 -8.48 -17.69 21.28
C GLY A 666 -8.84 -16.47 20.43
N ALA A 667 -9.72 -15.59 20.92
CA ALA A 667 -10.06 -14.34 20.23
C ALA A 667 -8.87 -13.38 20.14
N ALA A 668 -8.06 -13.29 21.18
CA ALA A 668 -6.87 -12.45 21.22
C ALA A 668 -5.78 -12.94 20.25
N GLN A 669 -5.54 -14.26 20.22
CA GLN A 669 -4.63 -14.87 19.27
C GLN A 669 -5.10 -14.68 17.82
N HIS A 670 -6.40 -14.82 17.57
CA HIS A 670 -6.99 -14.59 16.26
C HIS A 670 -6.78 -13.15 15.79
N LEU A 671 -7.04 -12.15 16.64
CA LEU A 671 -6.83 -10.73 16.32
C LEU A 671 -5.36 -10.44 15.96
N LEU A 672 -4.43 -11.00 16.73
CA LEU A 672 -2.99 -10.84 16.49
C LEU A 672 -2.58 -11.45 15.14
N GLN A 673 -3.18 -12.58 14.77
CA GLN A 673 -3.01 -13.17 13.44
C GLN A 673 -3.56 -12.27 12.33
N VAL A 674 -4.77 -11.70 12.49
CA VAL A 674 -5.34 -10.76 11.51
C VAL A 674 -4.42 -9.56 11.27
N ILE A 675 -3.86 -9.01 12.36
CA ILE A 675 -2.96 -7.86 12.30
C ILE A 675 -1.68 -8.24 11.56
N ASN A 676 -1.08 -9.39 11.89
CA ASN A 676 0.10 -9.89 11.20
C ASN A 676 -0.16 -10.12 9.70
N ASP A 677 -1.32 -10.67 9.34
CA ASP A 677 -1.70 -10.88 7.94
C ASP A 677 -1.81 -9.54 7.17
N ILE A 678 -2.42 -8.51 7.77
CA ILE A 678 -2.53 -7.16 7.17
C ILE A 678 -1.14 -6.55 6.96
N LEU A 679 -0.24 -6.74 7.91
CA LEU A 679 1.14 -6.24 7.84
C LEU A 679 1.96 -6.96 6.78
N ASP A 680 1.82 -8.28 6.69
CA ASP A 680 2.50 -9.09 5.68
C ASP A 680 2.03 -8.67 4.27
N VAL A 681 0.72 -8.48 4.04
CA VAL A 681 0.20 -7.94 2.77
C VAL A 681 0.80 -6.57 2.45
N SER A 682 0.87 -5.68 3.45
CA SER A 682 1.41 -4.33 3.26
C SER A 682 2.92 -4.33 2.98
N LYS A 683 3.68 -5.24 3.58
CA LYS A 683 5.11 -5.43 3.30
C LYS A 683 5.35 -5.97 1.89
N ILE A 684 4.49 -6.86 1.41
CA ILE A 684 4.55 -7.42 0.06
C ILE A 684 4.25 -6.34 -0.99
N GLU A 685 3.19 -5.54 -0.81
CA GLU A 685 2.87 -4.42 -1.72
C GLU A 685 3.99 -3.38 -1.79
N ALA A 686 4.71 -3.16 -0.68
CA ALA A 686 5.84 -2.25 -0.61
C ALA A 686 7.16 -2.85 -1.15
N GLY A 687 7.17 -4.12 -1.57
CA GLY A 687 8.38 -4.83 -2.04
C GLY A 687 9.42 -5.07 -0.95
N LYS A 688 9.02 -5.05 0.33
CA LYS A 688 9.91 -5.18 1.51
C LYS A 688 9.89 -6.57 2.14
N LEU A 689 9.19 -7.54 1.56
CA LEU A 689 9.20 -8.91 2.06
C LEU A 689 10.56 -9.55 1.73
N THR A 690 11.33 -9.88 2.76
CA THR A 690 12.54 -10.70 2.68
C THR A 690 12.15 -12.16 2.94
N LEU A 691 12.63 -13.06 2.07
CA LEU A 691 12.46 -14.50 2.25
C LEU A 691 13.74 -15.08 2.85
N ASP A 692 13.58 -15.96 3.83
CA ASP A 692 14.71 -16.67 4.41
C ASP A 692 15.24 -17.72 3.43
N ASP A 693 16.56 -17.89 3.39
CA ASP A 693 17.24 -18.89 2.57
C ASP A 693 18.01 -19.87 3.48
N VAL A 694 17.27 -20.76 4.14
CA VAL A 694 17.79 -21.72 5.12
C VAL A 694 17.60 -23.15 4.67
N GLU A 695 18.48 -24.06 5.09
CA GLU A 695 18.25 -25.50 4.90
C GLU A 695 17.23 -26.02 5.92
N PHE A 696 16.25 -26.79 5.46
CA PHE A 696 15.21 -27.38 6.30
C PHE A 696 14.79 -28.78 5.83
N SER A 697 14.18 -29.54 6.75
CA SER A 697 13.58 -30.86 6.48
C SER A 697 12.13 -30.68 6.02
N ILE A 698 11.78 -31.24 4.87
CA ILE A 698 10.40 -31.17 4.34
C ILE A 698 9.44 -31.96 5.22
N GLU A 699 9.89 -33.09 5.75
CA GLU A 699 9.11 -33.99 6.60
C GLU A 699 8.73 -33.30 7.92
N ASP A 700 9.69 -32.63 8.56
CA ASP A 700 9.44 -31.88 9.81
C ASP A 700 8.45 -30.74 9.58
N MET A 701 8.56 -30.08 8.43
CA MET A 701 7.72 -28.93 8.08
C MET A 701 6.26 -29.36 7.81
N LEU A 702 6.06 -30.38 6.98
CA LEU A 702 4.73 -30.95 6.70
C LEU A 702 4.11 -31.58 7.95
N GLY A 703 4.92 -32.28 8.76
CA GLY A 703 4.50 -32.85 10.04
C GLY A 703 3.99 -31.79 11.02
N LYS A 704 4.74 -30.69 11.21
CA LYS A 704 4.33 -29.57 12.08
C LYS A 704 3.02 -28.92 11.60
N ALA A 705 2.89 -28.64 10.30
CA ALA A 705 1.68 -28.06 9.74
C ALA A 705 0.44 -28.96 9.97
N SER A 706 0.62 -30.27 9.83
CA SER A 706 -0.45 -31.27 9.99
C SER A 706 -0.87 -31.44 11.44
N THR A 707 0.07 -31.46 12.39
CA THR A 707 -0.22 -31.59 13.83
C THR A 707 -1.11 -30.45 14.34
N LEU A 708 -0.94 -29.24 13.82
CA LEU A 708 -1.73 -28.06 14.22
C LEU A 708 -3.21 -28.17 13.84
N VAL A 709 -3.53 -28.83 12.72
CA VAL A 709 -4.92 -29.00 12.25
C VAL A 709 -5.54 -30.34 12.65
N ALA A 710 -4.70 -31.30 13.08
CA ALA A 710 -5.13 -32.65 13.42
C ALA A 710 -6.22 -32.67 14.51
N GLY A 711 -6.13 -31.82 15.53
CA GLY A 711 -7.16 -31.74 16.58
C GLY A 711 -8.55 -31.35 16.04
N GLN A 712 -8.61 -30.37 15.13
CA GLN A 712 -9.87 -29.94 14.51
C GLN A 712 -10.43 -31.00 13.55
N ALA A 713 -9.57 -31.60 12.73
CA ALA A 713 -9.95 -32.70 11.83
C ALA A 713 -10.55 -33.87 12.63
N ARG A 714 -9.89 -34.26 13.74
CA ARG A 714 -10.38 -35.30 14.66
C ARG A 714 -11.73 -34.98 15.28
N SER A 715 -11.95 -33.74 15.71
CA SER A 715 -13.23 -33.33 16.30
C SER A 715 -14.42 -33.46 15.34
N LYS A 716 -14.14 -33.38 14.02
CA LYS A 716 -15.12 -33.61 12.94
C LYS A 716 -15.14 -35.06 12.42
N GLY A 717 -14.23 -35.91 12.89
CA GLY A 717 -14.06 -37.27 12.35
C GLY A 717 -13.53 -37.31 10.92
N LEU A 718 -12.80 -36.27 10.49
CA LEU A 718 -12.14 -36.22 9.18
C LEU A 718 -10.81 -36.96 9.21
N GLU A 719 -10.53 -37.70 8.13
CA GLU A 719 -9.23 -38.35 7.94
C GLU A 719 -8.22 -37.40 7.29
N LEU A 720 -7.03 -37.30 7.86
CA LEU A 720 -5.94 -36.46 7.34
C LEU A 720 -4.86 -37.35 6.71
N ILE A 721 -4.58 -37.16 5.42
CA ILE A 721 -3.67 -37.99 4.63
C ILE A 721 -2.46 -37.16 4.20
N LEU A 722 -1.25 -37.67 4.41
CA LEU A 722 0.02 -37.02 4.02
C LEU A 722 0.73 -37.82 2.92
N ASP A 723 0.91 -37.19 1.77
CA ASP A 723 1.54 -37.75 0.57
C ASP A 723 2.77 -36.91 0.20
N GLN A 724 3.97 -37.41 0.53
CA GLN A 724 5.24 -36.67 0.43
C GLN A 724 6.35 -37.43 -0.33
N ASP A 725 6.01 -38.58 -0.94
CA ASP A 725 6.96 -39.63 -1.34
C ASP A 725 7.85 -39.28 -2.55
N HIS A 726 7.61 -38.13 -3.17
CA HIS A 726 8.37 -37.63 -4.33
C HIS A 726 9.15 -36.35 -4.05
N LEU A 727 9.22 -35.92 -2.79
CA LEU A 727 9.92 -34.70 -2.41
C LEU A 727 11.34 -34.98 -1.87
N PRO A 728 12.34 -34.17 -2.24
CA PRO A 728 13.65 -34.19 -1.58
C PRO A 728 13.53 -33.97 -0.07
N ARG A 729 14.20 -34.80 0.74
CA ARG A 729 14.08 -34.74 2.22
C ARG A 729 14.55 -33.41 2.81
N ARG A 730 15.60 -32.83 2.21
CA ARG A 730 16.16 -31.53 2.61
C ARG A 730 16.08 -30.56 1.45
N MET A 731 15.68 -29.33 1.76
CA MET A 731 15.56 -28.25 0.80
C MET A 731 16.12 -26.96 1.38
N ARG A 732 16.33 -25.98 0.52
CA ARG A 732 16.78 -24.66 0.91
C ARG A 732 15.73 -23.60 0.53
N GLY A 733 15.32 -22.78 1.50
CA GLY A 733 14.28 -21.75 1.32
C GLY A 733 13.69 -21.32 2.66
N ASP A 734 12.46 -20.81 2.64
CA ASP A 734 11.78 -20.27 3.83
C ASP A 734 10.71 -21.25 4.35
N PRO A 735 11.03 -22.10 5.36
CA PRO A 735 10.07 -23.06 5.90
C PRO A 735 8.90 -22.39 6.63
N THR A 736 9.08 -21.17 7.15
CA THR A 736 8.06 -20.45 7.90
C THR A 736 6.94 -20.00 6.96
N ARG A 737 7.30 -19.39 5.83
CA ARG A 737 6.33 -18.94 4.82
C ARG A 737 5.66 -20.09 4.11
N LEU A 738 6.38 -21.17 3.83
CA LEU A 738 5.78 -22.41 3.31
C LEU A 738 4.74 -22.99 4.29
N SER A 739 5.10 -23.10 5.58
CA SER A 739 4.18 -23.56 6.63
C SER A 739 2.96 -22.68 6.75
N GLN A 740 3.11 -21.36 6.65
CA GLN A 740 2.01 -20.40 6.72
C GLN A 740 0.99 -20.62 5.61
N ILE A 741 1.44 -20.84 4.36
CA ILE A 741 0.55 -21.15 3.25
C ILE A 741 -0.15 -22.50 3.51
N LEU A 742 0.60 -23.53 3.89
CA LEU A 742 0.07 -24.88 4.14
C LEU A 742 -0.98 -24.91 5.24
N ILE A 743 -0.71 -24.26 6.39
CA ILE A 743 -1.65 -24.16 7.52
C ILE A 743 -2.93 -23.44 7.07
N ASN A 744 -2.81 -22.38 6.28
CA ASN A 744 -3.98 -21.65 5.76
C ASN A 744 -4.84 -22.53 4.85
N LEU A 745 -4.22 -23.31 3.95
CA LEU A 745 -4.95 -24.22 3.07
C LEU A 745 -5.59 -25.39 3.85
N LEU A 746 -4.84 -26.02 4.76
CA LEU A 746 -5.31 -27.12 5.59
C LEU A 746 -6.44 -26.71 6.54
N THR A 747 -6.31 -25.55 7.19
CA THR A 747 -7.36 -25.02 8.08
C THR A 747 -8.64 -24.75 7.31
N ASN A 748 -8.55 -24.24 6.07
CA ASN A 748 -9.72 -24.05 5.22
C ASN A 748 -10.34 -25.40 4.81
N ALA A 749 -9.54 -26.37 4.39
CA ALA A 749 -10.02 -27.71 4.02
C ALA A 749 -10.78 -28.38 5.18
N VAL A 750 -10.22 -28.38 6.40
CA VAL A 750 -10.85 -28.93 7.60
C VAL A 750 -12.09 -28.12 8.00
N LYS A 751 -12.07 -26.80 7.84
CA LYS A 751 -13.20 -25.91 8.16
C LYS A 751 -14.42 -26.20 7.29
N PHE A 752 -14.24 -26.42 5.99
CA PHE A 752 -15.34 -26.58 5.03
C PHE A 752 -15.76 -28.02 4.77
N THR A 753 -14.99 -29.00 5.22
CA THR A 753 -15.35 -30.42 5.13
C THR A 753 -16.01 -30.86 6.43
N ASP A 754 -17.16 -31.53 6.34
CA ASP A 754 -17.89 -32.02 7.51
C ASP A 754 -17.68 -33.52 7.74
N THR A 755 -17.56 -34.30 6.67
CA THR A 755 -17.28 -35.75 6.68
C THR A 755 -16.39 -36.13 5.50
N GLY A 756 -15.54 -37.15 5.66
CA GLY A 756 -14.63 -37.63 4.62
C GLY A 756 -13.17 -37.34 4.97
N TRP A 757 -12.38 -36.90 3.99
CA TRP A 757 -10.93 -36.80 4.14
C TRP A 757 -10.36 -35.48 3.61
N VAL A 758 -9.16 -35.16 4.09
CA VAL A 758 -8.30 -34.07 3.63
C VAL A 758 -6.92 -34.64 3.32
N ARG A 759 -6.42 -34.44 2.10
CA ARG A 759 -5.11 -34.94 1.65
C ARG A 759 -4.17 -33.78 1.38
N LEU A 760 -2.96 -33.84 1.92
CA LEU A 760 -1.84 -32.97 1.57
C LEU A 760 -0.86 -33.73 0.70
N ARG A 761 -0.63 -33.25 -0.53
CA ARG A 761 0.27 -33.84 -1.50
C ARG A 761 1.37 -32.87 -1.91
N GLY A 762 2.59 -33.36 -2.05
CA GLY A 762 3.72 -32.62 -2.62
C GLY A 762 4.27 -33.27 -3.90
N GLU A 763 4.58 -32.45 -4.91
CA GLU A 763 5.13 -32.92 -6.19
C GLU A 763 6.19 -31.96 -6.75
N VAL A 764 7.24 -32.50 -7.39
CA VAL A 764 8.24 -31.71 -8.12
C VAL A 764 7.77 -31.52 -9.57
N LEU A 765 7.46 -30.28 -9.97
CA LEU A 765 7.01 -29.97 -11.34
C LEU A 765 8.17 -29.73 -12.30
N ARG A 766 9.26 -29.12 -11.82
CA ARG A 766 10.48 -28.82 -12.58
C ARG A 766 11.70 -28.88 -11.68
N ASP A 767 12.81 -29.36 -12.23
CA ASP A 767 14.13 -29.30 -11.60
C ASP A 767 15.12 -28.62 -12.56
N GLU A 768 15.71 -27.51 -12.14
CA GLU A 768 16.71 -26.72 -12.88
C GLU A 768 18.14 -26.92 -12.32
N GLY A 769 18.36 -27.96 -11.51
CA GLY A 769 19.65 -28.33 -10.92
C GLY A 769 20.10 -27.45 -9.75
N ARG A 770 19.94 -26.12 -9.83
CA ARG A 770 20.22 -25.20 -8.69
C ARG A 770 18.99 -24.95 -7.82
N ARG A 771 17.79 -25.11 -8.39
CA ARG A 771 16.49 -24.91 -7.75
C ARG A 771 15.43 -25.80 -8.40
N MET A 772 14.38 -26.12 -7.66
CA MET A 772 13.25 -26.93 -8.08
C MET A 772 11.96 -26.15 -7.88
N LEU A 773 11.01 -26.30 -8.80
CA LEU A 773 9.65 -25.82 -8.63
C LEU A 773 8.79 -26.93 -8.05
N LEU A 774 8.39 -26.76 -6.80
CA LEU A 774 7.53 -27.70 -6.11
C LEU A 774 6.09 -27.21 -6.15
N ARG A 775 5.15 -28.15 -6.24
CA ARG A 775 3.71 -27.95 -6.06
C ARG A 775 3.27 -28.64 -4.78
N PHE A 776 2.61 -27.89 -3.93
CA PHE A 776 1.90 -28.41 -2.78
C PHE A 776 0.41 -28.29 -3.03
N GLU A 777 -0.34 -29.33 -2.71
CA GLU A 777 -1.76 -29.44 -2.99
C GLU A 777 -2.51 -29.97 -1.77
N VAL A 778 -3.57 -29.27 -1.37
CA VAL A 778 -4.50 -29.68 -0.32
C VAL A 778 -5.84 -29.98 -0.97
N GLN A 779 -6.23 -31.25 -0.93
CA GLN A 779 -7.50 -31.74 -1.45
C GLN A 779 -8.46 -32.05 -0.31
N ASP A 780 -9.73 -31.74 -0.49
CA ASP A 780 -10.80 -31.99 0.48
C ASP A 780 -12.06 -32.56 -0.20
N THR A 781 -12.86 -33.31 0.54
CA THR A 781 -14.15 -33.86 0.09
C THR A 781 -15.34 -32.97 0.46
N GLY A 782 -15.12 -31.67 0.65
CA GLY A 782 -16.13 -30.70 1.07
C GLY A 782 -17.17 -30.36 0.00
N PRO A 783 -18.00 -29.32 0.22
CA PRO A 783 -19.13 -28.96 -0.64
C PRO A 783 -18.72 -28.46 -2.03
N GLY A 784 -17.43 -28.20 -2.27
CA GLY A 784 -16.91 -27.66 -3.52
C GLY A 784 -17.36 -26.23 -3.82
N ILE A 785 -16.84 -25.67 -4.92
CA ILE A 785 -16.93 -24.24 -5.25
C ILE A 785 -17.33 -24.05 -6.71
N SER A 786 -18.29 -23.16 -6.96
CA SER A 786 -18.73 -22.82 -8.33
C SER A 786 -17.65 -22.08 -9.13
N ALA A 787 -17.64 -22.28 -10.45
CA ALA A 787 -16.65 -21.68 -11.35
C ALA A 787 -16.61 -20.13 -11.28
N GLU A 788 -17.77 -19.49 -11.08
CA GLU A 788 -17.88 -18.04 -10.93
C GLU A 788 -17.14 -17.52 -9.67
N ARG A 789 -17.17 -18.29 -8.58
CA ARG A 789 -16.54 -17.91 -7.30
C ARG A 789 -15.04 -18.18 -7.27
N GLN A 790 -14.55 -19.18 -7.99
CA GLN A 790 -13.14 -19.57 -7.99
C GLN A 790 -12.19 -18.43 -8.41
N ALA A 791 -12.61 -17.56 -9.34
CA ALA A 791 -11.81 -16.41 -9.78
C ALA A 791 -11.66 -15.32 -8.70
N ALA A 792 -12.59 -15.27 -7.75
CA ALA A 792 -12.72 -14.22 -6.75
C ALA A 792 -12.02 -14.58 -5.41
N LEU A 793 -11.88 -15.87 -5.10
CA LEU A 793 -11.34 -16.37 -3.82
C LEU A 793 -9.96 -15.84 -3.40
N PHE A 794 -9.13 -15.45 -4.37
CA PHE A 794 -7.78 -14.94 -4.12
C PHE A 794 -7.71 -13.41 -4.04
N ASN A 795 -8.84 -12.71 -4.17
CA ASN A 795 -8.91 -11.27 -3.93
C ASN A 795 -9.00 -11.00 -2.43
N ALA A 796 -8.32 -9.95 -1.98
CA ALA A 796 -8.36 -9.55 -0.58
C ALA A 796 -9.80 -9.15 -0.18
N PHE A 797 -10.25 -9.62 0.99
CA PHE A 797 -11.54 -9.29 1.61
C PHE A 797 -12.80 -9.87 0.94
N GLU A 798 -12.68 -10.78 -0.04
CA GLU A 798 -13.85 -11.50 -0.57
C GLU A 798 -14.20 -12.72 0.31
N GLN A 799 -15.49 -12.86 0.68
CA GLN A 799 -16.03 -13.98 1.45
C GLN A 799 -17.22 -14.63 0.72
N ALA A 800 -17.28 -15.96 0.72
CA ALA A 800 -18.12 -16.71 -0.20
C ALA A 800 -19.65 -16.71 0.07
N ASP A 801 -20.16 -16.36 1.27
CA ASP A 801 -21.62 -16.21 1.53
C ASP A 801 -21.94 -15.37 2.79
N SER A 802 -22.90 -14.46 2.69
CA SER A 802 -23.42 -13.62 3.80
C SER A 802 -24.44 -14.33 4.71
N SER A 803 -24.90 -15.54 4.35
CA SER A 803 -25.89 -16.33 5.09
C SER A 803 -25.29 -17.40 6.01
N SER A 804 -24.09 -17.91 5.73
CA SER A 804 -23.36 -18.87 6.59
C SER A 804 -22.28 -18.21 7.47
N SER A 805 -22.01 -16.92 7.25
CA SER A 805 -20.95 -16.11 7.89
C SER A 805 -21.06 -15.96 9.41
N ARG A 806 -22.21 -16.27 10.01
CA ARG A 806 -22.39 -16.21 11.47
C ARG A 806 -21.90 -17.45 12.23
N ARG A 807 -21.61 -18.57 11.55
CA ARG A 807 -21.13 -19.78 12.22
C ARG A 807 -19.61 -20.00 12.15
N HIS A 808 -18.92 -19.47 11.13
CA HIS A 808 -17.47 -19.70 10.96
C HIS A 808 -16.74 -18.49 10.33
N GLY A 809 -16.61 -17.39 11.08
CA GLY A 809 -15.97 -16.15 10.64
C GLY A 809 -14.46 -16.32 10.35
N GLY A 810 -14.02 -15.87 9.18
CA GLY A 810 -12.60 -15.68 8.84
C GLY A 810 -12.42 -14.30 8.21
N THR A 811 -11.20 -13.79 8.11
CA THR A 811 -10.90 -12.41 7.64
C THR A 811 -11.05 -12.21 6.13
N GLY A 812 -11.07 -13.29 5.34
CA GLY A 812 -11.00 -13.22 3.88
C GLY A 812 -9.61 -12.82 3.34
N LEU A 813 -8.58 -12.78 4.19
CA LEU A 813 -7.20 -12.43 3.79
C LEU A 813 -6.31 -13.65 3.52
N GLY A 814 -6.59 -14.80 4.14
CA GLY A 814 -5.67 -15.95 4.13
C GLY A 814 -5.33 -16.50 2.73
N LEU A 815 -6.31 -16.62 1.82
CA LEU A 815 -6.07 -17.11 0.45
C LEU A 815 -5.34 -16.07 -0.41
N ALA A 816 -5.70 -14.79 -0.28
CA ALA A 816 -5.03 -13.69 -0.97
C ALA A 816 -3.55 -13.59 -0.54
N LEU A 817 -3.28 -13.68 0.76
CA LEU A 817 -1.92 -13.72 1.31
C LEU A 817 -1.15 -14.96 0.83
N SER A 818 -1.80 -16.13 0.81
CA SER A 818 -1.19 -17.38 0.33
C SER A 818 -0.68 -17.25 -1.12
N ARG A 819 -1.45 -16.60 -1.99
CA ARG A 819 -1.04 -16.33 -3.37
C ARG A 819 0.08 -15.31 -3.47
N GLN A 820 0.05 -14.26 -2.65
CA GLN A 820 1.12 -13.26 -2.60
C GLN A 820 2.45 -13.86 -2.11
N LEU A 821 2.43 -14.70 -1.07
CA LEU A 821 3.60 -15.41 -0.58
C LEU A 821 4.15 -16.40 -1.62
N ALA A 822 3.28 -17.16 -2.30
CA ALA A 822 3.70 -18.05 -3.38
C ALA A 822 4.40 -17.29 -4.52
N ARG A 823 3.87 -16.12 -4.91
CA ARG A 823 4.49 -15.24 -5.91
C ARG A 823 5.82 -14.66 -5.45
N ALA A 824 5.94 -14.30 -4.17
CA ALA A 824 7.22 -13.85 -3.61
C ALA A 824 8.29 -14.97 -3.69
N MET A 825 7.89 -16.23 -3.51
CA MET A 825 8.75 -17.41 -3.71
C MET A 825 8.90 -17.83 -5.19
N GLY A 826 8.47 -16.98 -6.13
CA GLY A 826 8.59 -17.19 -7.58
C GLY A 826 7.62 -18.21 -8.19
N GLY A 827 6.58 -18.64 -7.46
CA GLY A 827 5.50 -19.49 -7.96
C GLY A 827 4.16 -18.77 -8.10
N ASP A 828 3.06 -19.52 -8.05
CA ASP A 828 1.67 -19.02 -7.99
C ASP A 828 0.79 -19.98 -7.19
N ALA A 829 -0.42 -19.54 -6.84
CA ALA A 829 -1.43 -20.34 -6.15
C ALA A 829 -2.78 -20.35 -6.92
N GLY A 830 -3.55 -21.41 -6.75
CA GLY A 830 -4.83 -21.60 -7.43
C GLY A 830 -5.73 -22.65 -6.77
N VAL A 831 -6.89 -22.88 -7.38
CA VAL A 831 -7.88 -23.85 -6.94
C VAL A 831 -8.47 -24.59 -8.13
N THR A 832 -8.87 -25.84 -7.93
CA THR A 832 -9.71 -26.60 -8.85
C THR A 832 -10.81 -27.25 -8.03
N SER A 833 -12.08 -26.98 -8.37
CA SER A 833 -13.22 -27.48 -7.60
C SER A 833 -14.47 -27.55 -8.46
N ALA A 834 -15.41 -28.41 -8.07
CA ALA A 834 -16.76 -28.45 -8.60
C ALA A 834 -17.76 -28.63 -7.43
N PRO A 835 -18.94 -27.99 -7.46
CA PRO A 835 -19.94 -28.17 -6.42
C PRO A 835 -20.27 -29.65 -6.18
N GLY A 836 -20.21 -30.10 -4.93
CA GLY A 836 -20.45 -31.47 -4.48
C GLY A 836 -19.31 -32.46 -4.70
N SER A 837 -18.17 -32.03 -5.25
CA SER A 837 -17.01 -32.90 -5.54
C SER A 837 -15.74 -32.53 -4.76
N GLY A 838 -15.84 -31.68 -3.73
CA GLY A 838 -14.67 -31.22 -2.98
C GLY A 838 -13.87 -30.12 -3.67
N SER A 839 -12.74 -29.75 -3.08
CA SER A 839 -11.83 -28.71 -3.60
C SER A 839 -10.38 -29.15 -3.55
N ALA A 840 -9.59 -28.75 -4.55
CA ALA A 840 -8.14 -28.94 -4.59
C ALA A 840 -7.47 -27.56 -4.66
N PHE A 841 -6.96 -27.09 -3.52
CA PHE A 841 -6.18 -25.86 -3.43
C PHE A 841 -4.71 -26.17 -3.58
N TRP A 842 -3.98 -25.36 -4.34
CA TRP A 842 -2.57 -25.62 -4.61
C TRP A 842 -1.75 -24.34 -4.62
N PHE A 843 -0.46 -24.47 -4.33
CA PHE A 843 0.52 -23.43 -4.58
C PHE A 843 1.82 -24.03 -5.09
N THR A 844 2.64 -23.19 -5.71
CA THR A 844 3.97 -23.53 -6.19
C THR A 844 5.02 -22.61 -5.59
N ALA A 845 6.22 -23.13 -5.37
CA ALA A 845 7.36 -22.37 -4.83
C ALA A 845 8.68 -22.87 -5.43
N TRP A 846 9.60 -21.95 -5.72
CA TRP A 846 10.98 -22.30 -6.06
C TRP A 846 11.79 -22.52 -4.79
N LEU A 847 12.38 -23.71 -4.66
CA LEU A 847 13.25 -24.08 -3.54
C LEU A 847 14.62 -24.53 -4.04
N GLY A 848 15.67 -24.18 -3.31
CA GLY A 848 17.03 -24.62 -3.61
C GLY A 848 17.27 -26.07 -3.23
N HIS A 849 18.20 -26.71 -3.94
CA HIS A 849 18.75 -28.00 -3.51
C HIS A 849 19.59 -27.79 -2.24
N ALA A 850 19.38 -28.62 -1.21
CA ALA A 850 20.28 -28.73 -0.08
C ALA A 850 21.28 -29.87 -0.32
N ALA A 851 22.47 -29.82 0.27
CA ALA A 851 23.38 -30.96 0.21
C ALA A 851 22.73 -32.16 0.90
N GLU A 852 22.49 -33.24 0.17
CA GLU A 852 22.10 -34.51 0.79
C GLU A 852 23.23 -34.94 1.71
N ALA A 853 22.97 -34.97 3.02
CA ALA A 853 23.87 -35.66 3.95
C ALA A 853 24.01 -37.12 3.48
N PRO A 854 25.21 -37.72 3.57
CA PRO A 854 25.39 -39.12 3.22
C PRO A 854 24.35 -39.95 3.98
N ARG A 855 23.62 -40.80 3.24
CA ARG A 855 22.62 -41.70 3.81
C ARG A 855 23.17 -42.28 5.12
N PRO A 856 22.49 -42.11 6.27
CA PRO A 856 22.69 -43.07 7.33
C PRO A 856 22.37 -44.42 6.69
N THR A 857 23.36 -45.32 6.67
CA THR A 857 23.26 -46.67 6.11
C THR A 857 21.89 -47.21 6.49
N GLU A 858 20.99 -47.40 5.50
CA GLU A 858 19.68 -48.00 5.74
C GLU A 858 19.92 -49.26 6.57
N PRO A 859 19.32 -49.41 7.75
CA PRO A 859 19.46 -50.65 8.48
C PRO A 859 18.92 -51.75 7.58
N ALA A 860 19.75 -52.73 7.24
CA ALA A 860 19.38 -53.92 6.46
C ALA A 860 18.30 -54.80 7.13
N ALA A 861 17.63 -54.30 8.18
CA ALA A 861 16.73 -55.03 9.06
C ALA A 861 15.27 -55.12 8.54
N LEU A 862 14.83 -54.19 7.68
CA LEU A 862 13.44 -54.15 7.19
C LEU A 862 13.26 -54.60 5.73
N GLN A 863 14.35 -54.70 4.97
CA GLN A 863 14.29 -55.07 3.55
C GLN A 863 13.80 -56.51 3.36
N GLY A 864 12.76 -56.70 2.55
CA GLY A 864 12.19 -58.00 2.20
C GLY A 864 11.15 -58.55 3.18
N LEU A 865 10.85 -57.84 4.27
CA LEU A 865 9.76 -58.19 5.19
C LEU A 865 8.39 -57.98 4.52
N ARG A 866 7.37 -58.72 4.96
CA ARG A 866 6.03 -58.67 4.39
C ARG A 866 5.03 -58.05 5.37
N ALA A 867 4.33 -57.02 4.91
CA ALA A 867 3.28 -56.36 5.69
C ALA A 867 1.90 -56.61 5.07
N LEU A 868 0.90 -56.82 5.93
CA LEU A 868 -0.52 -56.78 5.55
C LEU A 868 -1.12 -55.49 6.09
N VAL A 869 -1.74 -54.68 5.24
CA VAL A 869 -2.43 -53.43 5.62
C VAL A 869 -3.92 -53.59 5.37
N VAL A 870 -4.74 -53.32 6.39
CA VAL A 870 -6.21 -53.42 6.34
C VAL A 870 -6.82 -52.07 6.74
N ASP A 871 -7.53 -51.43 5.81
CA ASP A 871 -8.21 -50.13 5.99
C ASP A 871 -9.34 -50.06 4.95
N ASP A 872 -10.50 -49.51 5.29
CA ASP A 872 -11.65 -49.41 4.37
C ASP A 872 -11.59 -48.20 3.44
N LEU A 873 -10.67 -47.25 3.70
CA LEU A 873 -10.43 -46.09 2.85
C LEU A 873 -9.35 -46.37 1.79
N PRO A 874 -9.68 -46.38 0.48
CA PRO A 874 -8.72 -46.66 -0.59
C PRO A 874 -7.53 -45.69 -0.62
N GLU A 875 -7.76 -44.42 -0.31
CA GLU A 875 -6.73 -43.39 -0.27
C GLU A 875 -5.72 -43.61 0.86
N ALA A 876 -6.18 -44.06 2.04
CA ALA A 876 -5.31 -44.40 3.16
C ALA A 876 -4.50 -45.68 2.87
N LEU A 877 -5.12 -46.69 2.26
CA LEU A 877 -4.45 -47.91 1.81
C LEU A 877 -3.30 -47.63 0.84
N ALA A 878 -3.54 -46.75 -0.15
CA ALA A 878 -2.53 -46.41 -1.15
C ALA A 878 -1.30 -45.77 -0.49
N VAL A 879 -1.51 -44.77 0.37
CA VAL A 879 -0.42 -44.04 1.04
C VAL A 879 0.32 -44.92 2.04
N MET A 880 -0.37 -45.67 2.89
CA MET A 880 0.28 -46.61 3.82
C MET A 880 1.07 -47.70 3.07
N GLY A 881 0.53 -48.17 1.95
CA GLY A 881 1.19 -49.14 1.08
C GLY A 881 2.49 -48.60 0.48
N GLU A 882 2.47 -47.39 -0.07
CA GLU A 882 3.65 -46.71 -0.62
C GLU A 882 4.71 -46.42 0.44
N GLN A 883 4.31 -45.92 1.62
CA GLN A 883 5.24 -45.65 2.74
C GLN A 883 5.97 -46.92 3.20
N LEU A 884 5.27 -48.04 3.35
CA LEU A 884 5.88 -49.32 3.74
C LEU A 884 6.77 -49.90 2.64
N GLN A 885 6.41 -49.72 1.37
CA GLN A 885 7.25 -50.14 0.23
C GLN A 885 8.55 -49.32 0.16
N LEU A 886 8.52 -48.02 0.46
CA LEU A 886 9.70 -47.17 0.56
C LEU A 886 10.66 -47.60 1.68
N LEU A 887 10.14 -48.20 2.75
CA LEU A 887 10.94 -48.82 3.81
C LEU A 887 11.50 -50.21 3.42
N GLY A 888 11.19 -50.70 2.21
CA GLY A 888 11.69 -51.96 1.67
C GLY A 888 10.82 -53.18 1.96
N LEU A 889 9.57 -53.00 2.41
CA LEU A 889 8.63 -54.10 2.68
C LEU A 889 7.80 -54.47 1.45
N HIS A 890 7.44 -55.75 1.35
CA HIS A 890 6.41 -56.23 0.44
C HIS A 890 5.04 -56.10 1.09
N VAL A 891 4.17 -55.27 0.50
CA VAL A 891 2.88 -54.92 1.12
C VAL A 891 1.73 -55.53 0.35
N ASP A 892 0.85 -56.24 1.05
CA ASP A 892 -0.49 -56.60 0.57
C ASP A 892 -1.51 -55.67 1.25
N ALA A 893 -2.16 -54.79 0.49
CA ALA A 893 -3.17 -53.83 0.97
C ALA A 893 -4.58 -54.33 0.64
N VAL A 894 -5.49 -54.36 1.62
CA VAL A 894 -6.86 -54.90 1.47
C VAL A 894 -7.91 -54.02 2.15
N GLY A 895 -9.05 -53.86 1.48
CA GLY A 895 -10.16 -52.98 1.88
C GLY A 895 -11.13 -53.51 2.94
N SER A 896 -11.00 -54.77 3.37
CA SER A 896 -11.94 -55.37 4.32
C SER A 896 -11.36 -56.56 5.08
N SER A 897 -11.96 -56.88 6.21
CA SER A 897 -11.62 -58.03 7.06
C SER A 897 -11.72 -59.37 6.31
N ASP A 898 -12.77 -59.58 5.51
CA ASP A 898 -12.95 -60.80 4.70
C ASP A 898 -11.83 -60.98 3.67
N MET A 899 -11.38 -59.88 3.05
CA MET A 899 -10.26 -59.93 2.10
C MET A 899 -8.94 -60.19 2.81
N ALA A 900 -8.73 -59.62 4.00
CA ALA A 900 -7.56 -59.88 4.83
C ALA A 900 -7.46 -61.38 5.18
N LEU A 901 -8.56 -62.00 5.63
CA LEU A 901 -8.61 -63.43 5.95
C LEU A 901 -8.27 -64.30 4.74
N ARG A 902 -8.92 -64.09 3.58
CA ARG A 902 -8.63 -64.85 2.35
C ARG A 902 -7.18 -64.74 1.92
N LYS A 903 -6.60 -63.54 2.05
CA LYS A 903 -5.21 -63.27 1.66
C LYS A 903 -4.24 -63.97 2.60
N VAL A 904 -4.52 -63.96 3.91
CA VAL A 904 -3.76 -64.71 4.91
C VAL A 904 -3.85 -66.21 4.66
N GLU A 905 -5.04 -66.77 4.41
CA GLU A 905 -5.22 -68.19 4.10
C GLU A 905 -4.46 -68.63 2.84
N ALA A 906 -4.53 -67.84 1.76
CA ALA A 906 -3.82 -68.11 0.52
C ALA A 906 -2.29 -68.10 0.71
N ARG A 907 -1.78 -67.16 1.51
CA ARG A 907 -0.35 -67.03 1.83
C ARG A 907 0.13 -68.12 2.78
N MET A 908 -0.71 -68.54 3.74
CA MET A 908 -0.47 -69.70 4.59
C MET A 908 -0.36 -71.00 3.77
N ALA A 909 -1.25 -71.21 2.80
CA ALA A 909 -1.18 -72.34 1.87
C ALA A 909 0.13 -72.33 1.04
N ALA A 910 0.66 -71.14 0.74
CA ALA A 910 1.94 -70.94 0.07
C ALA A 910 3.17 -70.97 1.01
N ARG A 911 3.00 -71.20 2.32
CA ARG A 911 4.05 -71.13 3.35
C ARG A 911 4.79 -69.78 3.40
N GLN A 912 4.04 -68.69 3.21
CA GLN A 912 4.54 -67.33 3.20
C GLN A 912 3.85 -66.52 4.30
N ALA A 913 4.41 -66.49 5.51
CA ALA A 913 3.83 -65.70 6.61
C ALA A 913 4.09 -64.20 6.43
N TYR A 914 3.17 -63.36 6.93
CA TYR A 914 3.44 -61.93 7.11
C TYR A 914 4.33 -61.72 8.33
N ASP A 915 5.12 -60.65 8.29
CA ASP A 915 6.05 -60.25 9.35
C ASP A 915 5.47 -59.14 10.23
N VAL A 916 4.50 -58.36 9.71
CA VAL A 916 3.74 -57.36 10.47
C VAL A 916 2.33 -57.17 9.87
N VAL A 917 1.35 -56.81 10.69
CA VAL A 917 -0.02 -56.50 10.27
C VAL A 917 -0.42 -55.12 10.80
N LEU A 918 -0.91 -54.25 9.93
CA LEU A 918 -1.43 -52.92 10.27
C LEU A 918 -2.93 -52.93 10.01
N ILE A 919 -3.73 -52.52 11.00
CA ILE A 919 -5.20 -52.57 10.93
C ILE A 919 -5.75 -51.22 11.35
N ASP A 920 -6.60 -50.61 10.53
CA ASP A 920 -7.35 -49.41 10.93
C ASP A 920 -8.42 -49.75 11.97
N TRP A 921 -8.62 -48.85 12.93
CA TRP A 921 -9.62 -49.00 13.97
C TRP A 921 -11.04 -48.96 13.42
N ARG A 922 -11.35 -48.04 12.51
CA ARG A 922 -12.71 -47.68 12.12
C ARG A 922 -13.01 -48.17 10.70
N MET A 923 -13.31 -49.45 10.61
CA MET A 923 -13.74 -50.11 9.37
C MET A 923 -15.17 -50.64 9.47
N GLU A 924 -15.91 -50.65 8.37
CA GLU A 924 -17.24 -51.28 8.28
C GLU A 924 -17.22 -52.59 7.44
N PRO A 925 -17.96 -53.65 7.82
CA PRO A 925 -18.86 -53.77 8.98
C PRO A 925 -18.18 -54.17 10.30
N LEU A 926 -16.91 -54.55 10.28
CA LEU A 926 -16.15 -55.01 11.44
C LEU A 926 -15.01 -54.03 11.76
N ASP A 927 -14.92 -53.60 13.03
CA ASP A 927 -13.86 -52.71 13.49
C ASP A 927 -12.47 -53.42 13.54
N GLY A 928 -11.41 -52.64 13.73
CA GLY A 928 -10.04 -53.16 13.74
C GLY A 928 -9.77 -54.19 14.84
N ILE A 929 -10.42 -54.07 16.00
CA ILE A 929 -10.29 -55.04 17.10
C ILE A 929 -10.97 -56.36 16.74
N ALA A 930 -12.18 -56.31 16.19
CA ALA A 930 -12.89 -57.50 15.74
C ALA A 930 -12.14 -58.20 14.60
N THR A 931 -11.54 -57.43 13.70
CA THR A 931 -10.70 -57.93 12.60
C THR A 931 -9.46 -58.67 13.12
N LEU A 932 -8.74 -58.10 14.10
CA LEU A 932 -7.61 -58.78 14.73
C LEU A 932 -8.04 -60.07 15.44
N ALA A 933 -9.18 -60.06 16.15
CA ALA A 933 -9.71 -61.24 16.82
C ALA A 933 -9.99 -62.40 15.85
N GLN A 934 -10.54 -62.09 14.66
CA GLN A 934 -10.75 -63.08 13.61
C GLN A 934 -9.43 -63.61 13.04
N LEU A 935 -8.49 -62.74 12.70
CA LEU A 935 -7.16 -63.15 12.21
C LEU A 935 -6.43 -64.05 13.22
N ARG A 936 -6.51 -63.70 14.50
CA ARG A 936 -5.91 -64.47 15.59
C ARG A 936 -6.55 -65.84 15.78
N SER A 937 -7.86 -65.97 15.55
CA SER A 937 -8.56 -67.27 15.61
C SER A 937 -8.09 -68.25 14.52
N VAL A 938 -7.65 -67.73 13.36
CA VAL A 938 -7.15 -68.53 12.23
C VAL A 938 -5.65 -68.80 12.36
N LEU A 939 -4.86 -67.83 12.79
CA LEU A 939 -3.39 -67.90 12.86
C LEU A 939 -2.85 -68.49 14.17
N GLY A 940 -3.61 -68.44 15.27
CA GLY A 940 -3.19 -68.95 16.58
C GLY A 940 -1.88 -68.32 17.06
N GLU A 941 -0.91 -69.15 17.45
CA GLU A 941 0.44 -68.72 17.87
C GLU A 941 1.31 -68.19 16.71
N GLY A 942 0.88 -68.37 15.46
CA GLY A 942 1.56 -67.85 14.27
C GLY A 942 1.22 -66.39 13.92
N MET A 943 0.52 -65.67 14.81
CA MET A 943 0.12 -64.27 14.58
C MET A 943 1.36 -63.35 14.54
N PRO A 944 1.57 -62.57 13.46
CA PRO A 944 2.63 -61.56 13.42
C PRO A 944 2.29 -60.34 14.31
N PRO A 945 3.31 -59.54 14.68
CA PRO A 945 3.12 -58.26 15.35
C PRO A 945 2.05 -57.40 14.66
N SER A 946 1.16 -56.84 15.47
CA SER A 946 -0.04 -56.13 15.04
C SER A 946 -0.03 -54.69 15.55
N ILE A 947 -0.23 -53.75 14.63
CA ILE A 947 -0.31 -52.32 14.92
C ILE A 947 -1.75 -51.85 14.64
N LEU A 948 -2.39 -51.28 15.66
CA LEU A 948 -3.66 -50.60 15.48
C LEU A 948 -3.39 -49.16 15.02
N VAL A 949 -3.96 -48.79 13.89
CA VAL A 949 -3.91 -47.41 13.38
C VAL A 949 -5.23 -46.72 13.71
N THR A 950 -5.19 -45.52 14.30
CA THR A 950 -6.42 -44.82 14.72
C THR A 950 -6.32 -43.31 14.57
N ALA A 951 -7.43 -42.66 14.21
CA ALA A 951 -7.55 -41.22 14.21
C ALA A 951 -7.92 -40.63 15.59
N PHE A 952 -8.25 -41.43 16.60
CA PHE A 952 -8.74 -40.94 17.91
C PHE A 952 -7.76 -41.23 19.05
N ASP A 953 -7.36 -40.19 19.77
CA ASP A 953 -6.61 -40.29 21.03
C ASP A 953 -7.56 -40.36 22.22
N GLU A 954 -8.26 -41.49 22.35
CA GLU A 954 -9.04 -41.80 23.54
C GLU A 954 -8.20 -42.74 24.43
N GLN A 955 -7.90 -42.34 25.67
CA GLN A 955 -7.18 -43.20 26.64
C GLN A 955 -7.90 -44.56 26.88
N THR A 956 -9.21 -44.62 26.60
CA THR A 956 -10.04 -45.83 26.53
C THR A 956 -9.66 -46.76 25.37
N LEU A 957 -9.25 -46.23 24.23
CA LEU A 957 -8.90 -47.00 23.03
C LEU A 957 -7.58 -47.75 23.19
N VAL A 958 -6.55 -47.12 23.76
CA VAL A 958 -5.27 -47.81 24.05
C VAL A 958 -5.49 -48.98 25.02
N LYS A 959 -6.37 -48.82 26.01
CA LYS A 959 -6.75 -49.91 26.92
C LYS A 959 -7.50 -51.04 26.19
N ARG A 960 -8.42 -50.71 25.29
CA ARG A 960 -9.15 -51.71 24.48
C ARG A 960 -8.26 -52.41 23.47
N ALA A 961 -7.32 -51.71 22.84
CA ALA A 961 -6.33 -52.27 21.93
C ALA A 961 -5.38 -53.24 22.66
N LYS A 962 -4.89 -52.86 23.85
CA LYS A 962 -4.11 -53.75 24.73
C LYS A 962 -4.92 -54.98 25.16
N ALA A 963 -6.20 -54.80 25.53
CA ALA A 963 -7.09 -55.90 25.88
C ALA A 963 -7.36 -56.85 24.69
N ALA A 964 -7.30 -56.33 23.46
CA ALA A 964 -7.39 -57.09 22.22
C ALA A 964 -6.05 -57.68 21.75
N HIS A 965 -4.97 -57.49 22.51
CA HIS A 965 -3.62 -57.94 22.22
C HIS A 965 -3.00 -57.33 20.94
N PHE A 966 -3.22 -56.04 20.67
CA PHE A 966 -2.36 -55.29 19.75
C PHE A 966 -1.00 -55.02 20.39
N ASP A 967 0.06 -55.09 19.59
CA ASP A 967 1.45 -54.91 20.03
C ASP A 967 1.86 -53.43 20.05
N ALA A 968 1.24 -52.61 19.19
CA ALA A 968 1.39 -51.16 19.21
C ALA A 968 0.10 -50.43 18.75
N VAL A 969 -0.01 -49.16 19.10
CA VAL A 969 -1.08 -48.25 18.63
C VAL A 969 -0.42 -47.01 18.03
N MET A 970 -0.80 -46.64 16.81
CA MET A 970 -0.31 -45.46 16.12
C MET A 970 -1.45 -44.50 15.77
N LEU A 971 -1.17 -43.20 15.88
CA LEU A 971 -2.13 -42.15 15.55
C LEU A 971 -1.97 -41.68 14.09
N LYS A 972 -3.08 -41.48 13.39
CA LYS A 972 -3.11 -40.81 12.07
C LYS A 972 -2.89 -39.29 12.26
N PRO A 973 -2.16 -38.59 11.34
CA PRO A 973 -1.57 -39.11 10.11
C PRO A 973 -0.24 -39.85 10.35
N LEU A 974 -0.02 -40.95 9.61
CA LEU A 974 1.20 -41.75 9.70
C LEU A 974 2.33 -41.14 8.85
N THR A 975 3.51 -40.92 9.46
CA THR A 975 4.73 -40.53 8.75
C THR A 975 5.67 -41.72 8.60
N ALA A 976 6.49 -41.71 7.54
CA ALA A 976 7.46 -42.78 7.27
C ALA A 976 8.46 -42.96 8.43
N ALA A 977 8.90 -41.87 9.08
CA ALA A 977 9.79 -41.94 10.24
C ALA A 977 9.13 -42.60 11.46
N ALA A 978 7.89 -42.23 11.80
CA ALA A 978 7.17 -42.83 12.93
C ALA A 978 6.87 -44.32 12.68
N LEU A 979 6.54 -44.67 11.44
CA LEU A 979 6.31 -46.05 11.01
C LEU A 979 7.59 -46.88 11.12
N HIS A 980 8.71 -46.36 10.63
CA HIS A 980 10.01 -47.01 10.72
C HIS A 980 10.45 -47.22 12.18
N GLU A 981 10.29 -46.20 13.04
CA GLU A 981 10.63 -46.29 14.46
C GLU A 981 9.82 -47.38 15.16
N GLN A 982 8.49 -47.40 14.96
CA GLN A 982 7.62 -48.41 15.58
C GLN A 982 7.89 -49.82 15.06
N LEU A 983 8.11 -49.98 13.75
CA LEU A 983 8.48 -51.28 13.17
C LEU A 983 9.84 -51.75 13.70
N ALA A 984 10.82 -50.86 13.82
CA ALA A 984 12.12 -51.19 14.38
C ALA A 984 12.03 -51.61 15.85
N ILE A 985 11.19 -50.94 16.66
CA ILE A 985 10.95 -51.32 18.06
C ILE A 985 10.31 -52.71 18.15
N LEU A 986 9.21 -52.93 17.41
CA LEU A 986 8.46 -54.20 17.43
C LEU A 986 9.30 -55.39 16.95
N LEU A 987 10.12 -55.18 15.93
CA LEU A 987 10.95 -56.24 15.37
C LEU A 987 12.21 -56.51 16.22
N ARG A 988 12.78 -55.49 16.90
CA ARG A 988 13.90 -55.66 17.84
C ARG A 988 13.49 -56.31 19.16
N ALA A 989 12.26 -56.06 19.64
CA ALA A 989 11.72 -56.71 20.84
C ALA A 989 11.64 -58.24 20.71
N ARG A 990 11.74 -58.78 19.49
CA ARG A 990 11.73 -60.21 19.18
C ARG A 990 13.12 -60.86 19.24
N GLU A 991 14.21 -60.08 19.20
CA GLU A 991 15.60 -60.57 19.14
C GLU A 991 16.35 -60.55 20.49
N ALA A 992 15.77 -60.01 21.58
CA ALA A 992 16.43 -59.96 22.89
C ALA A 992 15.49 -60.42 24.03
N PRO A 993 15.88 -61.36 24.89
CA PRO A 993 15.13 -61.68 26.09
C PRO A 993 15.42 -60.67 27.21
N ALA A 994 14.34 -60.08 27.74
CA ALA A 994 14.15 -59.60 29.11
C ALA A 994 15.26 -58.76 29.75
N GLN A 995 15.26 -57.45 29.51
CA GLN A 995 15.67 -56.41 30.47
C GLN A 995 14.89 -55.12 30.20
N ASP A 996 13.60 -55.13 30.50
CA ASP A 996 12.75 -53.93 30.47
C ASP A 996 12.29 -53.61 31.88
N ASP A 997 12.73 -52.45 32.38
CA ASP A 997 11.90 -51.53 33.19
C ASP A 997 12.53 -50.14 33.42
N GLU A 998 13.76 -49.85 33.01
CA GLU A 998 14.41 -48.56 33.30
C GLU A 998 14.57 -47.57 32.13
N ARG A 999 13.99 -47.82 30.94
CA ARG A 999 14.22 -46.95 29.77
C ARG A 999 12.98 -46.30 29.14
N ALA A 1000 11.82 -46.41 29.76
CA ALA A 1000 10.57 -45.82 29.27
C ALA A 1000 10.27 -44.39 29.79
N GLU A 1001 11.14 -43.76 30.59
CA GLU A 1001 10.89 -42.41 31.16
C GLU A 1001 11.59 -41.24 30.45
N ALA A 1002 12.26 -41.46 29.33
CA ALA A 1002 12.99 -40.40 28.61
C ALA A 1002 12.15 -39.75 27.50
N SER A 1003 11.14 -38.96 27.83
CA SER A 1003 10.52 -38.05 26.85
C SER A 1003 9.90 -36.80 27.48
N ASN A 1004 10.74 -35.92 28.04
CA ASN A 1004 10.43 -34.50 28.24
C ASN A 1004 11.73 -33.68 28.40
N ASN A 1005 11.91 -32.59 27.63
CA ASN A 1005 13.06 -31.68 27.74
C ASN A 1005 13.21 -31.09 29.15
N ALA A 1006 12.08 -30.84 29.83
CA ALA A 1006 12.05 -30.33 31.20
C ALA A 1006 12.69 -31.33 32.19
N SER A 1007 12.38 -32.62 32.06
CA SER A 1007 12.96 -33.68 32.90
C SER A 1007 14.46 -33.85 32.65
N LEU A 1008 14.90 -33.71 31.41
CA LEU A 1008 16.33 -33.77 31.06
C LEU A 1008 17.12 -32.59 31.64
N LEU A 1009 16.57 -31.38 31.65
CA LEU A 1009 17.20 -30.22 32.31
C LEU A 1009 17.32 -30.43 33.80
N GLN A 1010 16.26 -30.94 34.43
CA GLN A 1010 16.23 -31.17 35.86
C GLN A 1010 17.25 -32.24 36.30
N VAL A 1011 17.48 -33.26 35.48
CA VAL A 1011 18.48 -34.31 35.76
C VAL A 1011 19.91 -33.83 35.49
N ARG A 1012 20.14 -33.07 34.41
CA ARG A 1012 21.50 -32.77 33.93
C ARG A 1012 22.05 -31.42 34.37
N HIS A 1013 21.19 -30.45 34.68
CA HIS A 1013 21.58 -29.04 34.84
C HIS A 1013 21.00 -28.36 36.10
N ALA A 1014 20.37 -29.11 37.01
CA ALA A 1014 19.89 -28.56 38.27
C ALA A 1014 21.01 -27.87 39.07
N GLY A 1015 20.69 -26.71 39.66
CA GLY A 1015 21.60 -25.88 40.43
C GLY A 1015 22.55 -24.99 39.61
N GLN A 1016 22.51 -25.03 38.27
CA GLN A 1016 23.23 -24.08 37.43
C GLN A 1016 22.59 -22.68 37.49
N ARG A 1017 23.42 -21.63 37.44
CA ARG A 1017 23.00 -20.24 37.66
C ARG A 1017 22.73 -19.54 36.34
N VAL A 1018 21.53 -19.02 36.18
CA VAL A 1018 21.10 -18.26 34.99
C VAL A 1018 20.80 -16.82 35.38
N LEU A 1019 21.36 -15.86 34.65
CA LEU A 1019 20.99 -14.45 34.77
C LEU A 1019 19.88 -14.14 33.75
N LEU A 1020 18.75 -13.63 34.22
CA LEU A 1020 17.61 -13.21 33.40
C LEU A 1020 17.50 -11.68 33.41
N ALA A 1021 17.80 -11.01 32.30
CA ALA A 1021 17.65 -9.57 32.13
C ALA A 1021 16.35 -9.26 31.37
N GLU A 1022 15.35 -8.72 32.08
CA GLU A 1022 14.01 -8.38 31.56
C GLU A 1022 13.46 -7.16 32.32
N ASP A 1023 13.10 -6.11 31.58
CA ASP A 1023 12.59 -4.85 32.14
C ASP A 1023 11.12 -4.96 32.61
N ASN A 1024 10.31 -5.74 31.87
CA ASN A 1024 8.91 -5.95 32.18
C ASN A 1024 8.73 -6.90 33.39
N PRO A 1025 8.11 -6.44 34.49
CA PRO A 1025 7.99 -7.23 35.72
C PRO A 1025 7.19 -8.53 35.54
N VAL A 1026 6.17 -8.55 34.66
CA VAL A 1026 5.32 -9.73 34.43
C VAL A 1026 6.07 -10.79 33.62
N ASN A 1027 6.76 -10.38 32.55
CA ASN A 1027 7.55 -11.31 31.75
C ASN A 1027 8.72 -11.90 32.55
N ARG A 1028 9.32 -11.07 33.42
CA ARG A 1028 10.41 -11.48 34.30
C ARG A 1028 9.95 -12.56 35.27
N GLU A 1029 8.79 -12.37 35.90
CA GLU A 1029 8.18 -13.35 36.81
C GLU A 1029 7.86 -14.66 36.08
N VAL A 1030 7.25 -14.61 34.89
CA VAL A 1030 6.92 -15.79 34.09
C VAL A 1030 8.18 -16.56 33.67
N ALA A 1031 9.20 -15.87 33.15
CA ALA A 1031 10.44 -16.52 32.72
C ALA A 1031 11.24 -17.07 33.91
N GLN A 1032 11.25 -16.38 35.04
CA GLN A 1032 11.87 -16.85 36.28
C GLN A 1032 11.20 -18.16 36.75
N ASP A 1033 9.86 -18.18 36.83
CA ASP A 1033 9.10 -19.37 37.24
C ASP A 1033 9.40 -20.58 36.34
N LEU A 1034 9.46 -20.39 35.00
CA LEU A 1034 9.75 -21.46 34.04
C LEU A 1034 11.16 -22.05 34.21
N LEU A 1035 12.15 -21.20 34.50
CA LEU A 1035 13.54 -21.62 34.70
C LEU A 1035 13.74 -22.32 36.05
N GLU A 1036 13.13 -21.79 37.11
CA GLU A 1036 13.15 -22.42 38.44
C GLU A 1036 12.39 -23.76 38.45
N LEU A 1037 11.34 -23.91 37.61
CA LEU A 1037 10.56 -25.14 37.49
C LEU A 1037 11.42 -26.36 37.13
N VAL A 1038 12.48 -26.16 36.34
CA VAL A 1038 13.42 -27.20 35.89
C VAL A 1038 14.71 -27.26 36.74
N GLY A 1039 14.72 -26.60 37.90
CA GLY A 1039 15.79 -26.70 38.90
C GLY A 1039 16.99 -25.76 38.68
N LEU A 1040 16.89 -24.75 37.81
CA LEU A 1040 17.91 -23.72 37.64
C LEU A 1040 17.81 -22.66 38.73
N THR A 1041 18.95 -22.06 39.11
CA THR A 1041 18.97 -20.92 40.04
C THR A 1041 18.98 -19.63 39.25
N VAL A 1042 17.93 -18.82 39.36
CA VAL A 1042 17.73 -17.62 38.53
C VAL A 1042 18.02 -16.36 39.35
N GLU A 1043 18.83 -15.47 38.81
CA GLU A 1043 18.94 -14.09 39.29
C GLU A 1043 18.46 -13.13 38.21
N THR A 1044 17.81 -12.04 38.61
CA THR A 1044 17.17 -11.14 37.65
C THR A 1044 17.79 -9.74 37.61
N ALA A 1045 17.78 -9.13 36.43
CA ALA A 1045 18.14 -7.74 36.17
C ALA A 1045 17.01 -7.06 35.38
N TRP A 1046 16.79 -5.76 35.60
CA TRP A 1046 15.70 -4.98 34.98
C TRP A 1046 16.17 -3.99 33.91
N ASP A 1047 17.49 -3.90 33.68
CA ASP A 1047 18.09 -3.10 32.60
C ASP A 1047 19.45 -3.72 32.16
N GLY A 1048 19.94 -3.33 30.99
CA GLY A 1048 21.19 -3.84 30.43
C GLY A 1048 22.43 -3.44 31.23
N GLY A 1049 22.43 -2.28 31.89
CA GLY A 1049 23.57 -1.80 32.68
C GLY A 1049 23.79 -2.67 33.92
N ARG A 1050 22.71 -2.99 34.63
CA ARG A 1050 22.71 -3.91 35.77
C ARG A 1050 23.06 -5.34 35.34
N ALA A 1051 22.58 -5.77 34.18
CA ALA A 1051 22.94 -7.07 33.61
C ALA A 1051 24.45 -7.18 33.35
N VAL A 1052 25.08 -6.12 32.80
CA VAL A 1052 26.53 -6.04 32.62
C VAL A 1052 27.27 -6.07 33.96
N GLU A 1053 26.85 -5.25 34.94
CA GLU A 1053 27.46 -5.22 36.28
C GLU A 1053 27.42 -6.62 36.95
N MET A 1054 26.26 -7.28 36.89
CA MET A 1054 26.06 -8.61 37.47
C MET A 1054 26.88 -9.68 36.73
N ALA A 1055 26.89 -9.65 35.40
CA ALA A 1055 27.65 -10.59 34.57
C ALA A 1055 29.17 -10.49 34.75
N LEU A 1056 29.68 -9.29 35.09
CA LEU A 1056 31.12 -9.08 35.33
C LEU A 1056 31.55 -9.31 36.78
N SER A 1057 30.62 -9.18 37.74
CA SER A 1057 30.92 -9.34 39.16
C SER A 1057 30.66 -10.75 39.70
N ARG A 1058 29.88 -11.58 38.98
CA ARG A 1058 29.47 -12.93 39.41
C ARG A 1058 29.64 -13.93 38.28
N GLN A 1059 29.73 -15.22 38.63
CA GLN A 1059 29.77 -16.30 37.65
C GLN A 1059 28.35 -16.84 37.42
N TYR A 1060 27.96 -16.82 36.15
CA TYR A 1060 26.74 -17.46 35.64
C TYR A 1060 27.11 -18.53 34.63
N ASP A 1061 26.25 -19.54 34.48
CA ASP A 1061 26.42 -20.60 33.48
C ASP A 1061 25.74 -20.23 32.15
N LEU A 1062 24.75 -19.30 32.17
CA LEU A 1062 24.06 -18.75 30.99
C LEU A 1062 23.39 -17.40 31.31
N ILE A 1063 23.27 -16.52 30.31
CA ILE A 1063 22.49 -15.28 30.40
C ILE A 1063 21.32 -15.33 29.40
N LEU A 1064 20.11 -15.07 29.87
CA LEU A 1064 18.94 -14.73 29.05
C LEU A 1064 18.80 -13.20 29.04
N MET A 1065 18.90 -12.59 27.86
CA MET A 1065 19.02 -11.13 27.70
C MET A 1065 17.91 -10.60 26.82
N ASP A 1066 17.00 -9.79 27.37
CA ASP A 1066 16.08 -9.01 26.56
C ASP A 1066 16.82 -8.01 25.66
N VAL A 1067 16.42 -7.93 24.40
CA VAL A 1067 17.05 -7.03 23.43
C VAL A 1067 16.62 -5.58 23.66
N GLN A 1068 15.36 -5.35 24.05
CA GLN A 1068 14.80 -4.00 24.20
C GLN A 1068 14.61 -3.68 25.68
N MET A 1069 15.60 -3.03 26.28
CA MET A 1069 15.55 -2.59 27.68
C MET A 1069 15.93 -1.10 27.79
N PRO A 1070 15.40 -0.36 28.77
CA PRO A 1070 15.73 1.05 29.00
C PRO A 1070 17.17 1.22 29.53
N VAL A 1071 17.71 2.44 29.41
CA VAL A 1071 19.08 2.86 29.82
C VAL A 1071 20.21 2.26 28.99
N MET A 1072 20.29 0.94 28.88
CA MET A 1072 21.24 0.21 28.04
C MET A 1072 20.50 -0.98 27.41
N ASP A 1073 20.49 -1.04 26.08
CA ASP A 1073 19.80 -2.12 25.37
C ASP A 1073 20.58 -3.45 25.44
N GLY A 1074 19.91 -4.56 25.12
CA GLY A 1074 20.50 -5.90 25.23
C GLY A 1074 21.67 -6.14 24.26
N LEU A 1075 21.71 -5.44 23.12
CA LEU A 1075 22.79 -5.54 22.14
C LEU A 1075 24.05 -4.83 22.64
N GLU A 1076 23.89 -3.63 23.19
CA GLU A 1076 24.94 -2.83 23.83
C GLU A 1076 25.48 -3.54 25.07
N ALA A 1077 24.59 -4.07 25.92
CA ALA A 1077 24.95 -4.88 27.08
C ALA A 1077 25.75 -6.13 26.67
N SER A 1078 25.32 -6.82 25.61
CA SER A 1078 26.04 -8.00 25.11
C SER A 1078 27.40 -7.65 24.55
N ARG A 1079 27.53 -6.55 23.79
CA ARG A 1079 28.84 -6.07 23.31
C ARG A 1079 29.76 -5.73 24.48
N ALA A 1080 29.25 -5.07 25.52
CA ALA A 1080 30.02 -4.75 26.72
C ALA A 1080 30.50 -6.00 27.47
N ILE A 1081 29.61 -6.99 27.69
CA ILE A 1081 29.97 -8.28 28.31
C ILE A 1081 31.01 -9.01 27.45
N ARG A 1082 30.86 -9.01 26.13
CA ARG A 1082 31.79 -9.68 25.21
C ARG A 1082 33.17 -9.03 25.18
N GLN A 1083 33.25 -7.70 25.25
CA GLN A 1083 34.52 -6.98 25.33
C GLN A 1083 35.29 -7.26 26.62
N ALA A 1084 34.59 -7.44 27.75
CA ALA A 1084 35.22 -7.61 29.05
C ALA A 1084 35.46 -9.09 29.44
N ALA A 1085 34.55 -10.01 29.10
CA ALA A 1085 34.57 -11.42 29.54
C ALA A 1085 34.72 -12.45 28.40
N GLY A 1086 34.73 -12.02 27.14
CA GLY A 1086 34.89 -12.91 25.99
C GLY A 1086 33.63 -13.75 25.65
N ARG A 1087 33.79 -14.74 24.76
CA ARG A 1087 32.69 -15.55 24.19
C ARG A 1087 32.30 -16.81 24.98
N ALA A 1088 32.97 -17.09 26.10
CA ALA A 1088 32.79 -18.34 26.84
C ALA A 1088 31.43 -18.45 27.54
N LEU A 1089 30.88 -17.33 28.03
CA LEU A 1089 29.57 -17.29 28.68
C LEU A 1089 28.44 -17.21 27.64
N PRO A 1090 27.57 -18.22 27.51
CA PRO A 1090 26.46 -18.18 26.56
C PRO A 1090 25.47 -17.06 26.88
N ILE A 1091 25.14 -16.23 25.89
CA ILE A 1091 24.08 -15.22 25.98
C ILE A 1091 23.00 -15.57 24.96
N ILE A 1092 21.78 -15.81 25.43
CA ILE A 1092 20.61 -16.07 24.60
C ILE A 1092 19.71 -14.83 24.62
N ALA A 1093 19.47 -14.25 23.45
CA ALA A 1093 18.60 -13.10 23.28
C ALA A 1093 17.13 -13.47 23.58
N MET A 1094 16.35 -12.57 24.16
CA MET A 1094 14.89 -12.66 24.23
C MET A 1094 14.32 -11.53 23.38
N THR A 1095 13.62 -11.86 22.29
CA THR A 1095 13.22 -10.89 21.25
C THR A 1095 11.72 -10.86 21.02
N ALA A 1096 11.12 -9.68 20.91
CA ALA A 1096 9.68 -9.50 20.59
C ALA A 1096 9.31 -9.78 19.11
N ASN A 1097 10.32 -9.92 18.24
CA ASN A 1097 10.20 -10.31 16.83
C ASN A 1097 11.27 -11.36 16.53
N ALA A 1098 10.87 -12.54 16.08
CA ALA A 1098 11.79 -13.57 15.60
C ALA A 1098 12.15 -13.37 14.12
N PHE A 1099 12.26 -12.11 13.65
CA PHE A 1099 12.67 -11.80 12.28
C PHE A 1099 14.19 -11.95 12.11
N ALA A 1100 14.64 -12.34 10.92
CA ALA A 1100 16.05 -12.65 10.64
C ALA A 1100 17.02 -11.46 10.87
N GLU A 1101 16.54 -10.23 10.70
CA GLU A 1101 17.34 -9.00 10.92
C GLU A 1101 17.64 -8.77 12.40
N ASP A 1102 16.65 -8.96 13.29
CA ASP A 1102 16.82 -8.87 14.74
C ASP A 1102 17.75 -9.99 15.26
N ARG A 1103 17.60 -11.19 14.69
CA ARG A 1103 18.49 -12.33 14.99
C ARG A 1103 19.94 -12.06 14.56
N GLN A 1104 20.15 -11.52 13.36
CA GLN A 1104 21.50 -11.21 12.87
C GLN A 1104 22.14 -10.12 13.72
N ALA A 1105 21.39 -9.07 14.10
CA ALA A 1105 21.87 -8.04 15.00
C ALA A 1105 22.30 -8.59 16.38
N CYS A 1106 21.56 -9.57 16.91
CA CYS A 1106 21.92 -10.27 18.15
C CYS A 1106 23.22 -11.07 18.01
N LEU A 1107 23.37 -11.83 16.91
CA LEU A 1107 24.58 -12.61 16.64
C LEU A 1107 25.79 -11.69 16.41
N ASP A 1108 25.62 -10.59 15.68
CA ASP A 1108 26.67 -9.59 15.43
C ASP A 1108 27.08 -8.86 16.72
N ALA A 1109 26.14 -8.65 17.65
CA ALA A 1109 26.43 -8.16 19.00
C ALA A 1109 27.14 -9.20 19.89
N GLY A 1110 27.26 -10.45 19.42
CA GLY A 1110 27.99 -11.52 20.07
C GLY A 1110 27.13 -12.47 20.90
N MET A 1111 25.81 -12.42 20.80
CA MET A 1111 24.91 -13.41 21.41
C MET A 1111 25.01 -14.76 20.68
N ASN A 1112 24.66 -15.85 21.37
CA ASN A 1112 24.81 -17.22 20.90
C ASN A 1112 23.54 -17.75 20.21
N ASP A 1113 22.38 -17.33 20.70
CA ASP A 1113 21.08 -17.73 20.17
C ASP A 1113 20.00 -16.73 20.60
N HIS A 1114 18.73 -17.00 20.27
CA HIS A 1114 17.57 -16.15 20.59
C HIS A 1114 16.33 -16.99 20.95
N VAL A 1115 15.42 -16.44 21.73
CA VAL A 1115 14.11 -16.99 22.09
C VAL A 1115 13.06 -15.92 21.80
N GLY A 1116 11.98 -16.30 21.12
CA GLY A 1116 10.86 -15.39 20.85
C GLY A 1116 10.06 -15.09 22.12
N LYS A 1117 9.53 -13.87 22.23
CA LYS A 1117 8.55 -13.46 23.24
C LYS A 1117 7.14 -13.44 22.62
N PRO A 1118 6.08 -13.96 23.27
CA PRO A 1118 6.08 -14.61 24.59
C PRO A 1118 6.85 -15.94 24.57
N VAL A 1119 7.46 -16.27 25.72
CA VAL A 1119 8.39 -17.40 25.85
C VAL A 1119 7.64 -18.73 25.76
N ASP A 1120 7.95 -19.53 24.73
CA ASP A 1120 7.50 -20.92 24.61
C ASP A 1120 8.38 -21.83 25.49
N PRO A 1121 7.82 -22.52 26.51
CA PRO A 1121 8.59 -23.37 27.42
C PRO A 1121 9.39 -24.48 26.72
N GLU A 1122 8.82 -25.15 25.71
CA GLU A 1122 9.51 -26.25 25.03
C GLU A 1122 10.70 -25.75 24.22
N LEU A 1123 10.53 -24.61 23.53
CA LEU A 1123 11.60 -23.98 22.76
C LEU A 1123 12.70 -23.43 23.68
N LEU A 1124 12.31 -22.85 24.83
CA LEU A 1124 13.22 -22.37 25.86
C LEU A 1124 14.06 -23.54 26.41
N TYR A 1125 13.42 -24.64 26.82
CA TYR A 1125 14.11 -25.80 27.39
C TYR A 1125 15.06 -26.46 26.40
N ALA A 1126 14.66 -26.61 25.14
CA ALA A 1126 15.53 -27.14 24.08
C ALA A 1126 16.79 -26.28 23.90
N LYS A 1127 16.66 -24.95 23.96
CA LYS A 1127 17.80 -24.02 23.85
C LYS A 1127 18.68 -24.03 25.09
N LEU A 1128 18.10 -24.14 26.29
CA LEU A 1128 18.85 -24.29 27.52
C LEU A 1128 19.67 -25.59 27.52
N LEU A 1129 19.09 -26.72 27.09
CA LEU A 1129 19.82 -28.00 26.97
C LEU A 1129 21.00 -27.91 26.01
N ARG A 1130 20.88 -27.09 24.96
CA ARG A 1130 21.93 -26.90 23.95
C ARG A 1130 23.08 -26.04 24.46
N TRP A 1131 22.77 -24.99 25.21
CA TRP A 1131 23.73 -23.93 25.53
C TRP A 1131 24.25 -23.95 26.97
N LEU A 1132 23.55 -24.61 27.90
CA LEU A 1132 24.07 -24.81 29.25
C LEU A 1132 25.27 -25.78 29.21
N PRO A 1133 26.41 -25.42 29.83
CA PRO A 1133 27.58 -26.28 29.83
C PRO A 1133 27.33 -27.56 30.65
N LEU A 1134 27.72 -28.70 30.08
CA LEU A 1134 27.83 -29.96 30.82
C LEU A 1134 29.03 -29.86 31.76
N ARG A 1135 28.84 -29.94 33.08
CA ARG A 1135 29.97 -30.05 34.02
C ARG A 1135 30.53 -31.46 33.93
N GLU A 1136 31.81 -31.60 33.59
CA GLU A 1136 32.49 -32.88 33.71
C GLU A 1136 32.48 -33.30 35.20
N PRO A 1137 32.03 -34.52 35.52
CA PRO A 1137 32.12 -35.03 36.88
C PRO A 1137 33.61 -35.20 37.22
N THR A 1138 34.06 -34.57 38.32
CA THR A 1138 35.42 -34.70 38.84
C THR A 1138 35.76 -36.19 39.01
N PRO A 1139 36.99 -36.68 38.69
CA PRO A 1139 37.33 -38.11 38.72
C PRO A 1139 37.05 -38.83 40.06
N SER A 1140 36.95 -38.06 41.16
CA SER A 1140 36.56 -38.57 42.48
C SER A 1140 35.10 -39.04 42.57
N SER A 1141 34.19 -38.54 41.72
CA SER A 1141 32.80 -39.02 41.69
C SER A 1141 32.62 -40.23 40.78
N LEU A 1142 33.48 -40.41 39.76
CA LEU A 1142 33.47 -41.61 38.92
C LEU A 1142 34.03 -42.84 39.66
N MET A 1143 35.05 -42.68 40.51
CA MET A 1143 35.52 -43.78 41.38
C MET A 1143 34.53 -44.12 42.50
N ALA A 1144 33.83 -43.12 43.06
CA ALA A 1144 32.77 -43.37 44.03
C ALA A 1144 31.57 -44.14 43.44
N LEU A 1145 31.31 -43.99 42.14
CA LEU A 1145 30.26 -44.71 41.39
C LEU A 1145 30.67 -46.12 40.96
N LEU A 1146 31.97 -46.42 40.88
CA LEU A 1146 32.49 -47.75 40.50
C LEU A 1146 32.72 -48.66 41.72
N ASP A 1147 33.07 -48.10 42.87
CA ASP A 1147 33.23 -48.86 44.13
C ASP A 1147 31.93 -49.01 44.93
N ASN A 1148 30.91 -48.21 44.62
CA ASN A 1148 29.55 -48.39 45.09
C ASN A 1148 28.59 -47.99 43.96
N PRO A 1149 28.11 -48.95 43.13
CA PRO A 1149 26.91 -48.66 42.37
C PRO A 1149 25.84 -48.21 43.38
N PRO A 1150 25.05 -47.15 43.13
CA PRO A 1150 23.86 -46.94 43.92
C PRO A 1150 23.03 -48.20 43.68
N GLN A 1151 23.06 -49.11 44.65
CA GLN A 1151 21.98 -50.07 44.76
C GLN A 1151 20.73 -49.19 44.79
N PRO A 1152 19.78 -49.37 43.84
CA PRO A 1152 18.46 -48.79 44.07
C PRO A 1152 18.11 -49.23 45.47
N ASP A 1153 17.80 -48.26 46.33
CA ASP A 1153 17.36 -48.53 47.68
C ASP A 1153 16.05 -49.30 47.50
N ALA A 1154 16.13 -50.62 47.36
CA ALA A 1154 15.03 -51.54 47.13
C ALA A 1154 14.07 -51.55 48.33
N THR A 1155 14.36 -50.73 49.34
CA THR A 1155 13.58 -50.44 50.53
C THR A 1155 12.72 -49.18 50.42
N ARG A 1156 12.83 -48.33 49.40
CA ARG A 1156 11.97 -47.14 49.24
C ARG A 1156 10.98 -47.30 48.09
N GLU A 1157 9.75 -47.59 48.48
CA GLU A 1157 8.59 -47.73 47.62
C GLU A 1157 8.30 -46.43 46.83
N PRO A 1158 7.91 -46.51 45.53
CA PRO A 1158 7.63 -45.34 44.70
C PRO A 1158 6.60 -44.39 45.35
N LEU A 1159 6.79 -43.08 45.22
CA LEU A 1159 5.89 -42.07 45.82
C LEU A 1159 4.43 -42.26 45.38
N TYR A 1160 4.20 -42.72 44.13
CA TYR A 1160 2.89 -43.09 43.64
C TYR A 1160 2.21 -44.16 44.51
N ASP A 1161 2.90 -45.27 44.77
CA ASP A 1161 2.36 -46.39 45.56
C ASP A 1161 2.15 -46.01 47.03
N ARG A 1162 2.99 -45.13 47.57
CA ARG A 1162 2.85 -44.59 48.92
C ARG A 1162 1.63 -43.68 49.06
N LEU A 1163 1.44 -42.78 48.10
CA LEU A 1163 0.28 -41.89 48.05
C LEU A 1163 -1.03 -42.65 47.78
N ALA A 1164 -0.99 -43.70 46.94
CA ALA A 1164 -2.14 -44.55 46.66
C ALA A 1164 -2.71 -45.27 47.90
N ARG A 1165 -1.89 -45.43 48.96
CA ARG A 1165 -2.30 -46.07 50.23
C ARG A 1165 -2.94 -45.10 51.22
N ILE A 1166 -2.92 -43.79 50.96
CA ILE A 1166 -3.52 -42.82 51.87
C ILE A 1166 -5.05 -42.89 51.75
N PRO A 1167 -5.77 -43.28 52.82
CA PRO A 1167 -7.22 -43.41 52.76
C PRO A 1167 -7.88 -42.05 52.47
N GLY A 1168 -8.72 -42.00 51.43
CA GLY A 1168 -9.44 -40.79 51.02
C GLY A 1168 -8.68 -39.88 50.03
N PHE A 1169 -7.50 -40.29 49.60
CA PHE A 1169 -6.68 -39.62 48.57
C PHE A 1169 -6.72 -40.42 47.27
N ASP A 1170 -6.94 -39.73 46.14
CA ASP A 1170 -6.95 -40.31 44.79
C ASP A 1170 -5.73 -39.78 44.02
N VAL A 1171 -4.66 -40.57 44.02
CA VAL A 1171 -3.39 -40.22 43.38
C VAL A 1171 -3.54 -40.06 41.86
N ASP A 1172 -4.42 -40.83 41.22
CA ASP A 1172 -4.66 -40.74 39.79
C ASP A 1172 -5.38 -39.44 39.45
N MET A 1173 -6.33 -39.01 40.29
CA MET A 1173 -6.99 -37.71 40.15
C MET A 1173 -6.01 -36.56 40.37
N ALA A 1174 -5.16 -36.66 41.40
CA ALA A 1174 -4.15 -35.66 41.68
C ALA A 1174 -3.16 -35.51 40.51
N LEU A 1175 -2.72 -36.62 39.92
CA LEU A 1175 -1.85 -36.62 38.74
C LEU A 1175 -2.52 -36.06 37.49
N ARG A 1176 -3.80 -36.37 37.25
CA ARG A 1176 -4.56 -35.76 36.13
C ARG A 1176 -4.59 -34.23 36.24
N ASN A 1177 -4.70 -33.68 37.45
CA ASN A 1177 -4.76 -32.24 37.68
C ASN A 1177 -3.41 -31.52 37.46
N VAL A 1178 -2.31 -32.27 37.45
CA VAL A 1178 -0.96 -31.76 37.17
C VAL A 1178 -0.38 -32.34 35.87
N ALA A 1179 -1.24 -32.76 34.95
CA ALA A 1179 -0.86 -33.29 33.63
C ALA A 1179 0.13 -34.48 33.67
N GLY A 1180 0.00 -35.34 34.68
CA GLY A 1180 0.78 -36.57 34.84
C GLY A 1180 2.19 -36.37 35.44
N GLN A 1181 2.55 -35.16 35.86
CA GLN A 1181 3.90 -34.88 36.34
C GLN A 1181 4.05 -35.06 37.86
N ILE A 1182 4.64 -36.17 38.29
CA ILE A 1182 4.92 -36.48 39.71
C ILE A 1182 5.68 -35.35 40.44
N PRO A 1183 6.72 -34.70 39.86
CA PRO A 1183 7.43 -33.61 40.55
C PRO A 1183 6.59 -32.34 40.77
N ILE A 1184 5.56 -32.12 39.94
CA ILE A 1184 4.60 -31.03 40.13
C ILE A 1184 3.59 -31.42 41.21
N LEU A 1185 3.14 -32.68 41.21
CA LEU A 1185 2.28 -33.21 42.26
C LEU A 1185 2.94 -33.10 43.63
N GLU A 1186 4.20 -33.52 43.75
CA GLU A 1186 4.97 -33.47 45.01
C GLU A 1186 5.05 -32.04 45.57
N ARG A 1187 5.35 -31.04 44.73
CA ARG A 1187 5.36 -29.62 45.13
C ARG A 1187 3.98 -29.07 45.45
N ALA A 1188 2.94 -29.51 44.74
CA ALA A 1188 1.56 -29.12 45.03
C ALA A 1188 1.10 -29.70 46.38
N LEU A 1189 1.44 -30.95 46.68
CA LEU A 1189 1.15 -31.61 47.95
C LEU A 1189 1.98 -31.01 49.10
N GLY A 1190 3.24 -30.65 48.86
CA GLY A 1190 4.08 -29.94 49.84
C GLY A 1190 3.48 -28.58 50.22
N ARG A 1191 3.14 -27.74 49.23
CA ARG A 1191 2.47 -26.45 49.48
C ARG A 1191 1.10 -26.59 50.16
N PHE A 1192 0.34 -27.62 49.79
CA PHE A 1192 -0.92 -27.93 50.45
C PHE A 1192 -0.73 -28.29 51.92
N ALA A 1193 0.29 -29.11 52.21
CA ALA A 1193 0.64 -29.48 53.58
C ALA A 1193 1.12 -28.28 54.42
N ASP A 1194 1.93 -27.40 53.84
CA ASP A 1194 2.41 -26.18 54.51
C ASP A 1194 1.25 -25.20 54.80
N THR A 1195 0.34 -25.04 53.84
CA THR A 1195 -0.78 -24.09 53.94
C THR A 1195 -1.86 -24.56 54.91
N TYR A 1196 -2.15 -25.87 54.95
CA TYR A 1196 -3.25 -26.44 55.73
C TYR A 1196 -2.78 -27.32 56.91
N GLY A 1197 -1.50 -27.24 57.29
CA GLY A 1197 -0.92 -28.03 58.39
C GLY A 1197 -1.59 -27.81 59.75
N LEU A 1198 -2.17 -26.63 59.97
CA LEU A 1198 -2.95 -26.30 61.18
C LEU A 1198 -4.47 -26.52 61.00
N GLY A 1199 -4.89 -27.10 59.87
CA GLY A 1199 -6.30 -27.26 59.51
C GLY A 1199 -6.96 -25.94 59.15
N LEU A 1200 -8.23 -25.79 59.54
CA LEU A 1200 -9.04 -24.58 59.34
C LEU A 1200 -9.50 -24.02 60.70
N PRO A 1201 -8.63 -23.32 61.45
CA PRO A 1201 -8.98 -22.80 62.77
C PRO A 1201 -10.17 -21.83 62.73
N GLU A 1202 -10.40 -21.16 61.60
CA GLU A 1202 -11.54 -20.27 61.39
C GLU A 1202 -12.89 -21.00 61.42
N LEU A 1203 -12.90 -22.29 61.06
CA LEU A 1203 -14.09 -23.15 61.16
C LEU A 1203 -14.37 -23.59 62.61
N LEU A 1204 -13.43 -23.38 63.53
CA LEU A 1204 -13.61 -23.64 64.96
C LEU A 1204 -14.07 -22.39 65.73
N ASP A 1205 -13.89 -21.21 65.14
CA ASP A 1205 -14.31 -19.95 65.73
C ASP A 1205 -15.81 -19.67 65.47
N ALA A 1206 -16.63 -19.97 66.48
CA ALA A 1206 -18.06 -19.68 66.50
C ALA A 1206 -18.41 -18.37 67.25
N SER A 1207 -17.44 -17.50 67.50
CA SER A 1207 -17.67 -16.20 68.15
C SER A 1207 -18.21 -15.16 67.16
N GLY A 1208 -19.14 -14.32 67.63
CA GLY A 1208 -19.80 -13.27 66.84
C GLY A 1208 -21.29 -13.53 66.57
N ALA A 1209 -21.93 -12.65 65.80
CA ALA A 1209 -23.33 -12.84 65.43
C ALA A 1209 -23.47 -14.00 64.41
N PRO A 1210 -24.57 -14.78 64.42
CA PRO A 1210 -24.69 -15.97 63.58
C PRO A 1210 -24.45 -15.74 62.08
N HIS A 1211 -24.85 -14.58 61.55
CA HIS A 1211 -24.65 -14.24 60.15
C HIS A 1211 -23.17 -13.96 59.80
N GLU A 1212 -22.39 -13.42 60.74
CA GLU A 1212 -20.95 -13.15 60.58
C GLU A 1212 -20.15 -14.45 60.59
N VAL A 1213 -20.51 -15.36 61.50
CA VAL A 1213 -19.90 -16.70 61.59
C VAL A 1213 -20.15 -17.49 60.31
N LEU A 1214 -21.39 -17.51 59.80
CA LEU A 1214 -21.73 -18.19 58.54
C LEU A 1214 -21.01 -17.58 57.33
N ALA A 1215 -20.91 -16.25 57.25
CA ALA A 1215 -20.17 -15.58 56.17
C ALA A 1215 -18.66 -15.89 56.22
N ARG A 1216 -18.06 -15.94 57.42
CA ARG A 1216 -16.65 -16.30 57.61
C ARG A 1216 -16.40 -17.76 57.20
N TRP A 1217 -17.23 -18.69 57.64
CA TRP A 1217 -17.11 -20.10 57.29
C TRP A 1217 -17.33 -20.35 55.80
N GLY A 1218 -18.25 -19.64 55.15
CA GLY A 1218 -18.45 -19.72 53.70
C GLY A 1218 -17.22 -19.28 52.89
N LYS A 1219 -16.54 -18.21 53.30
CA LYS A 1219 -15.29 -17.75 52.64
C LYS A 1219 -14.16 -18.79 52.75
N VAL A 1220 -14.02 -19.41 53.91
CA VAL A 1220 -12.96 -20.41 54.17
C VAL A 1220 -13.22 -21.70 53.39
N CYS A 1221 -14.47 -22.15 53.32
CA CYS A 1221 -14.85 -23.34 52.55
C CYS A 1221 -14.54 -23.17 51.05
N HIS A 1222 -14.83 -21.99 50.48
CA HIS A 1222 -14.55 -21.69 49.08
C HIS A 1222 -13.05 -21.76 48.74
N SER A 1223 -12.19 -21.28 49.66
CA SER A 1223 -10.73 -21.33 49.49
C SER A 1223 -10.20 -22.77 49.49
N VAL A 1224 -10.66 -23.59 50.43
CA VAL A 1224 -10.21 -24.97 50.64
C VAL A 1224 -10.72 -25.92 49.56
N ARG A 1225 -11.92 -25.68 49.03
CA ARG A 1225 -12.53 -26.49 47.97
C ARG A 1225 -11.63 -26.62 46.74
N GLY A 1226 -11.07 -25.49 46.30
CA GLY A 1226 -10.16 -25.50 45.14
C GLY A 1226 -8.84 -26.20 45.43
N ALA A 1227 -8.35 -26.12 46.67
CA ALA A 1227 -7.14 -26.81 47.09
C ALA A 1227 -7.34 -28.34 47.11
N LEU A 1228 -8.44 -28.83 47.72
CA LEU A 1228 -8.79 -30.26 47.77
C LEU A 1228 -9.06 -30.87 46.40
N THR A 1229 -9.64 -30.08 45.49
CA THR A 1229 -9.84 -30.50 44.10
C THR A 1229 -8.50 -30.71 43.41
N THR A 1230 -7.56 -29.78 43.58
CA THR A 1230 -6.25 -29.81 42.92
C THR A 1230 -5.40 -30.98 43.41
N VAL A 1231 -5.34 -31.21 44.72
CA VAL A 1231 -4.52 -32.28 45.32
C VAL A 1231 -5.13 -33.66 45.22
N GLY A 1232 -6.36 -33.81 44.72
CA GLY A 1232 -6.96 -35.13 44.54
C GLY A 1232 -7.50 -35.75 45.83
N ALA A 1233 -8.24 -35.00 46.66
CA ALA A 1233 -8.81 -35.49 47.93
C ALA A 1233 -10.35 -35.60 47.89
N PRO A 1234 -10.93 -36.56 47.13
CA PRO A 1234 -12.36 -36.61 46.85
C PRO A 1234 -13.23 -36.82 48.10
N ALA A 1235 -12.80 -37.67 49.03
CA ALA A 1235 -13.58 -37.96 50.24
C ALA A 1235 -13.78 -36.71 51.11
N LEU A 1236 -12.74 -35.88 51.23
CA LEU A 1236 -12.80 -34.65 52.00
C LEU A 1236 -13.52 -33.53 51.25
N LEU A 1237 -13.44 -33.55 49.90
CA LEU A 1237 -14.18 -32.65 49.04
C LEU A 1237 -15.69 -32.90 49.16
N ASP A 1238 -16.13 -34.15 49.21
CA ASP A 1238 -17.54 -34.51 49.39
C ASP A 1238 -18.05 -34.07 50.78
N GLU A 1239 -17.26 -34.25 51.84
CA GLU A 1239 -17.58 -33.75 53.18
C GLU A 1239 -17.69 -32.20 53.22
N LEU A 1240 -16.79 -31.51 52.53
CA LEU A 1240 -16.83 -30.05 52.40
C LEU A 1240 -18.07 -29.58 51.63
N VAL A 1241 -18.42 -30.24 50.52
CA VAL A 1241 -19.59 -29.89 49.72
C VAL A 1241 -20.89 -30.13 50.50
N ALA A 1242 -20.98 -31.23 51.26
CA ALA A 1242 -22.11 -31.47 52.15
C ALA A 1242 -22.24 -30.41 53.24
N PHE A 1243 -21.12 -29.93 53.80
CA PHE A 1243 -21.09 -28.83 54.76
C PHE A 1243 -21.51 -27.49 54.13
N GLU A 1244 -21.00 -27.15 52.93
CA GLU A 1244 -21.39 -25.94 52.19
C GLU A 1244 -22.90 -25.92 51.89
N GLN A 1245 -23.50 -27.06 51.54
CA GLN A 1245 -24.94 -27.17 51.30
C GLN A 1245 -25.76 -26.89 52.56
N GLN A 1246 -25.36 -27.42 53.71
CA GLN A 1246 -26.06 -27.16 54.98
C GLN A 1246 -25.85 -25.73 55.48
N LEU A 1247 -24.69 -25.13 55.17
CA LEU A 1247 -24.38 -23.73 55.45
C LEU A 1247 -25.26 -22.78 54.60
N GLY A 1248 -25.48 -23.11 53.33
CA GLY A 1248 -26.34 -22.34 52.41
C GLY A 1248 -27.84 -22.46 52.69
N GLN A 1249 -28.29 -23.53 53.35
CA GLN A 1249 -29.70 -23.72 53.75
C GLN A 1249 -30.09 -22.95 55.02
N GLY A 1250 -29.15 -22.23 55.66
CA GLY A 1250 -29.44 -21.44 56.86
C GLY A 1250 -29.72 -22.29 58.11
N GLY A 1251 -29.12 -23.48 58.22
CA GLY A 1251 -29.27 -24.35 59.38
C GLY A 1251 -28.81 -23.69 60.70
N PRO A 1252 -29.37 -24.08 61.87
CA PRO A 1252 -28.98 -23.51 63.15
C PRO A 1252 -27.50 -23.79 63.44
N LEU A 1253 -26.77 -22.75 63.87
CA LEU A 1253 -25.31 -22.78 64.10
C LEU A 1253 -24.86 -23.96 64.98
N GLN A 1254 -25.68 -24.33 65.97
CA GLN A 1254 -25.45 -25.47 66.87
C GLN A 1254 -25.34 -26.83 66.16
N GLY A 1255 -26.04 -27.01 65.01
CA GLY A 1255 -25.95 -28.22 64.20
C GLY A 1255 -24.74 -28.26 63.26
N LEU A 1256 -24.18 -27.09 62.93
CA LEU A 1256 -23.07 -26.96 61.98
C LEU A 1256 -21.70 -27.06 62.66
N VAL A 1257 -21.57 -26.66 63.94
CA VAL A 1257 -20.31 -26.73 64.70
C VAL A 1257 -19.69 -28.15 64.72
N PRO A 1258 -20.43 -29.24 64.97
CA PRO A 1258 -19.85 -30.59 64.98
C PRO A 1258 -19.34 -31.04 63.60
N LEU A 1259 -19.93 -30.53 62.51
CA LEU A 1259 -19.52 -30.82 61.15
C LEU A 1259 -18.27 -30.02 60.75
N ALA A 1260 -18.22 -28.74 61.13
CA ALA A 1260 -17.04 -27.89 60.96
C ALA A 1260 -15.81 -28.46 61.70
N GLN A 1261 -16.01 -28.95 62.93
CA GLN A 1261 -14.97 -29.63 63.72
C GLN A 1261 -14.50 -30.95 63.08
N ARG A 1262 -15.42 -31.70 62.46
CA ARG A 1262 -15.10 -32.96 61.77
C ARG A 1262 -14.25 -32.69 60.53
N LEU A 1263 -14.68 -31.73 59.70
CA LEU A 1263 -13.97 -31.33 58.48
C LEU A 1263 -12.57 -30.80 58.79
N HIS A 1264 -12.44 -29.92 59.80
CA HIS A 1264 -11.15 -29.46 60.30
C HIS A 1264 -10.23 -30.63 60.69
N ARG A 1265 -10.75 -31.59 61.47
CA ARG A 1265 -9.97 -32.74 61.95
C ARG A 1265 -9.53 -33.66 60.83
N HIS A 1266 -10.42 -33.97 59.88
CA HIS A 1266 -10.11 -34.84 58.74
C HIS A 1266 -9.10 -34.17 57.80
N LEU A 1267 -9.14 -32.85 57.62
CA LEU A 1267 -8.12 -32.10 56.88
C LEU A 1267 -6.75 -32.20 57.53
N VAL A 1268 -6.65 -31.96 58.84
CA VAL A 1268 -5.39 -32.07 59.59
C VAL A 1268 -4.83 -33.49 59.49
N GLN A 1269 -5.67 -34.51 59.57
CA GLN A 1269 -5.26 -35.91 59.43
C GLN A 1269 -4.75 -36.24 58.02
N LEU A 1270 -5.40 -35.73 56.98
CA LEU A 1270 -4.97 -35.92 55.60
C LEU A 1270 -3.62 -35.22 55.37
N VAL A 1271 -3.48 -33.98 55.82
CA VAL A 1271 -2.22 -33.22 55.69
C VAL A 1271 -1.09 -33.93 56.43
N ALA A 1272 -1.29 -34.37 57.66
CA ALA A 1272 -0.26 -35.09 58.41
C ALA A 1272 0.20 -36.38 57.72
N ARG A 1273 -0.72 -37.11 57.08
CA ARG A 1273 -0.40 -38.32 56.30
C ARG A 1273 0.36 -37.97 55.02
N LEU A 1274 -0.06 -36.94 54.30
CA LEU A 1274 0.64 -36.46 53.11
C LEU A 1274 2.06 -35.98 53.45
N THR A 1275 2.24 -35.19 54.51
CA THR A 1275 3.56 -34.76 54.98
C THR A 1275 4.44 -35.96 55.36
N HIS A 1276 3.88 -36.98 56.02
CA HIS A 1276 4.63 -38.19 56.37
C HIS A 1276 5.12 -38.97 55.15
N GLU A 1277 4.28 -39.14 54.13
CA GLU A 1277 4.66 -39.87 52.91
C GLU A 1277 5.57 -39.04 51.98
N LEU A 1278 5.48 -37.71 51.99
CA LEU A 1278 6.39 -36.83 51.25
C LEU A 1278 7.79 -36.72 51.89
N THR A 1279 7.90 -36.95 53.20
CA THR A 1279 9.18 -36.83 53.95
C THR A 1279 9.90 -38.17 54.14
N ARG A 1280 9.21 -39.29 53.90
CA ARG A 1280 9.80 -40.64 53.88
C ARG A 1280 10.61 -40.87 52.62
#